data_AF-A0A5C6E5V3-F1
#
_entry.id   AF-A0A5C6E5V3-F1
#
_cell.length_a   1.000
_cell.length_b   1.000
_cell.length_c   1.000
_cell.angle_alpha   90.00
_cell.angle_beta   90.00
_cell.angle_gamma   90.00
#
_symmetry.space_group_name_H-M   'P 1'
#
loop_
_entity.id
_entity.type
_entity.pdbx_description
1 polymer ?
#
loop_
_entity_poly.entity_id
_entity_poly.type
_entity_poly.pdbx_seq_one_letter_code
_entity_poly.pdbx_strand_id
1 'polypeptide(L)'
;MIINMKNLLLLLATLAWIPTANASYTETMDPHGLTKNLVTELGMVDDNGQSNQSDKLQKAIDTESAGGGGILFLPKGTYSFGGITMKSNVHLLIENDTVIKPYWPTGTKTVVFSLDGDEGHIENVSIRGVGGKFIVDYSDRGSHPGEGIRTINCRGVRNFLISDLLVKDSFTTYCAVIFTPVKTSGTDKPEVSGPTDGLVMDLISTDSSPGYGLVQMHGGERIHFMNLAAYGGGVTFRLETGAGGEYAGIRDITAKNIYCENGLTAVMLGPHTAQNGMVKIDGVKAKSCAWAVKMGSGFVEKKHEGDPKFRPGRFADGTTVKNIHAIFGTNAAISTKGLGSVPKPYLKNLRFDENDRKQKRVRGPSIGVVRDGTEGSWVPVIENVSCEGFEYNQGVVKGGKEGRVNWKEWMAGTPLLKQMEAFLAKQAETSDSNAKERKGKNRTRDKANTAPASTVEEAPPVSPSVSVAESGRETIVFNEGWRFERFGWMPDGSLRAEPQDLQVPSFDDSSWRVLNLPHDWGIEGPFRDDLPNRTGKLPWAGIGWYRKSFPSHESDASKRIFIEFDGAMSGTSVWLNGEFIGEWPYGYSSFRFELTDHLHPGERNTIAVRLDNKPESSRWYPGGGIYRNVRIVKCHPVHIGQWGVAVTTPTVTHQVATVQISTEVEGADESTKVQHEVRLMATSEVVANQPGANCTIQIDAPKLWDLATPNLYVLKTTINQDDMVVDVVETTFGIRSIEFDADRGFLLNGKVVRMNGVCQHHDLGPLGSAVNTRAMERQIEILQSMGCNAIRTSHNPPAPELLDLCDRMGMLVQVEAFDCWKTGKIPNDYSLHFPQWHEKDLRAMVRRDRNHPCVVMWSTGNEIREQNHEAGHAISQRLTDIVRTEDPTRPVTAGCNMPAAGFNGFEKTIDLFGYNYKPQLYGKFRQTHPDQPLYGSETASTVSSRGEYFFPVSNNKSKGSGGWFQVSSYDLSAPPWANNPDIEFTAQDRFPGVFGEFVWTGFDYLGEPTPYNNDATNLLNFSDPEARQRMETELKRLGDHIPPRSSYFGMIDLCGFPKDRFYLYQARWRPELPMAHILPHWNWPNRIGKVTPVHVYTSGDEAELFLNGKSLGRRKKGEYEYRLRWDEIVYEPGELKVVTYNQGKPWAESSVKTTDDAAKIELVADRTVITADGRDLSFVRVQVSDIEGLLVPRSDNRVRFTLEGPGEIIAVGNGDPTSHESFQAVNHKVFNGLCLVVVRSKKNKPGDISLTAESDGLRGHQIKLKSTKKRKGLNRAL
;
A
#
# COMPACT_ATOMS: atom_id res chain seq x y z
N MET A 1 27.23 -55.28 -3.07
CA MET A 1 27.64 -54.38 -1.95
C MET A 1 26.39 -53.96 -1.20
N ILE A 2 26.42 -53.95 0.14
CA ILE A 2 25.30 -53.46 0.95
C ILE A 2 25.57 -51.98 1.27
N ILE A 3 24.79 -51.08 0.66
CA ILE A 3 24.80 -49.65 1.02
C ILE A 3 23.71 -49.42 2.07
N ASN A 4 24.07 -48.73 3.15
CA ASN A 4 23.32 -48.76 4.40
C ASN A 4 22.14 -47.76 4.40
N MET A 5 20.91 -48.28 4.32
CA MET A 5 19.65 -47.50 4.26
C MET A 5 19.48 -46.46 5.39
N LYS A 6 20.18 -46.62 6.53
CA LYS A 6 20.09 -45.65 7.64
C LYS A 6 20.55 -44.24 7.26
N ASN A 7 21.51 -44.08 6.34
CA ASN A 7 22.02 -42.75 5.99
C ASN A 7 21.11 -42.00 5.02
N LEU A 8 20.34 -42.70 4.17
CA LEU A 8 19.40 -42.06 3.24
C LEU A 8 18.17 -41.50 3.98
N LEU A 9 17.67 -42.25 4.96
CA LEU A 9 16.61 -41.80 5.87
C LEU A 9 17.05 -40.61 6.72
N LEU A 10 18.31 -40.55 7.16
CA LEU A 10 18.81 -39.41 7.93
C LEU A 10 18.90 -38.13 7.09
N LEU A 11 19.30 -38.24 5.81
CA LEU A 11 19.39 -37.08 4.91
C LEU A 11 18.00 -36.53 4.52
N LEU A 12 17.03 -37.42 4.30
CA LEU A 12 15.64 -37.05 4.04
C LEU A 12 14.95 -36.46 5.28
N ALA A 13 15.28 -36.94 6.48
CA ALA A 13 14.79 -36.37 7.74
C ALA A 13 15.31 -34.94 8.00
N THR A 14 16.47 -34.55 7.46
CA THR A 14 17.04 -33.19 7.58
C THR A 14 16.57 -32.19 6.52
N LEU A 15 15.75 -32.62 5.55
CA LEU A 15 15.10 -31.75 4.56
C LEU A 15 13.60 -31.52 4.84
N ALA A 16 13.04 -32.18 5.87
CA ALA A 16 11.75 -31.85 6.41
C ALA A 16 11.87 -30.71 7.42
N TRP A 17 11.01 -29.69 7.32
CA TRP A 17 10.81 -28.64 8.34
C TRP A 17 12.09 -27.87 8.76
N ILE A 18 12.53 -26.96 7.88
CA ILE A 18 12.76 -25.59 8.37
C ILE A 18 11.43 -24.85 8.17
N PRO A 19 10.57 -24.72 9.20
CA PRO A 19 9.50 -23.75 9.12
C PRO A 19 10.14 -22.37 9.07
N THR A 20 9.92 -21.62 8.00
CA THR A 20 10.05 -20.16 8.06
C THR A 20 8.90 -19.65 8.91
N ALA A 21 9.01 -19.83 10.23
CA ALA A 21 8.10 -19.29 11.21
C ALA A 21 8.15 -17.77 11.07
N ASN A 22 7.13 -17.21 10.42
CA ASN A 22 6.98 -15.76 10.30
C ASN A 22 6.92 -15.22 11.73
N ALA A 23 7.88 -14.36 12.08
CA ALA A 23 8.01 -13.79 13.40
C ALA A 23 6.86 -12.81 13.68
N SER A 24 5.73 -13.33 14.17
CA SER A 24 4.56 -12.56 14.54
C SER A 24 4.36 -12.61 16.06
N TYR A 25 4.40 -11.44 16.70
CA TYR A 25 3.70 -11.26 17.96
C TYR A 25 2.24 -11.67 17.76
N THR A 26 1.79 -12.63 18.56
CA THR A 26 0.39 -13.02 18.62
C THR A 26 -0.28 -12.14 19.66
N GLU A 27 -1.24 -11.32 19.23
CA GLU A 27 -1.99 -10.44 20.13
C GLU A 27 -2.75 -11.30 21.15
N THR A 28 -2.25 -11.25 22.39
CA THR A 28 -2.73 -12.04 23.53
C THR A 28 -3.47 -11.17 24.55
N MET A 29 -3.53 -9.85 24.32
CA MET A 29 -4.49 -8.98 24.99
C MET A 29 -5.90 -9.39 24.56
N ASP A 30 -6.71 -9.82 25.52
CA ASP A 30 -8.16 -9.72 25.42
C ASP A 30 -8.50 -8.22 25.24
N PRO A 31 -9.11 -7.78 24.12
CA PRO A 31 -9.49 -6.39 23.92
C PRO A 31 -10.59 -5.91 24.87
N HIS A 32 -11.24 -6.84 25.59
CA HIS A 32 -12.21 -6.57 26.66
C HIS A 32 -11.63 -6.81 28.06
N GLY A 33 -10.33 -7.12 28.17
CA GLY A 33 -9.65 -7.37 29.43
C GLY A 33 -9.67 -6.15 30.36
N LEU A 34 -9.90 -6.39 31.65
CA LEU A 34 -9.94 -5.35 32.69
C LEU A 34 -8.67 -4.49 32.66
N THR A 35 -8.85 -3.24 32.22
CA THR A 35 -7.79 -2.24 32.09
C THR A 35 -7.80 -1.34 33.31
N LYS A 36 -6.74 -1.41 34.13
CA LYS A 36 -6.61 -0.62 35.35
C LYS A 36 -5.77 0.62 35.10
N ASN A 37 -6.33 1.79 35.42
CA ASN A 37 -5.67 3.08 35.27
C ASN A 37 -4.69 3.33 36.43
N LEU A 38 -3.41 3.47 36.08
CA LEU A 38 -2.31 3.63 37.03
C LEU A 38 -2.43 4.87 37.92
N VAL A 39 -3.13 5.92 37.47
CA VAL A 39 -3.40 7.14 38.25
C VAL A 39 -4.67 6.98 39.09
N THR A 40 -5.83 6.71 38.46
CA THR A 40 -7.13 6.80 39.15
C THR A 40 -7.44 5.61 40.05
N GLU A 41 -6.85 4.44 39.80
CA GLU A 41 -7.10 3.21 40.59
C GLU A 41 -5.87 2.80 41.42
N LEU A 42 -4.67 3.05 40.91
CA LEU A 42 -3.41 2.58 41.52
C LEU A 42 -2.53 3.71 42.09
N GLY A 43 -3.01 4.96 42.03
CA GLY A 43 -2.50 6.09 42.82
C GLY A 43 -1.16 6.66 42.37
N MET A 44 -0.73 6.44 41.11
CA MET A 44 0.31 7.27 40.50
C MET A 44 -0.18 8.72 40.33
N VAL A 45 0.74 9.68 40.23
CA VAL A 45 0.44 11.11 40.14
C VAL A 45 1.27 11.75 39.03
N ASP A 46 0.67 12.65 38.25
CA ASP A 46 1.45 13.59 37.43
C ASP A 46 1.95 14.72 38.34
N ASP A 47 3.23 14.67 38.68
CA ASP A 47 3.92 15.67 39.50
C ASP A 47 5.03 16.39 38.71
N ASN A 48 4.98 16.34 37.37
CA ASN A 48 6.06 16.79 36.49
C ASN A 48 7.39 16.01 36.68
N GLY A 49 7.29 14.75 37.14
CA GLY A 49 8.42 13.86 37.39
C GLY A 49 9.25 14.24 38.62
N GLN A 50 8.61 14.77 39.67
CA GLN A 50 9.27 15.21 40.91
C GLN A 50 9.50 14.07 41.90
N SER A 51 8.56 13.13 42.05
CA SER A 51 8.69 11.99 42.96
C SER A 51 8.97 10.68 42.24
N ASN A 52 9.74 9.79 42.90
CA ASN A 52 9.93 8.41 42.45
C ASN A 52 8.64 7.61 42.70
N GLN A 53 8.11 7.00 41.64
CA GLN A 53 6.87 6.22 41.67
C GLN A 53 7.08 4.76 41.26
N SER A 54 8.34 4.31 41.20
CA SER A 54 8.71 2.96 40.75
C SER A 54 8.00 1.86 41.54
N ASP A 55 7.92 1.99 42.86
CA ASP A 55 7.29 1.02 43.76
C ASP A 55 5.79 0.86 43.48
N LYS A 56 5.10 1.92 43.03
CA LYS A 56 3.67 1.87 42.66
C LYS A 56 3.46 1.04 41.39
N LEU A 57 4.25 1.35 40.35
CA LEU A 57 4.17 0.68 39.06
C LEU A 57 4.65 -0.78 39.13
N GLN A 58 5.68 -1.08 39.93
CA GLN A 58 6.11 -2.46 40.16
C GLN A 58 5.02 -3.25 40.89
N LYS A 59 4.47 -2.70 41.99
CA LYS A 59 3.39 -3.36 42.73
C LYS A 59 2.15 -3.61 41.86
N ALA A 60 1.83 -2.70 40.93
CA ALA A 60 0.78 -2.91 39.96
C ALA A 60 1.06 -4.14 39.09
N ILE A 61 2.22 -4.21 38.44
CA ILE A 61 2.63 -5.34 37.58
C ILE A 61 2.64 -6.66 38.35
N ASP A 62 3.18 -6.67 39.57
CA ASP A 62 3.21 -7.85 40.43
C ASP A 62 1.79 -8.31 40.81
N THR A 63 0.86 -7.37 41.03
CA THR A 63 -0.55 -7.67 41.35
C THR A 63 -1.29 -8.27 40.16
N GLU A 64 -1.13 -7.69 38.96
CA GLU A 64 -1.78 -8.22 37.76
C GLU A 64 -1.25 -9.59 37.37
N SER A 65 0.07 -9.80 37.44
CA SER A 65 0.67 -11.10 37.12
C SER A 65 0.30 -12.18 38.14
N ALA A 66 0.19 -11.84 39.43
CA ALA A 66 -0.34 -12.74 40.46
C ALA A 66 -1.85 -13.05 40.26
N GLY A 67 -2.59 -12.16 39.61
CA GLY A 67 -3.96 -12.40 39.14
C GLY A 67 -4.08 -13.25 37.86
N GLY A 68 -2.95 -13.59 37.24
CA GLY A 68 -2.88 -14.37 35.99
C GLY A 68 -2.60 -13.54 34.72
N GLY A 69 -2.58 -12.21 34.83
CA GLY A 69 -2.41 -11.27 33.72
C GLY A 69 -3.35 -10.07 33.82
N GLY A 70 -3.08 -9.01 33.06
CA GLY A 70 -3.90 -7.80 33.07
C GLY A 70 -3.35 -6.65 32.22
N ILE A 71 -4.19 -5.66 31.98
CA ILE A 71 -3.84 -4.44 31.22
C ILE A 71 -3.67 -3.28 32.21
N LEU A 72 -2.52 -2.61 32.17
CA LEU A 72 -2.22 -1.41 32.94
C LEU A 72 -2.18 -0.20 31.99
N PHE A 73 -2.95 0.84 32.28
CA PHE A 73 -2.98 2.07 31.48
C PHE A 73 -2.37 3.25 32.24
N LEU A 74 -1.34 3.87 31.65
CA LEU A 74 -0.74 5.11 32.12
C LEU A 74 -1.30 6.29 31.31
N PRO A 75 -2.24 7.09 31.87
CA PRO A 75 -2.81 8.25 31.19
C PRO A 75 -1.79 9.37 31.03
N LYS A 76 -2.11 10.33 30.16
CA LYS A 76 -1.22 11.44 29.81
C LYS A 76 -0.81 12.27 31.03
N GLY A 77 0.50 12.37 31.24
CA GLY A 77 1.14 13.16 32.29
C GLY A 77 2.65 13.08 32.22
N THR A 78 3.35 13.59 33.23
CA THR A 78 4.81 13.49 33.37
C THR A 78 5.21 12.79 34.68
N TYR A 79 5.74 11.58 34.55
CA TYR A 79 6.00 10.67 35.68
C TYR A 79 7.50 10.39 35.86
N SER A 80 7.93 10.03 37.07
CA SER A 80 9.29 9.52 37.31
C SER A 80 9.29 8.13 37.94
N PHE A 81 9.89 7.18 37.22
CA PHE A 81 10.12 5.81 37.67
C PHE A 81 11.26 5.14 36.88
N GLY A 82 11.79 4.03 37.38
CA GLY A 82 12.85 3.26 36.74
C GLY A 82 13.21 2.00 37.56
N GLY A 83 13.74 0.98 36.89
CA GLY A 83 13.94 -0.35 37.49
C GLY A 83 12.69 -1.24 37.43
N ILE A 84 11.69 -0.86 36.64
CA ILE A 84 10.44 -1.62 36.47
C ILE A 84 10.76 -2.97 35.80
N THR A 85 10.19 -4.05 36.31
CA THR A 85 10.35 -5.40 35.81
C THR A 85 8.99 -5.95 35.40
N MET A 86 8.79 -6.16 34.10
CA MET A 86 7.58 -6.76 33.54
C MET A 86 7.48 -8.24 33.94
N LYS A 87 6.25 -8.76 33.99
CA LYS A 87 5.94 -10.17 34.29
C LYS A 87 4.96 -10.71 33.23
N SER A 88 4.78 -12.04 33.15
CA SER A 88 3.97 -12.69 32.12
C SER A 88 2.51 -12.21 32.13
N ASN A 89 1.90 -12.18 30.94
CA ASN A 89 0.51 -11.75 30.68
C ASN A 89 0.20 -10.30 31.12
N VAL A 90 1.22 -9.45 31.38
CA VAL A 90 1.04 -8.04 31.75
C VAL A 90 1.33 -7.12 30.58
N HIS A 91 0.36 -6.26 30.27
CA HIS A 91 0.38 -5.38 29.12
C HIS A 91 0.30 -3.91 29.56
N LEU A 92 1.33 -3.12 29.25
CA LEU A 92 1.43 -1.71 29.63
C LEU A 92 1.06 -0.81 28.43
N LEU A 93 -0.05 -0.10 28.57
CA LEU A 93 -0.55 0.89 27.62
C LEU A 93 -0.21 2.30 28.13
N ILE A 94 0.33 3.17 27.28
CA ILE A 94 0.79 4.51 27.69
C ILE A 94 0.23 5.56 26.72
N GLU A 95 -0.45 6.59 27.22
CA GLU A 95 -1.09 7.59 26.36
C GLU A 95 -0.07 8.47 25.59
N ASN A 96 -0.45 8.92 24.39
CA ASN A 96 0.39 9.81 23.56
C ASN A 96 0.85 11.09 24.27
N ASP A 97 2.10 11.50 24.01
CA ASP A 97 2.84 12.58 24.66
C ASP A 97 3.12 12.39 26.17
N THR A 98 2.75 11.25 26.79
CA THR A 98 3.16 10.95 28.18
C THR A 98 4.67 11.00 28.30
N VAL A 99 5.19 11.74 29.28
CA VAL A 99 6.64 11.87 29.50
C VAL A 99 7.07 11.04 30.70
N ILE A 100 7.98 10.10 30.48
CA ILE A 100 8.69 9.39 31.54
C ILE A 100 10.04 10.08 31.71
N LYS A 101 10.24 10.76 32.84
CA LYS A 101 11.54 11.26 33.31
C LYS A 101 12.16 10.19 34.21
N PRO A 102 13.12 9.38 33.75
CA PRO A 102 13.48 8.17 34.47
C PRO A 102 13.99 8.43 35.88
N TYR A 103 13.44 7.73 36.86
CA TYR A 103 14.02 7.75 38.20
C TYR A 103 15.36 7.01 38.17
N TRP A 104 16.44 7.73 38.48
CA TRP A 104 17.78 7.21 38.32
C TRP A 104 18.75 7.79 39.36
N PRO A 105 19.12 7.01 40.41
CA PRO A 105 20.01 7.47 41.46
C PRO A 105 21.43 7.80 40.99
N THR A 106 22.08 8.73 41.69
CA THR A 106 23.47 9.13 41.40
C THR A 106 24.45 7.98 41.61
N GLY A 107 25.40 7.82 40.67
CA GLY A 107 26.42 6.78 40.68
C GLY A 107 25.97 5.40 40.16
N THR A 108 24.69 5.21 39.82
CA THR A 108 24.12 3.91 39.44
C THR A 108 23.98 3.71 37.93
N LYS A 109 23.55 2.51 37.52
CA LYS A 109 23.02 2.24 36.18
C LYS A 109 21.58 1.75 36.29
N THR A 110 20.70 2.30 35.45
CA THR A 110 19.27 1.99 35.47
C THR A 110 18.78 1.53 34.10
N VAL A 111 17.73 0.71 34.08
CA VAL A 111 16.87 0.48 32.92
C VAL A 111 15.47 0.96 33.32
N VAL A 112 14.72 1.63 32.45
CA VAL A 112 13.34 2.03 32.79
C VAL A 112 12.45 0.79 32.92
N PHE A 113 12.45 -0.08 31.90
CA PHE A 113 11.70 -1.33 31.83
C PHE A 113 12.59 -2.55 31.53
N SER A 114 12.49 -3.60 32.33
CA SER A 114 13.18 -4.88 32.13
C SER A 114 12.15 -5.96 31.81
N LEU A 115 12.34 -6.68 30.70
CA LEU A 115 11.55 -7.84 30.30
C LEU A 115 12.45 -9.06 30.51
N ASP A 116 12.46 -9.54 31.76
CA ASP A 116 13.46 -10.48 32.29
C ASP A 116 12.74 -11.59 33.07
N GLY A 117 13.07 -12.85 32.78
CA GLY A 117 12.49 -14.02 33.41
C GLY A 117 13.50 -14.66 34.35
N ASP A 118 13.22 -14.63 35.65
CA ASP A 118 14.18 -14.99 36.70
C ASP A 118 14.72 -16.43 36.56
N GLU A 119 13.84 -17.38 36.19
CA GLU A 119 14.19 -18.79 35.91
C GLU A 119 13.60 -19.30 34.57
N GLY A 120 13.40 -18.42 33.57
CA GLY A 120 12.82 -18.84 32.29
C GLY A 120 12.51 -17.72 31.31
N HIS A 121 11.40 -17.87 30.58
CA HIS A 121 10.78 -16.80 29.78
C HIS A 121 9.57 -16.24 30.52
N ILE A 122 9.47 -14.92 30.68
CA ILE A 122 8.14 -14.29 30.78
C ILE A 122 7.49 -14.30 29.39
N GLU A 123 6.17 -14.42 29.30
CA GLU A 123 5.50 -14.46 27.99
C GLU A 123 4.22 -13.63 27.95
N ASN A 124 3.80 -13.25 26.75
CA ASN A 124 2.61 -12.41 26.49
C ASN A 124 2.74 -11.04 27.17
N VAL A 125 3.69 -10.21 26.71
CA VAL A 125 4.04 -8.94 27.35
C VAL A 125 4.06 -7.81 26.34
N SER A 126 3.44 -6.68 26.66
CA SER A 126 3.53 -5.48 25.80
C SER A 126 3.89 -4.21 26.56
N ILE A 127 4.57 -3.30 25.85
CA ILE A 127 4.72 -1.89 26.23
C ILE A 127 4.43 -1.07 24.97
N ARG A 128 3.26 -0.44 24.87
CA ARG A 128 2.85 0.32 23.68
C ARG A 128 2.24 1.68 23.98
N GLY A 129 2.53 2.64 23.10
CA GLY A 129 1.81 3.90 23.02
C GLY A 129 0.35 3.72 22.58
N VAL A 130 -0.55 4.57 23.07
CA VAL A 130 -1.97 4.62 22.69
C VAL A 130 -2.32 6.01 22.19
N GLY A 131 -2.89 6.08 20.97
CA GLY A 131 -3.14 7.35 20.27
C GLY A 131 -1.89 8.00 19.66
N GLY A 132 -0.72 7.37 19.80
CA GLY A 132 0.58 7.89 19.34
C GLY A 132 1.70 7.53 20.31
N LYS A 133 2.77 8.32 20.31
CA LYS A 133 4.05 7.98 20.96
C LYS A 133 4.15 8.51 22.39
N PHE A 134 4.54 7.64 23.32
CA PHE A 134 5.01 8.05 24.64
C PHE A 134 6.49 8.44 24.56
N ILE A 135 6.93 9.31 25.48
CA ILE A 135 8.22 9.96 25.47
C ILE A 135 9.03 9.49 26.68
N VAL A 136 10.29 9.12 26.48
CA VAL A 136 11.26 8.90 27.55
C VAL A 136 12.38 9.92 27.40
N ASP A 137 12.53 10.79 28.40
CA ASP A 137 13.36 12.00 28.30
C ASP A 137 14.57 11.93 29.23
N TYR A 138 15.78 11.94 28.66
CA TYR A 138 17.04 11.94 29.40
C TYR A 138 17.69 13.33 29.48
N SER A 139 17.07 14.37 28.90
CA SER A 139 17.76 15.64 28.62
C SER A 139 18.05 16.51 29.84
N ASP A 140 17.27 16.32 30.93
CA ASP A 140 17.37 17.07 32.19
C ASP A 140 18.67 16.83 32.99
N ARG A 141 19.52 15.83 32.64
CA ARG A 141 20.69 15.43 33.46
C ARG A 141 22.05 15.66 32.78
N GLY A 142 23.09 15.91 33.59
CA GLY A 142 24.50 16.01 33.18
C GLY A 142 25.27 14.69 33.37
N SER A 143 26.19 14.35 32.47
CA SER A 143 26.81 13.01 32.46
C SER A 143 28.05 12.88 33.34
N HIS A 144 27.99 11.98 34.31
CA HIS A 144 29.12 11.61 35.19
C HIS A 144 29.76 10.27 34.77
N PRO A 145 31.00 9.97 35.23
CA PRO A 145 31.64 8.66 35.02
C PRO A 145 30.98 7.53 35.82
N GLY A 146 30.98 6.31 35.27
CA GLY A 146 30.39 5.09 35.89
C GLY A 146 28.89 4.93 35.66
N GLU A 147 28.19 6.05 35.55
CA GLU A 147 26.76 6.22 35.32
C GLU A 147 26.27 5.82 33.91
N GLY A 148 24.98 5.45 33.79
CA GLY A 148 24.26 5.40 32.52
C GLY A 148 22.87 4.75 32.60
N ILE A 149 22.04 4.99 31.58
CA ILE A 149 20.64 4.52 31.51
C ILE A 149 20.29 3.85 30.18
N ARG A 150 19.19 3.06 30.16
CA ARG A 150 18.52 2.48 28.99
C ARG A 150 17.00 2.56 29.16
N THR A 151 16.25 2.56 28.06
CA THR A 151 14.77 2.52 28.10
C THR A 151 14.28 1.12 28.42
N ILE A 152 14.64 0.14 27.58
CA ILE A 152 14.09 -1.23 27.64
C ILE A 152 15.21 -2.26 27.53
N ASN A 153 15.18 -3.29 28.38
CA ASN A 153 16.13 -4.42 28.38
C ASN A 153 15.36 -5.75 28.30
N CYS A 154 15.32 -6.35 27.12
CA CYS A 154 14.70 -7.65 26.88
C CYS A 154 15.72 -8.77 27.06
N ARG A 155 15.40 -9.76 27.88
CA ARG A 155 16.33 -10.83 28.28
C ARG A 155 15.72 -12.23 28.16
N GLY A 156 14.83 -12.60 29.05
CA GLY A 156 14.06 -13.85 29.00
C GLY A 156 12.60 -13.56 28.72
N VAL A 157 12.23 -13.24 27.48
CA VAL A 157 10.84 -12.92 27.09
C VAL A 157 10.40 -13.58 25.79
N ARG A 158 9.17 -14.10 25.73
CA ARG A 158 8.52 -14.68 24.54
C ARG A 158 7.23 -13.93 24.22
N ASN A 159 6.82 -13.91 22.95
CA ASN A 159 5.56 -13.31 22.49
C ASN A 159 5.34 -11.89 23.02
N PHE A 160 6.11 -10.93 22.50
CA PHE A 160 6.12 -9.57 23.03
C PHE A 160 5.97 -8.47 21.98
N LEU A 161 5.37 -7.35 22.40
CA LEU A 161 5.19 -6.14 21.59
C LEU A 161 5.82 -4.92 22.26
N ILE A 162 6.66 -4.20 21.52
CA ILE A 162 7.12 -2.86 21.90
C ILE A 162 6.75 -1.90 20.78
N SER A 163 5.91 -0.90 21.05
CA SER A 163 5.61 0.13 20.04
C SER A 163 5.51 1.55 20.56
N ASP A 164 5.61 2.50 19.63
CA ASP A 164 5.25 3.90 19.81
C ASP A 164 5.99 4.61 20.96
N LEU A 165 7.31 4.59 20.84
CA LEU A 165 8.26 5.15 21.79
C LEU A 165 9.13 6.23 21.13
N LEU A 166 9.23 7.41 21.74
CA LEU A 166 10.20 8.46 21.44
C LEU A 166 11.22 8.60 22.58
N VAL A 167 12.52 8.44 22.28
CA VAL A 167 13.60 8.59 23.26
C VAL A 167 14.44 9.83 22.97
N LYS A 168 14.51 10.77 23.90
CA LYS A 168 15.40 11.95 23.79
C LYS A 168 16.70 11.66 24.53
N ASP A 169 17.79 11.37 23.81
CA ASP A 169 19.07 10.99 24.39
C ASP A 169 20.22 11.97 24.05
N SER A 170 20.37 13.01 24.87
CA SER A 170 21.57 13.87 24.86
C SER A 170 22.67 13.39 25.82
N PHE A 171 22.61 12.13 26.29
CA PHE A 171 23.26 11.70 27.53
C PHE A 171 24.13 10.43 27.41
N THR A 172 23.58 9.31 26.93
CA THR A 172 24.02 7.95 27.31
C THR A 172 25.33 7.48 26.65
N THR A 173 25.69 6.22 26.92
CA THR A 173 26.64 5.44 26.11
C THR A 173 26.11 4.01 25.94
N TYR A 174 24.79 3.87 25.72
CA TYR A 174 24.08 2.61 25.54
C TYR A 174 22.96 2.80 24.50
N CYS A 175 22.50 1.74 23.83
CA CYS A 175 21.26 1.87 23.05
C CYS A 175 20.04 1.89 23.98
N ALA A 176 19.00 2.60 23.56
CA ALA A 176 17.77 2.81 24.30
C ALA A 176 17.01 1.51 24.55
N VAL A 177 16.86 0.67 23.52
CA VAL A 177 16.29 -0.68 23.60
C VAL A 177 17.40 -1.69 23.36
N ILE A 178 17.52 -2.70 24.23
CA ILE A 178 18.55 -3.73 24.13
C ILE A 178 18.00 -5.15 24.33
N PHE A 179 18.51 -6.09 23.53
CA PHE A 179 18.17 -7.52 23.58
C PHE A 179 19.40 -8.30 24.06
N THR A 180 19.38 -8.80 25.30
CA THR A 180 20.55 -9.37 25.98
C THR A 180 20.32 -10.82 26.42
N PRO A 181 21.06 -11.81 25.91
CA PRO A 181 20.85 -13.21 26.26
C PRO A 181 21.20 -13.51 27.73
N VAL A 182 20.52 -14.52 28.30
CA VAL A 182 20.73 -15.06 29.66
C VAL A 182 21.48 -16.39 29.55
N LYS A 183 22.30 -16.73 30.56
CA LYS A 183 22.99 -18.02 30.65
C LYS A 183 22.58 -18.76 31.92
N THR A 184 22.42 -20.08 31.82
CA THR A 184 22.56 -20.94 33.00
C THR A 184 24.02 -20.95 33.48
N SER A 185 24.23 -21.03 34.79
CA SER A 185 25.56 -20.99 35.40
C SER A 185 25.99 -22.38 35.89
N GLY A 186 27.28 -22.71 35.72
CA GLY A 186 27.87 -23.93 36.30
C GLY A 186 28.09 -25.13 35.35
N THR A 187 27.78 -25.03 34.06
CA THR A 187 28.01 -26.12 33.08
C THR A 187 29.08 -25.77 32.02
N ASP A 188 29.79 -26.78 31.53
CA ASP A 188 30.78 -26.64 30.42
C ASP A 188 30.14 -26.21 29.08
N LYS A 189 28.82 -26.34 28.97
CA LYS A 189 27.98 -25.80 27.89
C LYS A 189 26.79 -25.09 28.53
N PRO A 190 26.87 -23.77 28.78
CA PRO A 190 25.75 -23.02 29.36
C PRO A 190 24.61 -22.98 28.35
N GLU A 191 23.40 -23.27 28.82
CA GLU A 191 22.19 -23.03 28.04
C GLU A 191 21.99 -21.52 27.92
N VAL A 192 21.60 -21.08 26.71
CA VAL A 192 21.40 -19.66 26.41
C VAL A 192 19.93 -19.42 26.12
N SER A 193 19.25 -18.78 27.06
CA SER A 193 17.92 -18.21 26.82
C SER A 193 18.08 -16.79 26.25
N GLY A 194 17.10 -16.35 25.47
CA GLY A 194 17.06 -15.02 24.89
C GLY A 194 15.65 -14.64 24.47
N PRO A 195 15.41 -13.38 24.07
CA PRO A 195 14.09 -12.94 23.65
C PRO A 195 13.64 -13.68 22.38
N THR A 196 12.39 -14.16 22.33
CA THR A 196 11.82 -14.81 21.14
C THR A 196 10.44 -14.30 20.76
N ASP A 197 10.07 -14.48 19.49
CA ASP A 197 8.69 -14.28 18.99
C ASP A 197 8.17 -12.84 19.21
N GLY A 198 8.97 -11.85 18.82
CA GLY A 198 8.75 -10.44 19.18
C GLY A 198 8.41 -9.53 17.99
N LEU A 199 7.62 -8.48 18.26
CA LEU A 199 7.37 -7.36 17.35
C LEU A 199 7.82 -6.03 18.00
N VAL A 200 8.61 -5.25 17.27
CA VAL A 200 9.16 -3.96 17.73
C VAL A 200 8.94 -2.93 16.63
N MET A 201 8.03 -1.97 16.83
CA MET A 201 7.62 -1.06 15.76
C MET A 201 7.46 0.39 16.16
N ASP A 202 7.75 1.30 15.22
CA ASP A 202 7.44 2.73 15.37
C ASP A 202 8.18 3.42 16.55
N LEU A 203 9.49 3.14 16.63
CA LEU A 203 10.41 3.66 17.63
C LEU A 203 11.29 4.79 17.07
N ILE A 204 11.45 5.88 17.83
CA ILE A 204 12.25 7.05 17.47
C ILE A 204 13.28 7.39 18.55
N SER A 205 14.47 7.84 18.16
CA SER A 205 15.47 8.43 19.06
C SER A 205 15.98 9.79 18.56
N THR A 206 16.39 10.68 19.48
CA THR A 206 17.12 11.91 19.16
C THR A 206 18.47 11.99 19.88
N ASP A 207 19.42 12.67 19.24
CA ASP A 207 20.71 13.20 19.73
C ASP A 207 21.79 12.19 20.18
N SER A 208 21.44 10.90 20.22
CA SER A 208 22.16 9.80 20.87
C SER A 208 23.66 9.72 20.59
N SER A 209 24.42 9.28 21.61
CA SER A 209 25.88 9.23 21.61
C SER A 209 26.46 8.40 20.43
N PRO A 210 27.54 8.87 19.77
CA PRO A 210 28.10 8.18 18.59
C PRO A 210 28.53 6.74 18.91
N GLY A 211 27.99 5.78 18.15
CA GLY A 211 28.21 4.34 18.34
C GLY A 211 27.12 3.63 19.16
N TYR A 212 26.15 4.37 19.70
CA TYR A 212 24.95 3.89 20.40
C TYR A 212 23.72 4.61 19.83
N GLY A 213 22.49 4.26 20.20
CA GLY A 213 21.30 4.89 19.62
C GLY A 213 20.02 4.15 19.99
N LEU A 214 19.20 3.78 19.00
CA LEU A 214 17.86 3.27 19.28
C LEU A 214 17.87 1.80 19.73
N VAL A 215 18.28 0.86 18.86
CA VAL A 215 18.25 -0.59 19.16
C VAL A 215 19.65 -1.19 19.17
N GLN A 216 19.92 -2.08 20.15
CA GLN A 216 21.07 -3.00 20.12
C GLN A 216 20.64 -4.45 20.40
N MET A 217 21.11 -5.40 19.59
CA MET A 217 20.92 -6.83 19.85
C MET A 217 22.24 -7.52 20.14
N HIS A 218 22.25 -8.33 21.19
CA HIS A 218 23.32 -9.26 21.55
C HIS A 218 22.91 -10.74 21.38
N GLY A 219 21.61 -11.05 21.37
CA GLY A 219 21.03 -12.40 21.20
C GLY A 219 19.49 -12.35 21.17
N GLY A 220 18.85 -13.38 20.59
CA GLY A 220 17.38 -13.46 20.42
C GLY A 220 16.97 -14.12 19.09
N GLU A 221 15.73 -14.58 18.97
CA GLU A 221 15.28 -15.43 17.86
C GLU A 221 13.84 -15.14 17.39
N ARG A 222 13.59 -15.12 16.08
CA ARG A 222 12.27 -14.77 15.49
C ARG A 222 11.72 -13.44 16.01
N ILE A 223 12.37 -12.33 15.64
CA ILE A 223 11.94 -10.98 16.03
C ILE A 223 11.81 -10.09 14.79
N HIS A 224 10.67 -9.39 14.67
CA HIS A 224 10.40 -8.42 13.61
C HIS A 224 10.56 -6.99 14.11
N PHE A 225 11.25 -6.16 13.33
CA PHE A 225 11.44 -4.74 13.56
C PHE A 225 10.82 -3.91 12.43
N MET A 226 10.10 -2.84 12.73
CA MET A 226 9.50 -1.97 11.71
C MET A 226 9.58 -0.49 12.09
N ASN A 227 9.74 0.41 11.13
CA ASN A 227 9.67 1.87 11.31
C ASN A 227 10.59 2.40 12.44
N LEU A 228 11.89 2.05 12.40
CA LEU A 228 12.88 2.51 13.38
C LEU A 228 13.55 3.80 12.90
N ALA A 229 13.64 4.85 13.72
CA ALA A 229 14.27 6.12 13.34
C ALA A 229 15.25 6.71 14.38
N ALA A 230 16.35 7.30 13.92
CA ALA A 230 17.26 8.09 14.75
C ALA A 230 17.55 9.45 14.11
N TYR A 231 17.56 10.52 14.92
CA TYR A 231 17.79 11.89 14.48
C TYR A 231 18.91 12.54 15.31
N GLY A 232 19.79 13.32 14.68
CA GLY A 232 20.80 14.12 15.39
C GLY A 232 22.00 13.33 15.93
N GLY A 233 21.98 12.00 15.96
CA GLY A 233 23.10 11.20 16.46
C GLY A 233 22.95 9.69 16.26
N GLY A 234 23.94 8.98 16.78
CA GLY A 234 23.83 7.56 17.08
C GLY A 234 23.75 6.53 15.94
N VAL A 235 23.22 5.37 16.28
CA VAL A 235 23.00 4.19 15.41
C VAL A 235 21.55 3.72 15.56
N THR A 236 20.80 3.60 14.46
CA THR A 236 19.38 3.19 14.54
C THR A 236 19.24 1.71 14.91
N PHE A 237 19.88 0.81 14.16
CA PHE A 237 19.75 -0.64 14.35
C PHE A 237 21.13 -1.30 14.42
N ARG A 238 21.50 -1.81 15.60
CA ARG A 238 22.84 -2.35 15.90
C ARG A 238 22.80 -3.83 16.28
N LEU A 239 23.19 -4.71 15.36
CA LEU A 239 23.33 -6.14 15.59
C LEU A 239 24.80 -6.44 15.92
N GLU A 240 25.15 -6.36 17.20
CA GLU A 240 26.51 -6.53 17.72
C GLU A 240 26.56 -7.67 18.73
N THR A 241 26.65 -8.90 18.22
CA THR A 241 26.44 -10.13 19.02
C THR A 241 27.75 -10.68 19.59
N GLY A 242 27.68 -11.28 20.79
CA GLY A 242 28.84 -11.79 21.51
C GLY A 242 28.97 -11.37 22.98
N ALA A 243 28.10 -10.51 23.52
CA ALA A 243 28.07 -10.22 24.96
C ALA A 243 27.75 -11.47 25.81
N GLY A 244 27.09 -12.48 25.22
CA GLY A 244 26.93 -13.82 25.78
C GLY A 244 28.00 -14.84 25.34
N GLY A 245 29.12 -14.42 24.74
CA GLY A 245 30.13 -15.32 24.17
C GLY A 245 29.64 -16.11 22.94
N GLU A 246 30.33 -17.20 22.60
CA GLU A 246 30.11 -17.92 21.32
C GLU A 246 28.71 -18.54 21.15
N TYR A 247 28.08 -19.00 22.25
CA TYR A 247 26.79 -19.69 22.26
C TYR A 247 25.58 -18.77 22.04
N ALA A 248 25.79 -17.45 22.05
CA ALA A 248 24.73 -16.46 22.17
C ALA A 248 24.67 -15.54 20.93
N GLY A 249 24.11 -16.08 19.85
CA GLY A 249 23.82 -15.35 18.62
C GLY A 249 22.36 -14.90 18.49
N ILE A 250 22.05 -14.25 17.37
CA ILE A 250 20.67 -13.99 16.93
C ILE A 250 20.25 -14.93 15.79
N ARG A 251 18.96 -15.24 15.63
CA ARG A 251 18.41 -16.05 14.51
C ARG A 251 17.07 -15.48 14.01
N ASP A 252 16.79 -15.65 12.72
CA ASP A 252 15.53 -15.28 12.06
C ASP A 252 15.05 -13.86 12.41
N ILE A 253 15.98 -12.91 12.35
CA ILE A 253 15.70 -11.50 12.61
C ILE A 253 15.31 -10.82 11.31
N THR A 254 14.19 -10.11 11.34
CA THR A 254 13.66 -9.38 10.18
C THR A 254 13.44 -7.91 10.52
N ALA A 255 13.75 -7.00 9.60
CA ALA A 255 13.64 -5.56 9.85
C ALA A 255 13.20 -4.78 8.60
N LYS A 256 12.26 -3.85 8.76
CA LYS A 256 11.75 -2.96 7.70
C LYS A 256 11.82 -1.49 8.10
N ASN A 257 12.02 -0.60 7.12
CA ASN A 257 11.94 0.85 7.26
C ASN A 257 12.85 1.43 8.35
N ILE A 258 14.17 1.34 8.15
CA ILE A 258 15.20 1.84 9.06
C ILE A 258 15.69 3.23 8.60
N TYR A 259 15.39 4.26 9.38
CA TYR A 259 15.78 5.65 9.11
C TYR A 259 16.91 6.14 10.02
N CYS A 260 17.82 6.94 9.48
CA CYS A 260 18.80 7.70 10.27
C CYS A 260 19.02 9.08 9.64
N GLU A 261 19.02 10.14 10.45
CA GLU A 261 19.39 11.49 10.02
C GLU A 261 20.46 12.10 10.94
N ASN A 262 21.53 12.65 10.36
CA ASN A 262 22.65 13.28 11.07
C ASN A 262 23.40 12.33 12.05
N GLY A 263 23.24 11.02 11.89
CA GLY A 263 23.79 9.99 12.76
C GLY A 263 25.14 9.41 12.29
N LEU A 264 25.59 8.36 12.98
CA LEU A 264 26.76 7.58 12.62
C LEU A 264 26.40 6.54 11.56
N THR A 265 25.36 5.73 11.78
CA THR A 265 24.85 4.80 10.75
C THR A 265 23.42 4.30 11.00
N ALA A 266 22.69 3.96 9.95
CA ALA A 266 21.34 3.38 10.10
C ALA A 266 21.42 1.91 10.54
N VAL A 267 22.31 1.11 9.93
CA VAL A 267 22.47 -0.32 10.23
C VAL A 267 23.93 -0.68 10.53
N MET A 268 24.15 -1.41 11.61
CA MET A 268 25.47 -1.95 11.98
C MET A 268 25.41 -3.46 12.24
N LEU A 269 26.23 -4.23 11.53
CA LEU A 269 26.40 -5.68 11.67
C LEU A 269 27.82 -5.99 12.19
N GLY A 270 27.96 -6.52 13.40
CA GLY A 270 29.26 -6.75 14.04
C GLY A 270 29.27 -7.98 14.95
N PRO A 271 29.46 -9.19 14.41
CA PRO A 271 29.37 -10.44 15.18
C PRO A 271 30.72 -10.73 15.84
N HIS A 272 30.92 -10.42 17.13
CA HIS A 272 32.24 -10.49 17.79
C HIS A 272 32.80 -11.93 17.76
N THR A 273 32.19 -12.84 18.54
CA THR A 273 32.54 -14.27 18.61
C THR A 273 31.32 -15.19 18.42
N ALA A 274 30.11 -14.65 18.41
CA ALA A 274 28.88 -15.41 18.26
C ALA A 274 28.69 -15.94 16.83
N GLN A 275 28.18 -17.16 16.71
CA GLN A 275 27.66 -17.69 15.44
C GLN A 275 26.17 -17.37 15.36
N ASN A 276 25.75 -16.62 14.35
CA ASN A 276 24.39 -16.13 14.20
C ASN A 276 23.70 -16.80 13.01
N GLY A 277 22.37 -16.92 13.09
CA GLY A 277 21.51 -17.34 11.99
C GLY A 277 21.31 -16.25 10.95
N MET A 278 20.22 -16.38 10.20
CA MET A 278 19.85 -15.49 9.11
C MET A 278 19.26 -14.17 9.62
N VAL A 279 19.64 -13.07 8.97
CA VAL A 279 19.09 -11.73 9.21
C VAL A 279 18.62 -11.15 7.88
N LYS A 280 17.43 -10.52 7.84
CA LYS A 280 16.88 -9.88 6.63
C LYS A 280 16.43 -8.45 6.94
N ILE A 281 17.14 -7.46 6.40
CA ILE A 281 16.87 -6.03 6.58
C ILE A 281 16.45 -5.44 5.22
N ASP A 282 15.41 -4.61 5.22
CA ASP A 282 14.81 -4.03 4.02
C ASP A 282 14.40 -2.57 4.26
N GLY A 283 14.67 -1.69 3.30
CA GLY A 283 14.35 -0.27 3.35
C GLY A 283 15.21 0.51 4.36
N VAL A 284 16.48 0.78 4.02
CA VAL A 284 17.44 1.50 4.87
C VAL A 284 17.72 2.89 4.31
N LYS A 285 17.14 3.95 4.89
CA LYS A 285 17.33 5.34 4.43
C LYS A 285 18.16 6.17 5.40
N ALA A 286 19.33 6.62 4.95
CA ALA A 286 20.30 7.36 5.76
C ALA A 286 20.56 8.75 5.18
N LYS A 287 20.13 9.82 5.88
CA LYS A 287 20.31 11.21 5.46
C LYS A 287 21.42 11.88 6.26
N SER A 288 22.41 12.44 5.57
CA SER A 288 23.59 13.08 6.16
C SER A 288 24.21 12.25 7.31
N CYS A 289 24.31 10.93 7.14
CA CYS A 289 24.92 10.03 8.12
C CYS A 289 26.33 9.65 7.70
N ALA A 290 27.18 9.22 8.65
CA ALA A 290 28.56 8.86 8.30
C ALA A 290 28.61 7.63 7.37
N TRP A 291 27.79 6.61 7.62
CA TRP A 291 27.57 5.49 6.70
C TRP A 291 26.09 5.09 6.69
N ALA A 292 25.53 4.57 5.60
CA ALA A 292 24.18 3.98 5.66
C ALA A 292 24.21 2.61 6.35
N VAL A 293 25.16 1.76 5.96
CA VAL A 293 25.36 0.41 6.53
C VAL A 293 26.84 0.20 6.86
N LYS A 294 27.13 -0.45 8.00
CA LYS A 294 28.49 -0.85 8.40
C LYS A 294 28.55 -2.32 8.79
N MET A 295 29.50 -3.07 8.23
CA MET A 295 29.69 -4.50 8.50
C MET A 295 31.13 -4.78 8.95
N GLY A 296 31.33 -5.86 9.71
CA GLY A 296 32.64 -6.26 10.22
C GLY A 296 32.88 -7.77 10.24
N SER A 297 34.15 -8.16 10.12
CA SER A 297 34.65 -9.54 10.02
C SER A 297 34.56 -10.40 11.30
N GLY A 298 33.98 -9.84 12.37
CA GLY A 298 34.10 -10.40 13.72
C GLY A 298 35.52 -10.26 14.29
N PHE A 299 35.64 -10.41 15.61
CA PHE A 299 36.93 -10.39 16.28
C PHE A 299 36.87 -11.07 17.65
N VAL A 300 37.95 -11.78 17.97
CA VAL A 300 38.20 -12.30 19.31
C VAL A 300 38.79 -11.17 20.16
N GLU A 301 38.32 -10.98 21.38
CA GLU A 301 38.95 -10.02 22.30
C GLU A 301 40.38 -10.44 22.63
N LYS A 302 41.31 -9.47 22.77
CA LYS A 302 42.73 -9.75 23.04
C LYS A 302 43.02 -10.65 24.26
N LYS A 303 42.11 -10.71 25.23
CA LYS A 303 42.20 -11.61 26.41
C LYS A 303 41.95 -13.11 26.09
N HIS A 304 41.47 -13.41 24.89
CA HIS A 304 41.18 -14.75 24.35
C HIS A 304 41.98 -15.04 23.05
N GLU A 305 42.90 -14.15 22.67
CA GLU A 305 43.71 -14.25 21.46
C GLU A 305 44.69 -15.44 21.59
N GLY A 306 44.40 -16.53 20.87
CA GLY A 306 45.14 -17.79 20.92
C GLY A 306 44.47 -18.94 21.68
N ASP A 307 43.32 -18.71 22.34
CA ASP A 307 42.50 -19.79 22.90
C ASP A 307 41.63 -20.42 21.79
N PRO A 308 41.78 -21.73 21.45
CA PRO A 308 41.05 -22.37 20.36
C PRO A 308 39.53 -22.47 20.60
N LYS A 309 39.03 -22.17 21.81
CA LYS A 309 37.59 -22.03 22.07
C LYS A 309 37.00 -20.75 21.45
N PHE A 310 37.81 -19.72 21.23
CA PHE A 310 37.32 -18.41 20.75
C PHE A 310 37.71 -18.16 19.29
N ARG A 311 36.70 -18.10 18.44
CA ARG A 311 36.81 -17.80 17.00
C ARG A 311 36.04 -16.53 16.65
N PRO A 312 36.38 -15.83 15.54
CA PRO A 312 35.57 -14.74 15.03
C PRO A 312 34.11 -15.17 14.79
N GLY A 313 33.18 -14.28 15.15
CA GLY A 313 31.76 -14.46 14.89
C GLY A 313 31.41 -14.22 13.43
N ARG A 314 30.23 -14.72 13.02
CA ARG A 314 29.65 -14.44 11.70
C ARG A 314 28.13 -14.48 11.73
N PHE A 315 27.50 -13.92 10.70
CA PHE A 315 26.10 -14.18 10.36
C PHE A 315 26.00 -15.32 9.35
N ALA A 316 24.82 -15.94 9.23
CA ALA A 316 24.61 -17.00 8.28
C ALA A 316 24.67 -16.47 6.84
N ASP A 317 25.26 -17.28 5.95
CA ASP A 317 25.33 -17.01 4.53
C ASP A 317 23.90 -16.92 3.96
N GLY A 318 23.60 -15.88 3.16
CA GLY A 318 22.23 -15.51 2.78
C GLY A 318 21.58 -14.46 3.68
N THR A 319 22.30 -13.91 4.66
CA THR A 319 21.91 -12.68 5.38
C THR A 319 21.81 -11.50 4.41
N THR A 320 20.69 -10.77 4.39
CA THR A 320 20.42 -9.69 3.43
C THR A 320 20.28 -8.30 4.06
N VAL A 321 20.81 -7.26 3.39
CA VAL A 321 20.42 -5.86 3.62
C VAL A 321 20.06 -5.22 2.28
N LYS A 322 18.81 -4.77 2.14
CA LYS A 322 18.20 -4.34 0.88
C LYS A 322 17.63 -2.93 0.94
N ASN A 323 17.39 -2.37 -0.24
CA ASN A 323 16.78 -1.05 -0.47
C ASN A 323 17.49 0.04 0.37
N ILE A 324 18.80 0.13 0.19
CA ILE A 324 19.69 1.05 0.91
C ILE A 324 19.78 2.35 0.12
N HIS A 325 19.46 3.47 0.76
CA HIS A 325 19.45 4.77 0.11
C HIS A 325 20.09 5.85 1.01
N ALA A 326 21.23 6.38 0.57
CA ALA A 326 21.99 7.39 1.32
C ALA A 326 21.91 8.78 0.69
N ILE A 327 21.18 9.71 1.31
CA ILE A 327 21.28 11.13 0.96
C ILE A 327 22.49 11.68 1.71
N PHE A 328 23.61 11.92 1.02
CA PHE A 328 24.81 12.48 1.63
C PHE A 328 24.61 13.94 2.05
N GLY A 329 25.30 14.35 3.12
CA GLY A 329 25.19 15.72 3.64
C GLY A 329 26.29 16.08 4.63
N THR A 330 26.36 17.35 5.01
CA THR A 330 27.48 17.96 5.78
C THR A 330 27.32 17.89 7.30
N ASN A 331 26.37 17.12 7.85
CA ASN A 331 26.03 17.10 9.28
C ASN A 331 26.10 15.70 9.94
N ALA A 332 26.82 14.76 9.33
CA ALA A 332 27.07 13.42 9.85
C ALA A 332 27.80 13.45 11.20
N ALA A 333 27.36 12.59 12.13
CA ALA A 333 28.04 12.36 13.39
C ALA A 333 29.25 11.43 13.18
N ILE A 334 30.41 11.99 12.88
CA ILE A 334 31.64 11.25 12.62
C ILE A 334 32.38 11.01 13.93
N SER A 335 32.42 9.76 14.39
CA SER A 335 33.24 9.37 15.55
C SER A 335 34.73 9.67 15.30
N THR A 336 35.49 10.12 16.31
CA THR A 336 36.93 10.44 16.17
C THR A 336 37.77 9.28 15.60
N LYS A 337 37.41 8.03 15.89
CA LYS A 337 38.03 6.82 15.32
C LYS A 337 37.79 6.61 13.82
N GLY A 338 36.80 7.30 13.23
CA GLY A 338 36.43 7.24 11.82
C GLY A 338 36.84 8.47 11.01
N LEU A 339 37.61 9.39 11.61
CA LEU A 339 38.15 10.56 10.91
C LEU A 339 39.11 10.19 9.78
N GLY A 340 39.86 9.09 9.92
CA GLY A 340 40.76 8.58 8.87
C GLY A 340 40.04 8.21 7.58
N SER A 341 38.78 7.76 7.68
CA SER A 341 37.96 7.39 6.52
C SER A 341 37.38 8.61 5.77
N VAL A 342 37.50 9.83 6.32
CA VAL A 342 37.07 11.07 5.63
C VAL A 342 38.14 11.45 4.59
N PRO A 343 37.79 11.57 3.30
CA PRO A 343 38.78 11.91 2.28
C PRO A 343 39.33 13.33 2.49
N LYS A 344 40.64 13.48 2.31
CA LYS A 344 41.37 14.72 2.63
C LYS A 344 40.74 16.02 2.10
N PRO A 345 40.19 16.10 0.86
CA PRO A 345 39.54 17.32 0.35
C PRO A 345 38.36 17.83 1.19
N TYR A 346 37.69 16.95 1.95
CA TYR A 346 36.50 17.27 2.75
C TYR A 346 36.80 17.39 4.25
N LEU A 347 38.06 17.29 4.69
CA LEU A 347 38.44 17.57 6.09
C LEU A 347 38.10 19.02 6.50
N LYS A 348 38.07 19.96 5.53
CA LYS A 348 37.59 21.33 5.71
C LYS A 348 36.09 21.46 6.00
N ASN A 349 35.30 20.42 5.73
CA ASN A 349 33.86 20.36 5.99
C ASN A 349 33.54 19.80 7.39
N LEU A 350 34.55 19.37 8.15
CA LEU A 350 34.43 19.02 9.55
C LEU A 350 34.26 20.27 10.41
N ARG A 351 33.36 20.23 11.39
CA ARG A 351 33.18 21.24 12.44
C ARG A 351 33.00 20.61 13.81
N PHE A 352 33.30 21.38 14.84
CA PHE A 352 33.06 21.01 16.23
C PHE A 352 31.58 20.62 16.44
N ASP A 353 31.31 19.59 17.25
CA ASP A 353 29.94 19.26 17.64
C ASP A 353 29.67 19.79 19.05
N GLU A 354 29.03 20.95 19.13
CA GLU A 354 28.62 21.59 20.38
C GLU A 354 27.65 20.69 21.18
N ASN A 355 26.89 19.84 20.48
CA ASN A 355 25.98 18.85 21.06
C ASN A 355 26.68 17.55 21.48
N ASP A 356 28.00 17.42 21.39
CA ASP A 356 28.74 16.32 22.02
C ASP A 356 29.45 16.78 23.30
N ARG A 357 28.73 16.68 24.43
CA ARG A 357 29.25 16.92 25.78
C ARG A 357 30.49 16.06 26.15
N LYS A 358 30.83 15.03 25.35
CA LYS A 358 31.95 14.09 25.55
C LYS A 358 33.04 14.16 24.45
N GLN A 359 32.88 14.99 23.42
CA GLN A 359 33.81 15.18 22.28
C GLN A 359 34.38 13.88 21.68
N LYS A 360 33.48 12.94 21.39
CA LYS A 360 33.74 11.67 20.68
C LYS A 360 33.28 11.69 19.22
N ARG A 361 32.45 12.66 18.80
CA ARG A 361 32.12 12.98 17.40
C ARG A 361 32.51 14.41 17.01
N VAL A 362 32.69 14.62 15.71
CA VAL A 362 32.58 15.92 15.04
C VAL A 362 31.38 15.88 14.09
N ARG A 363 30.88 17.04 13.65
CA ARG A 363 29.94 17.09 12.53
C ARG A 363 30.72 17.21 11.23
N GLY A 364 30.35 16.44 10.21
CA GLY A 364 31.09 16.41 8.96
C GLY A 364 30.29 15.86 7.78
N PRO A 365 30.95 15.65 6.63
CA PRO A 365 30.30 15.06 5.46
C PRO A 365 30.00 13.57 5.70
N SER A 366 28.98 13.04 5.03
CA SER A 366 28.80 11.60 4.88
C SER A 366 30.08 10.93 4.37
N ILE A 367 30.42 9.75 4.90
CA ILE A 367 31.68 9.06 4.57
C ILE A 367 31.48 8.05 3.44
N GLY A 368 30.31 7.42 3.33
CA GLY A 368 29.97 6.50 2.24
C GLY A 368 28.61 5.81 2.43
N VAL A 369 28.23 4.93 1.50
CA VAL A 369 26.95 4.20 1.59
C VAL A 369 27.10 2.93 2.44
N VAL A 370 27.82 1.92 1.96
CA VAL A 370 28.01 0.65 2.66
C VAL A 370 29.50 0.41 2.91
N ARG A 371 29.89 0.20 4.17
CA ARG A 371 31.25 -0.25 4.53
C ARG A 371 31.24 -1.76 4.76
N ASP A 372 31.75 -2.51 3.80
CA ASP A 372 31.98 -3.95 3.93
C ASP A 372 33.37 -4.21 4.52
N GLY A 373 33.40 -4.31 5.85
CA GLY A 373 34.57 -4.73 6.62
C GLY A 373 34.58 -6.22 6.95
N THR A 374 33.88 -7.09 6.20
CA THR A 374 33.84 -8.54 6.47
C THR A 374 35.13 -9.28 6.14
N GLU A 375 35.99 -8.72 5.30
CA GLU A 375 37.23 -9.37 4.81
C GLU A 375 37.00 -10.78 4.23
N GLY A 376 35.77 -11.08 3.76
CA GLY A 376 35.37 -12.39 3.22
C GLY A 376 35.06 -13.47 4.28
N SER A 377 35.06 -13.14 5.58
CA SER A 377 34.76 -14.09 6.67
C SER A 377 33.30 -14.59 6.71
N TRP A 378 32.38 -13.85 6.10
CA TRP A 378 30.99 -14.22 5.84
C TRP A 378 30.45 -13.34 4.70
N VAL A 379 29.46 -13.83 3.96
CA VAL A 379 28.99 -13.16 2.73
C VAL A 379 27.59 -12.54 2.92
N PRO A 380 27.50 -11.23 3.20
CA PRO A 380 26.23 -10.50 3.17
C PRO A 380 25.74 -10.29 1.75
N VAL A 381 24.45 -10.53 1.53
CA VAL A 381 23.73 -10.14 0.31
C VAL A 381 23.32 -8.68 0.46
N ILE A 382 24.10 -7.79 -0.14
CA ILE A 382 23.78 -6.36 -0.25
C ILE A 382 23.14 -6.12 -1.61
N GLU A 383 21.91 -5.65 -1.62
CA GLU A 383 21.14 -5.35 -2.84
C GLU A 383 20.59 -3.93 -2.79
N ASN A 384 20.28 -3.38 -3.97
CA ASN A 384 19.48 -2.18 -4.13
C ASN A 384 20.10 -0.96 -3.40
N VAL A 385 21.35 -0.63 -3.74
CA VAL A 385 22.15 0.44 -3.10
C VAL A 385 22.12 1.70 -3.96
N SER A 386 21.64 2.81 -3.40
CA SER A 386 21.57 4.12 -4.05
C SER A 386 22.09 5.25 -3.15
N CYS A 387 22.50 6.37 -3.74
CA CYS A 387 22.83 7.58 -3.00
C CYS A 387 22.67 8.87 -3.82
N GLU A 388 22.56 9.99 -3.11
CA GLU A 388 22.52 11.34 -3.64
C GLU A 388 23.60 12.20 -2.97
N GLY A 389 24.33 13.04 -3.69
CA GLY A 389 25.31 13.99 -3.13
C GLY A 389 26.78 13.65 -3.43
N PHE A 390 27.67 13.74 -2.42
CA PHE A 390 29.13 13.69 -2.61
C PHE A 390 29.65 12.50 -3.45
N GLU A 391 30.69 12.75 -4.23
CA GLU A 391 31.22 11.91 -5.31
C GLU A 391 32.15 10.76 -4.83
N TYR A 392 32.11 10.39 -3.55
CA TYR A 392 33.02 9.39 -2.99
C TYR A 392 32.29 8.33 -2.17
N ASN A 393 32.81 7.09 -2.20
CA ASN A 393 32.26 5.95 -1.46
C ASN A 393 30.75 5.71 -1.70
N GLN A 394 30.28 6.01 -2.91
CA GLN A 394 28.87 5.99 -3.36
C GLN A 394 28.23 4.57 -3.47
N GLY A 395 28.83 3.54 -2.86
CA GLY A 395 28.35 2.17 -2.96
C GLY A 395 28.94 1.27 -1.87
N VAL A 396 29.26 0.03 -2.24
CA VAL A 396 29.86 -0.96 -1.32
C VAL A 396 31.38 -0.84 -1.32
N VAL A 397 31.92 -0.16 -0.31
CA VAL A 397 33.36 -0.07 -0.06
C VAL A 397 33.84 -1.34 0.64
N LYS A 398 34.51 -2.22 -0.11
CA LYS A 398 35.06 -3.50 0.37
C LYS A 398 36.48 -3.35 0.90
N GLY A 399 36.70 -3.84 2.12
CA GLY A 399 38.03 -3.97 2.73
C GLY A 399 38.62 -2.64 3.21
N GLY A 400 39.67 -2.75 4.03
CA GLY A 400 40.37 -1.59 4.58
C GLY A 400 40.67 -1.73 6.08
N LYS A 401 41.79 -2.39 6.39
CA LYS A 401 42.51 -2.16 7.64
C LYS A 401 43.17 -0.78 7.58
N GLU A 402 42.36 0.26 7.73
CA GLU A 402 42.84 1.57 8.18
C GLU A 402 43.50 1.36 9.56
N GLY A 403 44.81 1.16 9.55
CA GLY A 403 45.61 0.82 10.72
C GLY A 403 45.67 1.98 11.71
N ARG A 404 44.60 2.14 12.50
CA ARG A 404 44.38 3.19 13.52
C ARG A 404 45.08 4.51 13.16
N VAL A 405 44.69 5.11 12.05
CA VAL A 405 45.24 6.41 11.61
C VAL A 405 45.15 7.38 12.80
N ASN A 406 46.28 7.97 13.20
CA ASN A 406 46.28 8.93 14.28
C ASN A 406 45.49 10.15 13.82
N TRP A 407 44.28 10.33 14.35
CA TRP A 407 43.37 11.38 13.88
C TRP A 407 43.94 12.79 14.05
N LYS A 408 44.90 12.99 14.97
CA LYS A 408 45.65 14.25 15.09
C LYS A 408 46.59 14.50 13.91
N GLU A 409 47.25 13.45 13.41
CA GLU A 409 48.08 13.53 12.21
C GLU A 409 47.22 13.67 10.95
N TRP A 410 46.06 12.98 10.89
CA TRP A 410 45.13 13.09 9.76
C TRP A 410 44.47 14.47 9.64
N MET A 411 44.18 15.11 10.78
CA MET A 411 43.64 16.48 10.83
C MET A 411 44.74 17.56 10.99
N ALA A 412 46.03 17.21 10.83
CA ALA A 412 47.12 18.17 10.95
C ALA A 412 46.94 19.35 9.98
N GLY A 413 47.17 20.57 10.47
CA GLY A 413 46.96 21.81 9.71
C GLY A 413 45.50 22.29 9.64
N THR A 414 44.50 21.49 10.02
CA THR A 414 43.09 21.95 10.03
C THR A 414 42.83 22.96 11.16
N PRO A 415 41.96 23.97 10.96
CA PRO A 415 41.49 24.84 12.05
C PRO A 415 40.77 24.07 13.16
N LEU A 416 40.03 23.01 12.80
CA LEU A 416 39.29 22.19 13.74
C LEU A 416 40.21 21.44 14.72
N LEU A 417 41.38 20.97 14.30
CA LEU A 417 42.34 20.36 15.22
C LEU A 417 42.73 21.34 16.34
N LYS A 418 43.03 22.61 16.00
CA LYS A 418 43.34 23.64 17.00
C LYS A 418 42.16 23.92 17.94
N GLN A 419 40.92 23.94 17.43
CA GLN A 419 39.72 24.10 18.26
C GLN A 419 39.53 22.92 19.23
N MET A 420 39.66 21.68 18.73
CA MET A 420 39.57 20.47 19.55
C MET A 420 40.70 20.39 20.58
N GLU A 421 41.93 20.77 20.22
CA GLU A 421 43.05 20.78 21.17
C GLU A 421 42.94 21.89 22.22
N ALA A 422 42.46 23.08 21.86
CA ALA A 422 42.15 24.13 22.83
C ALA A 422 41.00 23.72 23.78
N PHE A 423 39.96 23.06 23.27
CA PHE A 423 38.88 22.51 24.10
C PHE A 423 39.38 21.39 25.02
N LEU A 424 40.21 20.46 24.51
CA LEU A 424 40.80 19.39 25.30
C LEU A 424 41.80 19.92 26.33
N ALA A 425 42.52 21.02 26.06
CA ALA A 425 43.34 21.72 27.05
C ALA A 425 42.47 22.34 28.16
N LYS A 426 41.35 22.99 27.79
CA LYS A 426 40.39 23.55 28.76
C LYS A 426 39.67 22.46 29.60
N GLN A 427 39.45 21.27 29.02
CA GLN A 427 39.04 20.08 29.76
C GLN A 427 40.18 19.46 30.60
N ALA A 428 41.44 19.59 30.20
CA ALA A 428 42.58 19.19 31.04
C ALA A 428 42.69 20.11 32.27
N GLU A 429 42.63 21.43 32.10
CA GLU A 429 42.62 22.40 33.21
C GLU A 429 41.47 22.15 34.20
N THR A 430 40.26 21.87 33.71
CA THR A 430 39.09 21.56 34.56
C THR A 430 39.05 20.12 35.08
N SER A 431 39.95 19.23 34.63
CA SER A 431 40.12 17.89 35.20
C SER A 431 41.35 17.75 36.09
N ASP A 432 42.39 18.58 35.96
CA ASP A 432 43.55 18.58 36.88
C ASP A 432 43.20 19.15 38.27
N SER A 433 42.12 19.93 38.36
CA SER A 433 41.46 20.26 39.64
C SER A 433 40.88 19.02 40.35
N ASN A 434 40.41 18.03 39.59
CA ASN A 434 39.82 16.78 40.08
C ASN A 434 40.80 15.58 40.08
N ALA A 435 41.94 15.67 39.38
CA ALA A 435 42.88 14.57 39.20
C ALA A 435 43.82 14.35 40.40
N LYS A 436 43.90 15.31 41.34
CA LYS A 436 44.79 15.26 42.50
C LYS A 436 44.56 14.09 43.46
N GLU A 437 43.37 13.49 43.48
CA GLU A 437 43.08 12.34 44.36
C GLU A 437 43.49 10.96 43.79
N ARG A 438 43.70 10.80 42.46
CA ARG A 438 43.71 9.47 41.83
C ARG A 438 44.92 9.20 40.91
N LYS A 439 46.13 9.40 41.44
CA LYS A 439 47.38 8.85 40.85
C LYS A 439 48.10 7.90 41.81
N GLY A 440 47.70 6.62 41.76
CA GLY A 440 48.39 5.52 42.45
C GLY A 440 48.81 4.41 41.48
N LYS A 441 50.14 4.22 41.34
CA LYS A 441 50.85 3.08 40.71
C LYS A 441 50.84 2.96 39.16
N ASN A 442 51.91 3.47 38.56
CA ASN A 442 52.84 2.81 37.60
C ASN A 442 52.32 2.20 36.27
N ARG A 443 52.76 2.70 35.10
CA ARG A 443 54.01 2.40 34.31
C ARG A 443 53.90 1.10 33.47
N THR A 444 54.36 0.99 32.22
CA THR A 444 55.16 1.87 31.30
C THR A 444 54.66 1.66 29.83
N ARG A 445 55.31 1.92 28.68
CA ARG A 445 56.70 2.24 28.25
C ARG A 445 56.72 3.04 26.91
N ASP A 446 57.91 3.26 26.37
CA ASP A 446 58.34 4.09 25.21
C ASP A 446 57.97 3.54 23.80
N LYS A 447 57.66 4.40 22.80
CA LYS A 447 58.48 5.00 21.69
C LYS A 447 58.96 4.00 20.61
N ALA A 448 59.12 4.33 19.31
CA ALA A 448 59.17 5.62 18.59
C ALA A 448 58.37 5.52 17.22
N ASN A 449 58.52 6.31 16.14
CA ASN A 449 59.49 7.36 15.77
C ASN A 449 58.99 8.39 14.70
N THR A 450 59.85 9.38 14.43
CA THR A 450 59.99 10.36 13.31
C THR A 450 59.48 9.98 11.89
N ALA A 451 58.81 10.81 11.06
CA ALA A 451 59.02 12.21 10.56
C ALA A 451 59.62 12.25 9.11
N PRO A 452 59.71 13.40 8.39
CA PRO A 452 58.66 14.41 8.09
C PRO A 452 58.63 14.95 6.62
N ALA A 453 57.56 15.70 6.29
CA ALA A 453 57.50 16.77 5.25
C ALA A 453 57.71 16.32 3.76
N SER A 454 57.65 17.17 2.72
CA SER A 454 57.48 18.64 2.61
C SER A 454 56.88 19.08 1.25
N THR A 455 56.37 20.34 1.15
CA THR A 455 56.41 21.25 -0.04
C THR A 455 55.76 20.82 -1.40
N VAL A 456 55.23 21.69 -2.29
CA VAL A 456 55.00 23.16 -2.27
C VAL A 456 53.88 23.60 -3.24
N GLU A 457 53.34 24.78 -2.91
CA GLU A 457 52.47 25.79 -3.56
C GLU A 457 52.14 25.82 -5.09
N GLU A 458 50.96 26.42 -5.35
CA GLU A 458 50.60 27.38 -6.44
C GLU A 458 50.55 26.94 -7.93
N ALA A 459 49.78 27.57 -8.83
CA ALA A 459 48.94 28.80 -8.78
C ALA A 459 47.60 28.64 -9.58
N PRO A 460 46.61 29.54 -9.45
CA PRO A 460 45.36 29.58 -10.25
C PRO A 460 45.46 30.62 -11.40
N PRO A 461 44.38 30.99 -12.14
CA PRO A 461 43.04 30.39 -12.31
C PRO A 461 42.72 30.08 -13.80
N VAL A 462 41.49 29.61 -14.10
CA VAL A 462 40.54 30.19 -15.08
C VAL A 462 39.26 29.35 -15.12
N SER A 463 38.11 30.01 -15.23
CA SER A 463 36.78 29.41 -15.48
C SER A 463 36.26 29.88 -16.83
N PRO A 464 35.45 29.07 -17.54
CA PRO A 464 34.01 29.22 -17.35
C PRO A 464 33.24 27.89 -17.25
N SER A 465 31.95 28.03 -16.92
CA SER A 465 30.93 27.01 -16.78
C SER A 465 30.65 26.19 -18.06
N VAL A 466 30.25 24.94 -17.86
CA VAL A 466 29.40 24.18 -18.80
C VAL A 466 28.02 24.00 -18.13
N SER A 467 26.95 24.17 -18.90
CA SER A 467 25.56 24.06 -18.44
C SER A 467 25.09 22.61 -18.34
N VAL A 468 24.16 22.34 -17.42
CA VAL A 468 23.34 21.12 -17.46
C VAL A 468 22.34 21.28 -18.60
N ALA A 469 22.29 20.32 -19.53
CA ALA A 469 21.30 20.32 -20.60
C ALA A 469 19.91 19.92 -20.06
N GLU A 470 18.89 20.71 -20.36
CA GLU A 470 17.49 20.35 -20.15
C GLU A 470 17.03 19.35 -21.23
N SER A 471 16.07 18.48 -20.92
CA SER A 471 15.49 17.59 -21.93
C SER A 471 14.62 18.38 -22.91
N GLY A 472 14.79 18.15 -24.22
CA GLY A 472 13.99 18.83 -25.24
C GLY A 472 12.48 18.51 -25.22
N ARG A 473 12.05 17.49 -24.45
CA ARG A 473 10.65 17.24 -24.11
C ARG A 473 10.26 17.86 -22.77
N GLU A 474 9.10 18.51 -22.77
CA GLU A 474 8.40 19.06 -21.60
C GLU A 474 7.01 18.40 -21.50
N THR A 475 6.58 17.97 -20.30
CA THR A 475 5.22 17.43 -20.08
C THR A 475 4.57 18.12 -18.88
N ILE A 476 3.52 18.88 -19.14
CA ILE A 476 2.83 19.74 -18.18
C ILE A 476 1.48 19.12 -17.82
N VAL A 477 1.27 18.76 -16.55
CA VAL A 477 -0.06 18.36 -16.05
C VAL A 477 -1.01 19.56 -16.10
N PHE A 478 -1.97 19.51 -17.02
CA PHE A 478 -2.72 20.69 -17.46
C PHE A 478 -4.09 20.83 -16.77
N ASN A 479 -4.34 20.04 -15.72
CA ASN A 479 -5.61 19.98 -14.99
C ASN A 479 -6.11 21.26 -14.31
N GLU A 480 -5.24 22.22 -13.97
CA GLU A 480 -5.62 23.29 -13.02
C GLU A 480 -6.14 24.56 -13.71
N GLY A 481 -7.13 25.20 -13.08
CA GLY A 481 -7.65 26.51 -13.51
C GLY A 481 -8.42 26.50 -14.83
N TRP A 482 -9.27 25.49 -15.05
CA TRP A 482 -10.22 25.48 -16.16
C TRP A 482 -11.49 26.26 -15.80
N ARG A 483 -12.14 26.83 -16.82
CA ARG A 483 -13.50 27.40 -16.74
C ARG A 483 -14.48 26.39 -17.33
N PHE A 484 -15.57 26.13 -16.62
CA PHE A 484 -16.59 25.16 -17.00
C PHE A 484 -17.98 25.79 -17.01
N GLU A 485 -18.78 25.41 -18.01
CA GLU A 485 -20.19 25.77 -18.14
C GLU A 485 -20.96 24.63 -18.84
N ARG A 486 -22.24 24.50 -18.51
CA ARG A 486 -23.12 23.42 -18.97
C ARG A 486 -24.32 23.93 -19.75
N PHE A 487 -24.63 23.24 -20.84
CA PHE A 487 -25.72 23.48 -21.77
C PHE A 487 -26.43 22.16 -22.13
N GLY A 488 -27.46 22.22 -22.97
CA GLY A 488 -28.34 21.08 -23.24
C GLY A 488 -29.13 20.72 -21.99
N TRP A 489 -29.13 19.45 -21.60
CA TRP A 489 -29.78 18.98 -20.38
C TRP A 489 -29.06 19.48 -19.12
N MET A 490 -29.79 20.24 -18.31
CA MET A 490 -29.32 20.81 -17.04
C MET A 490 -29.63 19.89 -15.85
N PRO A 491 -28.98 20.09 -14.68
CA PRO A 491 -29.21 19.29 -13.47
C PRO A 491 -30.68 19.22 -13.02
N ASP A 492 -31.42 20.32 -13.16
CA ASP A 492 -32.83 20.47 -12.79
C ASP A 492 -33.82 19.88 -13.81
N GLY A 493 -33.33 19.44 -14.98
CA GLY A 493 -34.15 18.91 -16.07
C GLY A 493 -34.56 19.94 -17.11
N SER A 494 -34.21 21.22 -16.92
CA SER A 494 -34.38 22.23 -17.96
C SER A 494 -33.46 21.97 -19.16
N LEU A 495 -33.86 22.49 -20.32
CA LEU A 495 -33.02 22.56 -21.52
C LEU A 495 -32.49 23.97 -21.68
N ARG A 496 -31.17 24.13 -21.60
CA ARG A 496 -30.47 25.38 -21.88
C ARG A 496 -29.88 25.31 -23.29
N ALA A 497 -30.27 26.23 -24.16
CA ALA A 497 -29.69 26.32 -25.50
C ALA A 497 -28.16 26.53 -25.41
N GLU A 498 -27.43 25.88 -26.31
CA GLU A 498 -25.99 26.07 -26.51
C GLU A 498 -25.75 27.37 -27.31
N PRO A 499 -25.02 28.37 -26.75
CA PRO A 499 -24.62 29.55 -27.50
C PRO A 499 -23.71 29.23 -28.68
N GLN A 500 -23.69 30.12 -29.66
CA GLN A 500 -22.67 30.13 -30.71
C GLN A 500 -21.35 30.71 -30.19
N ASP A 501 -20.27 30.47 -30.93
CA ASP A 501 -18.93 31.06 -30.72
C ASP A 501 -18.23 30.77 -29.38
N LEU A 502 -18.67 29.75 -28.64
CA LEU A 502 -18.01 29.29 -27.41
C LEU A 502 -16.55 28.84 -27.62
N GLN A 503 -16.14 28.56 -28.85
CA GLN A 503 -14.77 28.24 -29.22
C GLN A 503 -13.83 29.47 -29.34
N VAL A 504 -14.36 30.69 -29.56
CA VAL A 504 -13.50 31.82 -29.99
C VAL A 504 -12.71 32.44 -28.82
N PRO A 505 -11.52 33.03 -29.05
CA PRO A 505 -10.69 33.57 -27.97
C PRO A 505 -11.34 34.73 -27.22
N SER A 506 -12.12 35.54 -27.92
CA SER A 506 -12.78 36.75 -27.41
C SER A 506 -14.09 36.49 -26.64
N PHE A 507 -14.55 35.24 -26.54
CA PHE A 507 -15.74 34.90 -25.76
C PHE A 507 -15.50 35.14 -24.25
N ASP A 508 -16.39 35.90 -23.61
CA ASP A 508 -16.33 36.23 -22.19
C ASP A 508 -16.84 35.08 -21.31
N ASP A 509 -15.90 34.26 -20.83
CA ASP A 509 -16.14 33.22 -19.82
C ASP A 509 -15.87 33.71 -18.37
N SER A 510 -15.90 35.02 -18.10
CA SER A 510 -15.70 35.57 -16.74
C SER A 510 -16.72 35.10 -15.70
N SER A 511 -17.92 34.74 -16.16
CA SER A 511 -19.02 34.18 -15.36
C SER A 511 -18.93 32.67 -15.14
N TRP A 512 -18.05 31.95 -15.86
CA TRP A 512 -17.99 30.49 -15.84
C TRP A 512 -17.32 29.97 -14.55
N ARG A 513 -17.73 28.77 -14.12
CA ARG A 513 -17.20 28.15 -12.90
C ARG A 513 -15.74 27.79 -13.08
N VAL A 514 -14.87 28.35 -12.24
CA VAL A 514 -13.46 27.94 -12.17
C VAL A 514 -13.34 26.63 -11.39
N LEU A 515 -12.69 25.63 -11.98
CA LEU A 515 -12.45 24.32 -11.36
C LEU A 515 -11.10 23.70 -11.77
N ASN A 516 -10.78 22.55 -11.17
CA ASN A 516 -9.63 21.73 -11.54
C ASN A 516 -10.12 20.36 -12.00
N LEU A 517 -9.42 19.77 -12.96
CA LEU A 517 -9.61 18.40 -13.42
C LEU A 517 -8.88 17.40 -12.50
N PRO A 518 -9.26 16.12 -12.45
CA PRO A 518 -10.40 15.53 -13.17
C PRO A 518 -11.76 15.98 -12.63
N HIS A 519 -12.77 16.04 -13.50
CA HIS A 519 -14.10 16.56 -13.17
C HIS A 519 -15.22 15.70 -13.76
N ASP A 520 -16.22 15.43 -12.93
CA ASP A 520 -17.49 14.79 -13.28
C ASP A 520 -18.63 15.71 -12.83
N TRP A 521 -19.40 16.26 -13.78
CA TRP A 521 -20.57 17.10 -13.50
C TRP A 521 -21.81 16.28 -13.14
N GLY A 522 -21.80 14.97 -13.42
CA GLY A 522 -22.96 14.11 -13.21
C GLY A 522 -23.15 13.81 -11.73
N ILE A 523 -22.04 13.56 -11.02
CA ILE A 523 -22.05 13.16 -9.61
C ILE A 523 -22.52 14.27 -8.68
N GLU A 524 -22.39 15.54 -9.10
CA GLU A 524 -22.85 16.73 -8.36
C GLU A 524 -24.37 16.75 -8.17
N GLY A 525 -25.11 15.94 -8.93
CA GLY A 525 -26.54 15.73 -8.74
C GLY A 525 -27.38 16.95 -9.13
N PRO A 526 -28.58 17.12 -8.52
CA PRO A 526 -29.19 16.20 -7.57
C PRO A 526 -29.53 14.83 -8.21
N PHE A 527 -29.79 13.81 -7.38
CA PHE A 527 -30.51 12.63 -7.87
C PHE A 527 -31.91 13.03 -8.34
N ARG A 528 -32.40 12.38 -9.41
CA ARG A 528 -33.65 12.75 -10.08
C ARG A 528 -34.42 11.53 -10.54
N ASP A 529 -35.69 11.46 -10.14
CA ASP A 529 -36.53 10.29 -10.38
C ASP A 529 -36.83 10.02 -11.85
N ASP A 530 -36.91 11.06 -12.67
CA ASP A 530 -37.18 11.00 -14.12
C ASP A 530 -35.99 10.50 -14.95
N LEU A 531 -34.81 10.32 -14.33
CA LEU A 531 -33.60 9.83 -14.99
C LEU A 531 -33.46 8.30 -14.82
N PRO A 532 -32.94 7.56 -15.84
CA PRO A 532 -32.94 6.10 -15.80
C PRO A 532 -32.16 5.50 -14.62
N ASN A 533 -32.81 4.58 -13.89
CA ASN A 533 -32.26 3.74 -12.82
C ASN A 533 -30.90 3.14 -13.23
N ARG A 534 -30.81 2.62 -14.46
CA ARG A 534 -29.59 1.97 -15.01
C ARG A 534 -28.38 2.90 -15.08
N THR A 535 -28.57 4.21 -15.19
CA THR A 535 -27.48 5.22 -15.13
C THR A 535 -27.45 5.99 -13.82
N GLY A 536 -28.03 5.40 -12.77
CA GLY A 536 -27.91 5.85 -11.39
C GLY A 536 -28.67 7.13 -11.03
N LYS A 537 -29.74 7.47 -11.76
CA LYS A 537 -30.60 8.63 -11.50
C LYS A 537 -29.85 9.99 -11.40
N LEU A 538 -28.65 10.11 -11.97
CA LEU A 538 -27.81 11.31 -11.92
C LEU A 538 -27.82 12.05 -13.28
N PRO A 539 -27.75 13.40 -13.30
CA PRO A 539 -27.79 14.20 -14.51
C PRO A 539 -26.43 14.24 -15.24
N TRP A 540 -25.95 13.08 -15.71
CA TRP A 540 -24.69 12.95 -16.48
C TRP A 540 -24.84 13.40 -17.95
N ALA A 541 -26.04 13.30 -18.53
CA ALA A 541 -26.32 13.70 -19.92
C ALA A 541 -26.40 15.23 -20.07
N GLY A 542 -25.91 15.77 -21.19
CA GLY A 542 -25.82 17.22 -21.45
C GLY A 542 -24.56 17.60 -22.23
N ILE A 543 -24.43 18.88 -22.54
CA ILE A 543 -23.29 19.44 -23.27
C ILE A 543 -22.43 20.23 -22.27
N GLY A 544 -21.14 19.93 -22.21
CA GLY A 544 -20.20 20.59 -21.30
C GLY A 544 -19.06 21.24 -22.05
N TRP A 545 -18.82 22.52 -21.78
CA TRP A 545 -17.67 23.24 -22.31
C TRP A 545 -16.63 23.50 -21.24
N TYR A 546 -15.37 23.23 -21.59
CA TYR A 546 -14.20 23.54 -20.78
C TYR A 546 -13.31 24.51 -21.56
N ARG A 547 -13.10 25.71 -21.02
CA ARG A 547 -12.24 26.74 -21.60
C ARG A 547 -11.04 27.04 -20.71
N LYS A 548 -9.89 27.34 -21.30
CA LYS A 548 -8.69 27.72 -20.56
C LYS A 548 -7.72 28.55 -21.41
N SER A 549 -7.37 29.74 -20.90
CA SER A 549 -6.36 30.60 -21.52
C SER A 549 -5.00 30.48 -20.83
N PHE A 550 -3.98 30.02 -21.55
CA PHE A 550 -2.63 29.72 -21.05
C PHE A 550 -1.55 30.50 -21.84
N PRO A 551 -0.43 30.88 -21.22
CA PRO A 551 0.70 31.45 -21.95
C PRO A 551 1.47 30.34 -22.70
N SER A 552 2.00 30.67 -23.88
CA SER A 552 3.12 29.96 -24.51
C SER A 552 4.41 30.75 -24.35
N HIS A 553 5.54 30.17 -24.76
CA HIS A 553 6.82 30.88 -24.88
C HIS A 553 7.21 31.04 -26.36
N GLU A 554 8.02 32.03 -26.70
CA GLU A 554 8.57 32.21 -28.06
C GLU A 554 9.34 30.95 -28.51
N SER A 555 10.03 30.29 -27.57
CA SER A 555 10.74 29.02 -27.77
C SER A 555 9.84 27.81 -28.04
N ASP A 556 8.52 27.95 -27.96
CA ASP A 556 7.59 26.90 -28.38
C ASP A 556 7.39 26.90 -29.92
N ALA A 557 7.81 27.97 -30.63
CA ALA A 557 7.79 28.06 -32.10
C ALA A 557 8.70 27.04 -32.81
N SER A 558 9.69 26.48 -32.11
CA SER A 558 10.61 25.47 -32.63
C SER A 558 10.28 24.05 -32.17
N LYS A 559 9.10 23.83 -31.59
CA LYS A 559 8.68 22.57 -30.96
C LYS A 559 7.40 22.01 -31.59
N ARG A 560 7.21 20.70 -31.48
CA ARG A 560 5.92 20.03 -31.71
C ARG A 560 5.14 20.05 -30.40
N ILE A 561 3.89 20.50 -30.45
CA ILE A 561 3.06 20.76 -29.27
C ILE A 561 1.81 19.89 -29.36
N PHE A 562 1.50 19.13 -28.31
CA PHE A 562 0.35 18.24 -28.25
C PHE A 562 -0.46 18.49 -26.97
N ILE A 563 -1.78 18.26 -27.05
CA ILE A 563 -2.61 18.03 -25.86
C ILE A 563 -2.99 16.56 -25.79
N GLU A 564 -2.84 15.96 -24.61
CA GLU A 564 -3.23 14.59 -24.34
C GLU A 564 -4.37 14.54 -23.31
N PHE A 565 -5.35 13.68 -23.55
CA PHE A 565 -6.45 13.39 -22.63
C PHE A 565 -6.41 11.91 -22.30
N ASP A 566 -6.47 11.55 -21.01
CA ASP A 566 -6.52 10.14 -20.61
C ASP A 566 -7.92 9.53 -20.76
N GLY A 567 -8.94 10.37 -20.88
CA GLY A 567 -10.35 10.06 -21.12
C GLY A 567 -11.25 11.25 -20.79
N ALA A 568 -12.24 11.53 -21.65
CA ALA A 568 -13.21 12.59 -21.46
C ALA A 568 -14.59 12.10 -21.93
N MET A 569 -15.60 12.19 -21.08
CA MET A 569 -16.94 11.66 -21.32
C MET A 569 -17.84 12.80 -21.81
N SER A 570 -18.21 12.88 -23.09
CA SER A 570 -17.85 12.06 -24.27
C SER A 570 -18.07 12.92 -25.53
N GLY A 571 -17.90 12.38 -26.75
CA GLY A 571 -18.16 13.16 -27.97
C GLY A 571 -17.22 14.36 -28.10
N THR A 572 -15.93 14.16 -27.78
CA THR A 572 -14.98 15.26 -27.57
C THR A 572 -14.69 16.02 -28.87
N SER A 573 -14.73 17.34 -28.82
CA SER A 573 -14.24 18.24 -29.87
C SER A 573 -13.32 19.31 -29.27
N VAL A 574 -12.21 19.62 -29.95
CA VAL A 574 -11.17 20.53 -29.45
C VAL A 574 -10.90 21.67 -30.43
N TRP A 575 -10.79 22.89 -29.91
CA TRP A 575 -10.36 24.08 -30.64
C TRP A 575 -9.21 24.77 -29.92
N LEU A 576 -8.26 25.31 -30.69
CA LEU A 576 -7.22 26.22 -30.20
C LEU A 576 -7.36 27.55 -30.92
N ASN A 577 -7.38 28.65 -30.17
CA ASN A 577 -7.50 30.01 -30.66
C ASN A 577 -8.74 30.27 -31.56
N GLY A 578 -9.76 29.41 -31.47
CA GLY A 578 -10.98 29.44 -32.28
C GLY A 578 -10.97 28.48 -33.48
N GLU A 579 -9.80 27.95 -33.86
CA GLU A 579 -9.64 27.01 -34.98
C GLU A 579 -9.83 25.56 -34.51
N PHE A 580 -10.48 24.74 -35.33
CA PHE A 580 -10.84 23.37 -34.98
C PHE A 580 -9.66 22.41 -35.18
N ILE A 581 -9.32 21.67 -34.13
CA ILE A 581 -8.17 20.78 -34.09
C ILE A 581 -8.58 19.32 -34.38
N GLY A 582 -9.72 18.88 -33.86
CA GLY A 582 -10.18 17.51 -34.05
C GLY A 582 -11.24 17.05 -33.06
N GLU A 583 -11.69 15.81 -33.28
CA GLU A 583 -12.69 15.12 -32.45
C GLU A 583 -12.21 13.72 -32.00
N TRP A 584 -12.69 13.27 -30.85
CA TRP A 584 -12.55 11.88 -30.39
C TRP A 584 -13.83 11.44 -29.67
N PRO A 585 -14.72 10.64 -30.32
CA PRO A 585 -16.04 10.37 -29.76
C PRO A 585 -16.06 9.47 -28.53
N TYR A 586 -15.18 8.45 -28.47
CA TYR A 586 -15.28 7.42 -27.42
C TYR A 586 -14.80 7.94 -26.06
N GLY A 587 -15.68 7.89 -25.05
CA GLY A 587 -15.42 8.52 -23.75
C GLY A 587 -14.38 7.84 -22.87
N TYR A 588 -13.88 6.66 -23.25
CA TYR A 588 -12.99 5.85 -22.41
C TYR A 588 -11.56 5.68 -22.93
N SER A 589 -11.30 5.98 -24.20
CA SER A 589 -9.94 5.98 -24.74
C SER A 589 -9.12 7.15 -24.23
N SER A 590 -7.81 6.96 -24.17
CA SER A 590 -6.84 8.07 -24.14
C SER A 590 -6.48 8.48 -25.57
N PHE A 591 -6.24 9.76 -25.81
CA PHE A 591 -5.93 10.31 -27.14
C PHE A 591 -5.06 11.56 -27.06
N ARG A 592 -4.35 11.89 -28.15
CA ARG A 592 -3.73 13.22 -28.34
C ARG A 592 -4.28 13.96 -29.55
N PHE A 593 -4.18 15.27 -29.51
CA PHE A 593 -4.20 16.14 -30.68
C PHE A 593 -2.91 16.95 -30.75
N GLU A 594 -2.50 17.27 -31.98
CA GLU A 594 -1.44 18.25 -32.22
C GLU A 594 -2.01 19.67 -32.22
N LEU A 595 -1.25 20.60 -31.67
CA LEU A 595 -1.58 22.02 -31.51
C LEU A 595 -0.59 22.95 -32.24
N THR A 596 0.53 22.40 -32.74
CA THR A 596 1.70 23.14 -33.26
C THR A 596 1.32 24.29 -34.21
N ASP A 597 0.61 23.99 -35.29
CA ASP A 597 0.35 24.94 -36.38
C ASP A 597 -0.72 26.00 -36.02
N HIS A 598 -1.42 25.82 -34.89
CA HIS A 598 -2.49 26.70 -34.41
C HIS A 598 -2.12 27.44 -33.11
N LEU A 599 -0.93 27.19 -32.56
CA LEU A 599 -0.40 27.89 -31.39
C LEU A 599 0.19 29.24 -31.83
N HIS A 600 -0.07 30.29 -31.06
CA HIS A 600 0.63 31.57 -31.17
C HIS A 600 1.80 31.57 -30.17
N PRO A 601 3.08 31.48 -30.59
CA PRO A 601 4.21 31.41 -29.67
C PRO A 601 4.50 32.75 -28.98
N GLY A 602 4.77 32.74 -27.69
CA GLY A 602 4.96 33.95 -26.85
C GLY A 602 3.64 34.65 -26.43
N GLU A 603 2.50 34.28 -27.01
CA GLU A 603 1.20 34.88 -26.72
C GLU A 603 0.35 34.08 -25.71
N ARG A 604 -0.79 34.65 -25.32
CA ARG A 604 -1.83 33.93 -24.57
C ARG A 604 -2.75 33.18 -25.53
N ASN A 605 -2.70 31.86 -25.44
CA ASN A 605 -3.50 30.94 -26.25
C ASN A 605 -4.75 30.54 -25.48
N THR A 606 -5.88 30.35 -26.17
CA THR A 606 -7.13 29.89 -25.57
C THR A 606 -7.54 28.56 -26.18
N ILE A 607 -7.57 27.50 -25.36
CA ILE A 607 -8.13 26.20 -25.75
C ILE A 607 -9.57 26.09 -25.26
N ALA A 608 -10.43 25.54 -26.11
CA ALA A 608 -11.81 25.21 -25.80
C ALA A 608 -12.07 23.72 -26.12
N VAL A 609 -12.76 23.02 -25.22
CA VAL A 609 -13.11 21.61 -25.35
C VAL A 609 -14.61 21.46 -25.12
N ARG A 610 -15.31 20.89 -26.10
CA ARG A 610 -16.74 20.55 -26.03
C ARG A 610 -16.88 19.06 -25.80
N LEU A 611 -17.80 18.67 -24.92
CA LEU A 611 -18.27 17.30 -24.70
C LEU A 611 -19.79 17.23 -24.90
N ASP A 612 -20.28 16.17 -25.52
CA ASP A 612 -21.68 15.96 -25.92
C ASP A 612 -22.20 14.62 -25.40
N ASN A 613 -22.59 14.60 -24.11
CA ASN A 613 -23.18 13.42 -23.50
C ASN A 613 -24.65 13.28 -23.91
N LYS A 614 -24.87 12.63 -25.04
CA LYS A 614 -26.20 12.21 -25.48
C LYS A 614 -26.85 11.29 -24.43
N PRO A 615 -28.13 11.49 -24.06
CA PRO A 615 -28.87 10.52 -23.25
C PRO A 615 -28.98 9.19 -23.99
N GLU A 616 -29.35 8.12 -23.28
CA GLU A 616 -29.46 6.77 -23.87
C GLU A 616 -28.15 6.27 -24.54
N SER A 617 -26.99 6.50 -23.93
CA SER A 617 -25.66 6.09 -24.44
C SER A 617 -24.89 5.10 -23.55
N SER A 618 -25.43 4.73 -22.37
CA SER A 618 -24.77 3.80 -21.43
C SER A 618 -25.77 2.86 -20.72
N ARG A 619 -25.23 1.71 -20.25
CA ARG A 619 -25.93 0.73 -19.38
C ARG A 619 -25.71 0.98 -17.89
N TRP A 620 -24.52 1.42 -17.50
CA TRP A 620 -24.11 1.84 -16.15
C TRP A 620 -23.93 3.37 -16.09
N TYR A 621 -23.63 3.94 -14.93
CA TYR A 621 -23.31 5.38 -14.82
C TYR A 621 -22.00 5.73 -15.56
N PRO A 622 -22.02 6.57 -16.61
CA PRO A 622 -20.80 6.91 -17.35
C PRO A 622 -20.00 8.06 -16.70
N GLY A 623 -20.69 8.92 -15.94
CA GLY A 623 -20.22 10.27 -15.59
C GLY A 623 -20.32 11.26 -16.76
N GLY A 624 -19.91 12.50 -16.54
CA GLY A 624 -19.85 13.51 -17.60
C GLY A 624 -18.82 14.59 -17.34
N GLY A 625 -17.93 14.82 -18.30
CA GLY A 625 -16.82 15.75 -18.11
C GLY A 625 -15.46 15.19 -18.49
N ILE A 626 -14.42 16.00 -18.28
CA ILE A 626 -13.04 15.55 -18.43
C ILE A 626 -12.65 14.84 -17.11
N TYR A 627 -13.15 13.61 -16.97
CA TYR A 627 -13.08 12.80 -15.75
C TYR A 627 -11.74 12.09 -15.54
N ARG A 628 -10.80 12.20 -16.48
CA ARG A 628 -9.39 11.80 -16.32
C ARG A 628 -8.42 12.98 -16.48
N ASN A 629 -7.12 12.71 -16.39
CA ASN A 629 -6.07 13.73 -16.45
C ASN A 629 -5.87 14.28 -17.88
N VAL A 630 -5.29 15.49 -17.95
CA VAL A 630 -4.95 16.19 -19.20
C VAL A 630 -3.51 16.67 -19.15
N ARG A 631 -2.79 16.59 -20.27
CA ARG A 631 -1.39 17.01 -20.39
C ARG A 631 -1.21 17.96 -21.57
N ILE A 632 -0.29 18.91 -21.46
CA ILE A 632 0.38 19.49 -22.64
C ILE A 632 1.75 18.84 -22.74
N VAL A 633 2.08 18.29 -23.91
CA VAL A 633 3.39 17.71 -24.21
C VAL A 633 4.05 18.57 -25.28
N LYS A 634 5.28 19.02 -25.04
CA LYS A 634 6.10 19.71 -26.02
C LYS A 634 7.32 18.86 -26.33
N CYS A 635 7.66 18.73 -27.60
CA CYS A 635 8.77 17.91 -28.09
C CYS A 635 9.65 18.72 -29.05
N HIS A 636 10.90 18.29 -29.25
CA HIS A 636 11.66 18.66 -30.44
C HIS A 636 10.97 18.10 -31.72
N PRO A 637 11.19 18.66 -32.92
CA PRO A 637 10.67 18.09 -34.17
C PRO A 637 11.01 16.62 -34.37
N VAL A 638 12.25 16.24 -34.03
CA VAL A 638 12.67 14.83 -33.94
C VAL A 638 12.45 14.31 -32.54
N HIS A 639 11.53 13.35 -32.36
CA HIS A 639 11.07 12.89 -31.05
C HIS A 639 10.45 11.48 -31.09
N ILE A 640 10.37 10.84 -29.92
CA ILE A 640 9.72 9.53 -29.72
C ILE A 640 8.20 9.70 -29.88
N GLY A 641 7.59 8.88 -30.74
CA GLY A 641 6.17 8.97 -31.05
C GLY A 641 5.25 8.61 -29.87
N GLN A 642 3.97 8.93 -29.97
CA GLN A 642 3.01 8.65 -28.89
C GLN A 642 2.92 7.13 -28.62
N TRP A 643 3.28 6.73 -27.40
CA TRP A 643 3.42 5.32 -27.00
C TRP A 643 4.34 4.49 -27.92
N GLY A 644 5.27 5.17 -28.59
CA GLY A 644 6.16 4.61 -29.62
C GLY A 644 7.21 3.64 -29.08
N VAL A 645 7.40 3.54 -27.76
CA VAL A 645 8.26 2.54 -27.12
C VAL A 645 7.47 1.26 -26.84
N ALA A 646 7.94 0.14 -27.36
CA ALA A 646 7.44 -1.20 -27.05
C ALA A 646 8.56 -2.03 -26.42
N VAL A 647 8.27 -2.68 -25.28
CA VAL A 647 9.21 -3.54 -24.55
C VAL A 647 8.61 -4.95 -24.39
N THR A 648 9.33 -5.97 -24.83
CA THR A 648 8.90 -7.37 -24.71
C THR A 648 10.00 -8.24 -24.07
N THR A 649 9.62 -9.36 -23.47
CA THR A 649 10.56 -10.28 -22.81
C THR A 649 10.41 -11.72 -23.33
N PRO A 650 10.86 -12.01 -24.58
CA PRO A 650 10.61 -13.30 -25.25
C PRO A 650 11.40 -14.49 -24.67
N THR A 651 12.25 -14.26 -23.67
CA THR A 651 12.92 -15.32 -22.91
C THR A 651 13.06 -14.86 -21.48
N VAL A 652 12.54 -15.62 -20.52
CA VAL A 652 12.60 -15.29 -19.09
C VAL A 652 12.92 -16.55 -18.30
N THR A 653 13.99 -16.48 -17.50
CA THR A 653 14.41 -17.51 -16.55
C THR A 653 14.89 -16.84 -15.26
N HIS A 654 15.25 -17.61 -14.23
CA HIS A 654 15.90 -17.04 -13.04
C HIS A 654 17.37 -16.66 -13.26
N GLN A 655 17.97 -17.07 -14.39
CA GLN A 655 19.39 -16.89 -14.70
C GLN A 655 19.61 -15.74 -15.69
N VAL A 656 18.72 -15.58 -16.67
CA VAL A 656 18.77 -14.53 -17.70
C VAL A 656 17.37 -14.22 -18.22
N ALA A 657 17.14 -12.98 -18.64
CA ALA A 657 16.03 -12.59 -19.50
C ALA A 657 16.52 -11.85 -20.75
N THR A 658 15.94 -12.18 -21.89
CA THR A 658 16.01 -11.38 -23.12
C THR A 658 14.99 -10.27 -23.02
N VAL A 659 15.41 -9.01 -23.16
CA VAL A 659 14.53 -7.85 -23.36
C VAL A 659 14.69 -7.35 -24.78
N GLN A 660 13.60 -7.23 -25.53
CA GLN A 660 13.58 -6.59 -26.84
C GLN A 660 12.90 -5.23 -26.72
N ILE A 661 13.46 -4.24 -27.42
CA ILE A 661 12.98 -2.86 -27.43
C ILE A 661 12.79 -2.43 -28.88
N SER A 662 11.64 -1.82 -29.17
CA SER A 662 11.35 -1.13 -30.42
C SER A 662 10.88 0.29 -30.13
N THR A 663 11.29 1.24 -30.98
CA THR A 663 11.04 2.67 -30.79
C THR A 663 10.61 3.33 -32.10
N GLU A 664 9.37 3.77 -32.16
CA GLU A 664 8.88 4.69 -33.19
C GLU A 664 9.40 6.11 -32.91
N VAL A 665 10.15 6.69 -33.85
CA VAL A 665 10.68 8.06 -33.78
C VAL A 665 10.12 8.89 -34.91
N GLU A 666 9.36 9.93 -34.58
CA GLU A 666 8.83 10.92 -35.50
C GLU A 666 9.95 11.90 -35.90
N GLY A 667 10.02 12.27 -37.19
CA GLY A 667 10.97 13.24 -37.72
C GLY A 667 12.42 12.76 -37.93
N ALA A 668 12.73 11.49 -37.64
CA ALA A 668 14.10 10.96 -37.69
C ALA A 668 14.81 11.06 -39.06
N ASP A 669 16.13 11.27 -39.00
CA ASP A 669 17.04 11.42 -40.13
C ASP A 669 18.34 10.60 -39.93
N GLU A 670 19.32 10.75 -40.84
CA GLU A 670 20.63 10.06 -40.76
C GLU A 670 21.51 10.50 -39.57
N SER A 671 21.23 11.65 -38.94
CA SER A 671 21.94 12.15 -37.75
C SER A 671 21.36 11.61 -36.43
N THR A 672 20.15 11.04 -36.49
CA THR A 672 19.32 10.68 -35.32
C THR A 672 19.81 9.39 -34.65
N LYS A 673 20.26 9.50 -33.39
CA LYS A 673 20.84 8.39 -32.59
C LYS A 673 19.96 8.09 -31.38
N VAL A 674 19.44 6.86 -31.29
CA VAL A 674 18.62 6.39 -30.15
C VAL A 674 19.49 5.60 -29.15
N GLN A 675 19.34 5.90 -27.87
CA GLN A 675 19.99 5.21 -26.75
C GLN A 675 18.97 4.71 -25.72
N HIS A 676 19.12 3.48 -25.26
CA HIS A 676 18.27 2.83 -24.26
C HIS A 676 19.05 2.52 -22.98
N GLU A 677 18.61 3.06 -21.85
CA GLU A 677 19.17 2.76 -20.53
C GLU A 677 18.10 2.09 -19.65
N VAL A 678 18.32 0.84 -19.26
CA VAL A 678 17.39 0.06 -18.43
C VAL A 678 17.81 0.15 -16.97
N ARG A 679 16.89 0.56 -16.10
CA ARG A 679 17.10 0.72 -14.65
C ARG A 679 16.14 -0.16 -13.84
N LEU A 680 16.59 -0.72 -12.72
CA LEU A 680 15.69 -1.41 -11.77
C LEU A 680 15.01 -0.37 -10.86
N MET A 681 13.68 -0.25 -10.92
CA MET A 681 12.92 0.88 -10.36
C MET A 681 13.14 1.10 -8.85
N ALA A 682 13.19 0.02 -8.06
CA ALA A 682 13.41 0.06 -6.61
C ALA A 682 14.79 0.61 -6.19
N THR A 683 15.69 0.88 -7.14
CA THR A 683 17.13 1.08 -6.91
C THR A 683 17.74 2.23 -7.70
N SER A 684 17.16 2.54 -8.88
CA SER A 684 17.79 3.34 -9.94
C SER A 684 19.11 2.80 -10.50
N GLU A 685 19.50 1.56 -10.18
CA GLU A 685 20.65 0.84 -10.73
C GLU A 685 20.45 0.57 -12.22
N VAL A 686 21.40 1.03 -13.04
CA VAL A 686 21.44 0.75 -14.49
C VAL A 686 21.91 -0.69 -14.70
N VAL A 687 21.03 -1.54 -15.21
CA VAL A 687 21.33 -2.96 -15.49
C VAL A 687 21.75 -3.20 -16.95
N ALA A 688 21.42 -2.29 -17.87
CA ALA A 688 21.86 -2.34 -19.26
C ALA A 688 21.84 -0.94 -19.91
N ASN A 689 22.71 -0.73 -20.89
CA ASN A 689 22.72 0.49 -21.71
C ASN A 689 23.12 0.13 -23.16
N GLN A 690 22.26 0.43 -24.14
CA GLN A 690 22.34 -0.12 -25.50
C GLN A 690 21.89 0.91 -26.57
N PRO A 691 22.68 1.13 -27.64
CA PRO A 691 22.27 1.96 -28.78
C PRO A 691 21.33 1.22 -29.76
N GLY A 692 20.55 2.01 -30.50
CA GLY A 692 19.74 1.59 -31.65
C GLY A 692 18.24 1.51 -31.35
N ALA A 693 17.41 2.15 -32.20
CA ALA A 693 15.96 2.29 -32.02
C ALA A 693 15.21 0.94 -31.92
N ASN A 694 15.75 -0.10 -32.54
CA ASN A 694 15.37 -1.48 -32.33
C ASN A 694 16.60 -2.22 -31.79
N CYS A 695 16.52 -2.78 -30.58
CA CYS A 695 17.65 -3.49 -29.98
C CYS A 695 17.19 -4.69 -29.14
N THR A 696 18.16 -5.53 -28.76
CA THR A 696 17.96 -6.67 -27.86
C THR A 696 19.03 -6.63 -26.77
N ILE A 697 18.59 -6.76 -25.53
CA ILE A 697 19.39 -6.69 -24.32
C ILE A 697 19.28 -8.05 -23.61
N GLN A 698 20.37 -8.50 -22.97
CA GLN A 698 20.34 -9.58 -21.99
C GLN A 698 20.42 -8.96 -20.59
N ILE A 699 19.59 -9.43 -19.66
CA ILE A 699 19.64 -9.07 -18.25
C ILE A 699 19.88 -10.34 -17.44
N ASP A 700 21.07 -10.45 -16.85
CA ASP A 700 21.43 -11.56 -15.96
C ASP A 700 20.69 -11.46 -14.61
N ALA A 701 20.37 -12.62 -14.03
CA ALA A 701 19.66 -12.78 -12.76
C ALA A 701 18.45 -11.83 -12.57
N PRO A 702 17.51 -11.76 -13.53
CA PRO A 702 16.46 -10.75 -13.59
C PRO A 702 15.53 -10.80 -12.37
N LYS A 703 15.16 -9.63 -11.86
CA LYS A 703 14.17 -9.51 -10.79
C LYS A 703 12.78 -9.62 -11.40
N LEU A 704 12.19 -10.82 -11.35
CA LEU A 704 10.91 -11.08 -12.02
C LEU A 704 9.75 -10.31 -11.36
N TRP A 705 8.82 -9.84 -12.17
CA TRP A 705 7.52 -9.36 -11.71
C TRP A 705 6.65 -10.57 -11.35
N ASP A 706 6.13 -10.59 -10.12
CA ASP A 706 5.30 -11.65 -9.55
C ASP A 706 4.33 -11.01 -8.56
N LEU A 707 3.18 -11.63 -8.27
CA LEU A 707 2.12 -11.01 -7.45
C LEU A 707 2.60 -10.64 -6.03
N ALA A 708 3.47 -11.48 -5.45
CA ALA A 708 4.06 -11.23 -4.14
C ALA A 708 5.36 -10.39 -4.18
N THR A 709 5.95 -10.21 -5.36
CA THR A 709 7.16 -9.40 -5.58
C THR A 709 7.08 -8.69 -6.93
N PRO A 710 6.29 -7.60 -7.05
CA PRO A 710 6.11 -6.86 -8.30
C PRO A 710 7.34 -6.00 -8.63
N ASN A 711 8.42 -6.64 -9.07
CA ASN A 711 9.64 -5.95 -9.47
C ASN A 711 9.43 -5.24 -10.81
N LEU A 712 9.67 -3.93 -10.83
CA LEU A 712 9.53 -3.08 -12.00
C LEU A 712 10.88 -2.52 -12.46
N TYR A 713 11.00 -2.32 -13.76
CA TYR A 713 12.12 -1.67 -14.42
C TYR A 713 11.63 -0.39 -15.12
N VAL A 714 12.53 0.57 -15.29
CA VAL A 714 12.31 1.78 -16.09
C VAL A 714 13.30 1.76 -17.25
N LEU A 715 12.78 1.70 -18.47
CA LEU A 715 13.54 1.97 -19.68
C LEU A 715 13.53 3.49 -19.91
N LYS A 716 14.69 4.13 -19.82
CA LYS A 716 14.91 5.49 -20.31
C LYS A 716 15.39 5.45 -21.76
N THR A 717 14.55 5.86 -22.69
CA THR A 717 14.91 6.06 -24.10
C THR A 717 15.30 7.52 -24.32
N THR A 718 16.43 7.75 -24.97
CA THR A 718 16.99 9.09 -25.25
C THR A 718 17.26 9.22 -26.74
N ILE A 719 16.81 10.32 -27.35
CA ILE A 719 17.14 10.68 -28.74
C ILE A 719 18.22 11.76 -28.71
N ASN A 720 19.26 11.55 -29.52
CA ASN A 720 20.29 12.54 -29.79
C ASN A 720 20.25 12.89 -31.28
N GLN A 721 20.41 14.17 -31.60
CA GLN A 721 20.53 14.70 -32.96
C GLN A 721 21.65 15.74 -32.96
N ASP A 722 22.56 15.69 -33.94
CA ASP A 722 23.80 16.49 -33.97
C ASP A 722 24.57 16.49 -32.62
N ASP A 723 24.60 15.32 -31.97
CA ASP A 723 25.21 15.06 -30.65
C ASP A 723 24.64 15.88 -29.47
N MET A 724 23.44 16.46 -29.64
CA MET A 724 22.63 17.06 -28.57
C MET A 724 21.44 16.15 -28.19
N VAL A 725 21.10 16.08 -26.90
CA VAL A 725 19.90 15.36 -26.43
C VAL A 725 18.65 16.17 -26.77
N VAL A 726 17.83 15.67 -27.70
CA VAL A 726 16.61 16.35 -28.19
C VAL A 726 15.32 15.79 -27.60
N ASP A 727 15.32 14.54 -27.14
CA ASP A 727 14.15 13.94 -26.49
C ASP A 727 14.52 12.86 -25.47
N VAL A 728 13.68 12.69 -24.45
CA VAL A 728 13.76 11.65 -23.41
C VAL A 728 12.34 11.18 -23.06
N VAL A 729 12.12 9.86 -23.09
CA VAL A 729 10.92 9.20 -22.56
C VAL A 729 11.35 8.10 -21.60
N GLU A 730 10.72 8.03 -20.43
CA GLU A 730 10.84 6.90 -19.50
C GLU A 730 9.61 6.00 -19.63
N THR A 731 9.81 4.68 -19.63
CA THR A 731 8.78 3.65 -19.82
C THR A 731 8.94 2.57 -18.76
N THR A 732 7.92 2.41 -17.91
CA THR A 732 7.85 1.32 -16.93
C THR A 732 7.55 -0.02 -17.63
N PHE A 733 8.21 -1.09 -17.19
CA PHE A 733 7.88 -2.47 -17.59
C PHE A 733 8.26 -3.47 -16.48
N GLY A 734 7.85 -4.73 -16.62
CA GLY A 734 8.23 -5.81 -15.68
C GLY A 734 8.54 -7.12 -16.41
N ILE A 735 9.65 -7.75 -16.02
CA ILE A 735 10.13 -9.00 -16.63
C ILE A 735 9.35 -10.17 -16.04
N ARG A 736 8.57 -10.90 -16.86
CA ARG A 736 7.82 -12.11 -16.45
C ARG A 736 7.59 -13.01 -17.66
N SER A 737 7.30 -14.28 -17.42
CA SER A 737 6.63 -15.12 -18.43
C SER A 737 5.17 -15.35 -18.05
N ILE A 738 4.31 -15.40 -19.07
CA ILE A 738 2.91 -15.82 -18.97
C ILE A 738 2.66 -16.97 -19.93
N GLU A 739 1.82 -17.92 -19.53
CA GLU A 739 1.43 -19.10 -20.31
C GLU A 739 -0.03 -19.42 -19.98
N PHE A 740 -0.82 -19.76 -21.00
CA PHE A 740 -2.20 -20.19 -20.85
C PHE A 740 -2.32 -21.59 -21.44
N ASP A 741 -2.35 -22.59 -20.57
CA ASP A 741 -2.45 -24.00 -20.90
C ASP A 741 -3.87 -24.49 -20.58
N ALA A 742 -4.46 -25.30 -21.46
CA ALA A 742 -5.86 -25.67 -21.31
C ALA A 742 -6.13 -26.68 -20.16
N ASP A 743 -5.12 -27.46 -19.75
CA ASP A 743 -5.21 -28.47 -18.69
C ASP A 743 -4.76 -27.92 -17.33
N ARG A 744 -3.72 -27.09 -17.33
CA ARG A 744 -3.07 -26.50 -16.14
C ARG A 744 -3.58 -25.11 -15.80
N GLY A 745 -4.24 -24.44 -16.74
CA GLY A 745 -4.76 -23.08 -16.61
C GLY A 745 -3.70 -22.00 -16.88
N PHE A 746 -3.78 -20.89 -16.15
CA PHE A 746 -2.86 -19.77 -16.27
C PHE A 746 -1.60 -19.99 -15.44
N LEU A 747 -0.46 -19.61 -16.00
CA LEU A 747 0.82 -19.59 -15.30
C LEU A 747 1.43 -18.19 -15.32
N LEU A 748 2.05 -17.84 -14.19
CA LEU A 748 2.96 -16.71 -14.06
C LEU A 748 4.34 -17.23 -13.65
N ASN A 749 5.38 -16.90 -14.42
CA ASN A 749 6.77 -17.35 -14.18
C ASN A 749 6.89 -18.88 -14.03
N GLY A 750 6.11 -19.63 -14.83
CA GLY A 750 6.05 -21.11 -14.81
C GLY A 750 5.27 -21.74 -13.65
N LYS A 751 4.75 -20.94 -12.70
CA LYS A 751 3.89 -21.40 -11.60
C LYS A 751 2.43 -21.29 -12.02
N VAL A 752 1.62 -22.31 -11.75
CA VAL A 752 0.16 -22.20 -11.92
C VAL A 752 -0.40 -21.17 -10.94
N VAL A 753 -1.20 -20.23 -11.44
CA VAL A 753 -1.84 -19.17 -10.66
C VAL A 753 -3.31 -19.12 -11.05
N ARG A 754 -4.23 -19.36 -10.11
CA ARG A 754 -5.66 -19.18 -10.37
C ARG A 754 -5.99 -17.69 -10.38
N MET A 755 -6.73 -17.23 -11.39
CA MET A 755 -7.26 -15.86 -11.42
C MET A 755 -8.48 -15.78 -10.48
N ASN A 756 -8.21 -15.29 -9.28
CA ASN A 756 -9.19 -14.91 -8.27
C ASN A 756 -9.66 -13.48 -8.62
N GLY A 757 -10.43 -13.35 -9.70
CA GLY A 757 -10.66 -12.07 -10.36
C GLY A 757 -12.00 -11.42 -10.05
N VAL A 758 -12.07 -10.10 -10.28
CA VAL A 758 -13.32 -9.33 -10.22
C VAL A 758 -13.52 -8.48 -11.47
N CYS A 759 -14.77 -8.33 -11.89
CA CYS A 759 -15.17 -7.24 -12.78
C CYS A 759 -15.28 -5.95 -11.96
N GLN A 760 -14.69 -4.86 -12.48
CA GLN A 760 -14.76 -3.53 -11.90
C GLN A 760 -15.18 -2.51 -12.97
N HIS A 761 -16.19 -1.70 -12.64
CA HIS A 761 -16.49 -0.47 -13.38
C HIS A 761 -15.54 0.67 -12.97
N HIS A 762 -15.62 1.80 -13.68
CA HIS A 762 -14.66 2.91 -13.58
C HIS A 762 -15.00 3.97 -12.53
N ASP A 763 -16.16 3.89 -11.86
CA ASP A 763 -16.55 4.86 -10.83
C ASP A 763 -15.95 4.56 -9.46
N LEU A 764 -15.81 5.63 -8.67
CA LEU A 764 -15.16 5.64 -7.36
C LEU A 764 -16.20 5.88 -6.25
N GLY A 765 -17.40 5.34 -6.44
CA GLY A 765 -18.54 5.43 -5.53
C GLY A 765 -19.06 6.86 -5.39
N PRO A 766 -19.19 7.40 -4.15
CA PRO A 766 -19.59 8.80 -3.91
C PRO A 766 -18.73 9.88 -4.60
N LEU A 767 -17.56 9.52 -5.16
CA LEU A 767 -16.70 10.41 -5.95
C LEU A 767 -17.06 10.48 -7.45
N GLY A 768 -17.94 9.60 -7.93
CA GLY A 768 -18.30 9.50 -9.34
C GLY A 768 -17.16 9.00 -10.22
N SER A 769 -17.10 9.44 -11.48
CA SER A 769 -16.06 8.98 -12.42
C SER A 769 -14.74 9.74 -12.30
N ALA A 770 -14.69 10.89 -11.61
CA ALA A 770 -13.51 11.76 -11.54
C ALA A 770 -12.32 11.06 -10.86
N VAL A 771 -11.33 10.63 -11.66
CA VAL A 771 -10.31 9.66 -11.18
C VAL A 771 -9.45 10.20 -10.05
N ASN A 772 -9.22 9.35 -9.04
CA ASN A 772 -8.32 9.63 -7.93
C ASN A 772 -7.48 8.40 -7.60
N THR A 773 -6.14 8.54 -7.67
CA THR A 773 -5.20 7.45 -7.43
C THR A 773 -5.36 6.82 -6.03
N ARG A 774 -5.64 7.60 -4.97
CA ARG A 774 -5.85 7.03 -3.63
C ARG A 774 -7.19 6.30 -3.50
N ALA A 775 -8.22 6.69 -4.26
CA ALA A 775 -9.48 5.94 -4.28
C ALA A 775 -9.31 4.57 -4.96
N MET A 776 -8.60 4.51 -6.09
CA MET A 776 -8.27 3.25 -6.78
C MET A 776 -7.31 2.38 -5.95
N GLU A 777 -6.29 2.98 -5.32
CA GLU A 777 -5.38 2.30 -4.38
C GLU A 777 -6.16 1.64 -3.24
N ARG A 778 -7.11 2.36 -2.62
CA ARG A 778 -8.02 1.81 -1.59
C ARG A 778 -8.93 0.69 -2.12
N GLN A 779 -9.45 0.78 -3.34
CA GLN A 779 -10.23 -0.31 -3.93
C GLN A 779 -9.39 -1.58 -4.08
N ILE A 780 -8.15 -1.46 -4.57
CA ILE A 780 -7.22 -2.60 -4.70
C ILE A 780 -6.81 -3.15 -3.34
N GLU A 781 -6.49 -2.30 -2.34
CA GLU A 781 -6.20 -2.73 -0.96
C GLU A 781 -7.31 -3.63 -0.38
N ILE A 782 -8.58 -3.22 -0.56
CA ILE A 782 -9.72 -3.99 -0.07
C ILE A 782 -9.88 -5.29 -0.87
N LEU A 783 -9.75 -5.27 -2.20
CA LEU A 783 -9.81 -6.47 -3.03
C LEU A 783 -8.70 -7.48 -2.67
N GLN A 784 -7.46 -7.04 -2.49
CA GLN A 784 -6.34 -7.90 -2.08
C GLN A 784 -6.55 -8.47 -0.68
N SER A 785 -7.16 -7.73 0.25
CA SER A 785 -7.51 -8.26 1.58
C SER A 785 -8.52 -9.44 1.51
N MET A 786 -9.36 -9.47 0.47
CA MET A 786 -10.27 -10.58 0.13
C MET A 786 -9.57 -11.78 -0.55
N GLY A 787 -8.30 -11.65 -0.94
CA GLY A 787 -7.58 -12.66 -1.75
C GLY A 787 -7.81 -12.54 -3.26
N CYS A 788 -8.36 -11.41 -3.72
CA CYS A 788 -8.43 -11.10 -5.14
C CYS A 788 -7.02 -10.85 -5.69
N ASN A 789 -6.74 -11.35 -6.90
CA ASN A 789 -5.46 -11.16 -7.58
C ASN A 789 -5.58 -10.71 -9.05
N ALA A 790 -6.81 -10.54 -9.57
CA ALA A 790 -7.05 -10.13 -10.95
C ALA A 790 -8.23 -9.14 -11.09
N ILE A 791 -8.15 -8.22 -12.06
CA ILE A 791 -9.21 -7.25 -12.38
C ILE A 791 -9.56 -7.32 -13.86
N ARG A 792 -10.85 -7.32 -14.20
CA ARG A 792 -11.36 -7.08 -15.56
C ARG A 792 -11.97 -5.67 -15.62
N THR A 793 -11.54 -4.86 -16.59
CA THR A 793 -11.92 -3.44 -16.72
C THR A 793 -13.26 -3.28 -17.43
N SER A 794 -14.32 -3.80 -16.81
CA SER A 794 -15.66 -3.90 -17.39
C SER A 794 -16.27 -2.52 -17.69
N HIS A 795 -16.59 -2.16 -18.93
CA HIS A 795 -16.28 -2.81 -20.21
C HIS A 795 -15.62 -1.77 -21.15
N ASN A 796 -14.50 -1.22 -20.68
CA ASN A 796 -13.86 -0.07 -21.29
C ASN A 796 -12.36 0.04 -20.92
N PRO A 797 -11.55 0.75 -21.74
CA PRO A 797 -10.15 1.03 -21.43
C PRO A 797 -10.01 1.74 -20.08
N PRO A 798 -9.18 1.24 -19.15
CA PRO A 798 -9.06 1.81 -17.80
C PRO A 798 -8.37 3.18 -17.83
N ALA A 799 -8.41 3.88 -16.70
CA ALA A 799 -7.50 5.00 -16.46
C ALA A 799 -6.05 4.46 -16.31
N PRO A 800 -5.02 5.12 -16.87
CA PRO A 800 -3.63 4.64 -16.77
C PRO A 800 -3.17 4.44 -15.33
N GLU A 801 -3.64 5.27 -14.41
CA GLU A 801 -3.31 5.19 -12.98
C GLU A 801 -3.77 3.87 -12.32
N LEU A 802 -4.76 3.17 -12.89
CA LEU A 802 -5.17 1.85 -12.42
C LEU A 802 -4.14 0.78 -12.78
N LEU A 803 -3.59 0.81 -13.99
CA LEU A 803 -2.57 -0.14 -14.44
C LEU A 803 -1.23 0.12 -13.73
N ASP A 804 -0.86 1.39 -13.57
CA ASP A 804 0.22 1.84 -12.69
C ASP A 804 0.12 1.26 -11.27
N LEU A 805 -1.08 1.24 -10.68
CA LEU A 805 -1.31 0.66 -9.35
C LEU A 805 -1.24 -0.87 -9.38
N CYS A 806 -1.89 -1.52 -10.35
CA CYS A 806 -1.85 -2.98 -10.50
C CYS A 806 -0.41 -3.50 -10.72
N ASP A 807 0.41 -2.77 -11.49
CA ASP A 807 1.83 -3.03 -11.68
C ASP A 807 2.61 -3.00 -10.37
N ARG A 808 2.38 -1.99 -9.52
CA ARG A 808 3.09 -1.82 -8.23
C ARG A 808 2.56 -2.70 -7.10
N MET A 809 1.27 -3.04 -7.13
CA MET A 809 0.57 -3.79 -6.07
C MET A 809 0.53 -5.30 -6.34
N GLY A 810 0.90 -5.76 -7.54
CA GLY A 810 0.92 -7.18 -7.89
C GLY A 810 -0.46 -7.75 -8.22
N MET A 811 -1.21 -7.07 -9.10
CA MET A 811 -2.50 -7.53 -9.64
C MET A 811 -2.38 -7.90 -11.12
N LEU A 812 -3.11 -8.92 -11.56
CA LEU A 812 -3.31 -9.24 -12.97
C LEU A 812 -4.45 -8.38 -13.54
N VAL A 813 -4.41 -8.05 -14.83
CA VAL A 813 -5.45 -7.26 -15.49
C VAL A 813 -5.85 -7.84 -16.85
N GLN A 814 -7.15 -7.99 -17.05
CA GLN A 814 -7.81 -8.10 -18.35
C GLN A 814 -8.30 -6.71 -18.76
N VAL A 815 -7.64 -6.11 -19.74
CA VAL A 815 -8.04 -4.81 -20.29
C VAL A 815 -9.07 -5.05 -21.40
N GLU A 816 -10.21 -4.36 -21.34
CA GLU A 816 -11.37 -4.60 -22.20
C GLU A 816 -11.75 -3.37 -23.03
N ALA A 817 -11.88 -3.54 -24.35
CA ALA A 817 -12.05 -2.41 -25.27
C ALA A 817 -13.50 -1.92 -25.39
N PHE A 818 -14.48 -2.81 -25.49
CA PHE A 818 -15.83 -2.45 -25.97
C PHE A 818 -16.97 -3.23 -25.29
N ASP A 819 -18.09 -2.54 -25.01
CA ASP A 819 -19.37 -3.17 -24.62
C ASP A 819 -20.29 -3.48 -25.83
N CYS A 820 -20.01 -2.92 -27.01
CA CYS A 820 -20.78 -3.14 -28.23
C CYS A 820 -19.90 -2.97 -29.48
N TRP A 821 -20.25 -3.65 -30.58
CA TRP A 821 -19.62 -3.45 -31.89
C TRP A 821 -20.54 -2.63 -32.80
N LYS A 822 -20.95 -3.14 -33.96
CA LYS A 822 -21.85 -2.42 -34.89
C LYS A 822 -23.31 -2.46 -34.42
N THR A 823 -23.65 -3.45 -33.60
CA THR A 823 -25.00 -3.66 -33.08
C THR A 823 -25.07 -3.16 -31.64
N GLY A 824 -25.48 -1.90 -31.48
CA GLY A 824 -25.64 -1.25 -30.17
C GLY A 824 -26.53 -2.03 -29.22
N LYS A 825 -26.26 -1.88 -27.92
CA LYS A 825 -27.10 -2.32 -26.81
C LYS A 825 -28.16 -1.27 -26.46
N ILE A 826 -27.82 0.03 -26.51
CA ILE A 826 -28.64 1.20 -26.15
C ILE A 826 -28.54 2.26 -27.29
N PRO A 827 -29.60 3.03 -27.65
CA PRO A 827 -29.67 3.75 -28.94
C PRO A 827 -28.53 4.72 -29.32
N ASN A 828 -27.88 5.39 -28.36
CA ASN A 828 -26.78 6.34 -28.61
C ASN A 828 -25.43 5.84 -28.06
N ASP A 829 -25.26 4.53 -27.89
CA ASP A 829 -23.97 3.96 -27.45
C ASP A 829 -22.88 4.01 -28.54
N TYR A 830 -21.70 3.48 -28.21
CA TYR A 830 -20.52 3.53 -29.09
C TYR A 830 -20.74 2.87 -30.47
N SER A 831 -21.77 2.06 -30.67
CA SER A 831 -22.07 1.45 -31.97
C SER A 831 -22.30 2.46 -33.10
N LEU A 832 -22.73 3.69 -32.78
CA LEU A 832 -22.83 4.79 -33.75
C LEU A 832 -21.46 5.24 -34.29
N HIS A 833 -20.39 5.04 -33.51
CA HIS A 833 -19.02 5.46 -33.83
C HIS A 833 -18.12 4.28 -34.23
N PHE A 834 -18.40 3.06 -33.73
CA PHE A 834 -17.62 1.84 -33.97
C PHE A 834 -17.21 1.66 -35.45
N PRO A 835 -18.08 1.81 -36.48
CA PRO A 835 -17.70 1.59 -37.87
C PRO A 835 -16.52 2.47 -38.37
N GLN A 836 -16.30 3.63 -37.76
CA GLN A 836 -15.25 4.59 -38.12
C GLN A 836 -14.09 4.62 -37.12
N TRP A 837 -14.35 4.32 -35.84
CA TRP A 837 -13.42 4.60 -34.74
C TRP A 837 -12.79 3.36 -34.08
N HIS A 838 -13.39 2.17 -34.21
CA HIS A 838 -12.94 0.96 -33.49
C HIS A 838 -11.44 0.66 -33.61
N GLU A 839 -10.84 0.82 -34.79
CA GLU A 839 -9.43 0.55 -34.99
C GLU A 839 -8.53 1.62 -34.36
N LYS A 840 -8.96 2.89 -34.32
CA LYS A 840 -8.23 3.95 -33.61
C LYS A 840 -8.26 3.73 -32.10
N ASP A 841 -9.45 3.47 -31.55
CA ASP A 841 -9.66 3.23 -30.12
C ASP A 841 -8.91 1.98 -29.65
N LEU A 842 -9.00 0.87 -30.39
CA LEU A 842 -8.31 -0.37 -30.05
C LEU A 842 -6.79 -0.25 -30.14
N ARG A 843 -6.25 0.39 -31.19
CA ARG A 843 -4.80 0.64 -31.31
C ARG A 843 -4.30 1.59 -30.21
N ALA A 844 -5.05 2.65 -29.89
CA ALA A 844 -4.70 3.56 -28.81
C ALA A 844 -4.61 2.83 -27.46
N MET A 845 -5.61 2.01 -27.12
CA MET A 845 -5.63 1.20 -25.90
C MET A 845 -4.41 0.26 -25.83
N VAL A 846 -4.17 -0.57 -26.85
CA VAL A 846 -3.06 -1.55 -26.83
C VAL A 846 -1.70 -0.85 -26.83
N ARG A 847 -1.50 0.19 -27.64
CA ARG A 847 -0.23 0.95 -27.68
C ARG A 847 0.10 1.59 -26.33
N ARG A 848 -0.90 2.21 -25.67
CA ARG A 848 -0.79 2.79 -24.33
C ARG A 848 -0.40 1.73 -23.29
N ASP A 849 -1.06 0.58 -23.32
CA ASP A 849 -1.05 -0.35 -22.18
C ASP A 849 -0.05 -1.51 -22.30
N ARG A 850 0.49 -1.80 -23.51
CA ARG A 850 1.32 -3.00 -23.79
C ARG A 850 2.59 -3.16 -22.95
N ASN A 851 3.11 -2.11 -22.32
CA ASN A 851 4.32 -2.20 -21.48
C ASN A 851 4.02 -2.60 -20.02
N HIS A 852 2.78 -2.46 -19.53
CA HIS A 852 2.39 -2.78 -18.16
C HIS A 852 2.46 -4.30 -17.89
N PRO A 853 3.28 -4.79 -16.92
CA PRO A 853 3.31 -6.19 -16.54
C PRO A 853 2.00 -6.70 -15.91
N CYS A 854 1.16 -5.86 -15.31
CA CYS A 854 -0.13 -6.28 -14.78
C CYS A 854 -1.06 -6.83 -15.87
N VAL A 855 -1.04 -6.24 -17.07
CA VAL A 855 -1.91 -6.66 -18.17
C VAL A 855 -1.47 -8.02 -18.69
N VAL A 856 -2.42 -8.96 -18.82
CA VAL A 856 -2.15 -10.33 -19.30
C VAL A 856 -3.13 -10.83 -20.37
N MET A 857 -4.25 -10.14 -20.59
CA MET A 857 -5.25 -10.48 -21.62
C MET A 857 -5.88 -9.21 -22.21
N TRP A 858 -6.15 -9.23 -23.53
CA TRP A 858 -6.88 -8.18 -24.24
C TRP A 858 -8.30 -8.66 -24.59
N SER A 859 -9.33 -8.04 -24.04
CA SER A 859 -10.73 -8.36 -24.37
C SER A 859 -11.28 -7.41 -25.43
N THR A 860 -11.68 -7.95 -26.59
CA THR A 860 -12.20 -7.15 -27.72
C THR A 860 -13.70 -6.89 -27.65
N GLY A 861 -14.42 -7.48 -26.69
CA GLY A 861 -15.86 -7.25 -26.55
C GLY A 861 -16.52 -7.98 -25.38
N ASN A 862 -17.53 -7.37 -24.77
CA ASN A 862 -18.41 -7.99 -23.78
C ASN A 862 -19.84 -8.18 -24.29
N GLU A 863 -20.41 -9.38 -24.12
CA GLU A 863 -21.80 -9.74 -24.46
C GLU A 863 -22.28 -9.19 -25.82
N ILE A 864 -21.39 -9.26 -26.81
CA ILE A 864 -21.57 -8.67 -28.13
C ILE A 864 -22.70 -9.40 -28.86
N ARG A 865 -23.68 -8.65 -29.41
CA ARG A 865 -24.87 -9.23 -30.06
C ARG A 865 -24.50 -10.08 -31.29
N GLU A 866 -23.42 -9.70 -31.98
CA GLU A 866 -22.87 -10.38 -33.15
C GLU A 866 -22.23 -11.76 -32.86
N GLN A 867 -21.97 -12.15 -31.60
CA GLN A 867 -21.29 -13.42 -31.25
C GLN A 867 -21.99 -14.70 -31.76
N ASN A 868 -23.29 -14.61 -32.07
CA ASN A 868 -24.10 -15.72 -32.59
C ASN A 868 -24.13 -15.80 -34.13
N HIS A 869 -23.51 -14.86 -34.84
CA HIS A 869 -23.67 -14.70 -36.28
C HIS A 869 -22.32 -14.72 -37.01
N GLU A 870 -22.25 -15.40 -38.14
CA GLU A 870 -21.03 -15.56 -38.95
C GLU A 870 -20.40 -14.21 -39.36
N ALA A 871 -21.23 -13.20 -39.66
CA ALA A 871 -20.77 -11.84 -39.93
C ALA A 871 -20.05 -11.18 -38.73
N GLY A 872 -20.34 -11.63 -37.50
CA GLY A 872 -19.62 -11.25 -36.28
C GLY A 872 -18.25 -11.89 -36.17
N HIS A 873 -18.05 -13.10 -36.71
CA HIS A 873 -16.76 -13.79 -36.67
C HIS A 873 -15.69 -12.99 -37.43
N ALA A 874 -16.05 -12.41 -38.57
CA ALA A 874 -15.17 -11.54 -39.36
C ALA A 874 -14.80 -10.23 -38.64
N ILE A 875 -15.71 -9.68 -37.82
CA ILE A 875 -15.41 -8.51 -36.98
C ILE A 875 -14.46 -8.92 -35.85
N SER A 876 -14.78 -10.01 -35.15
CA SER A 876 -13.95 -10.57 -34.07
C SER A 876 -12.52 -10.82 -34.52
N GLN A 877 -12.35 -11.52 -35.65
CA GLN A 877 -11.04 -11.78 -36.24
C GLN A 877 -10.29 -10.48 -36.58
N ARG A 878 -10.96 -9.48 -37.17
CA ARG A 878 -10.33 -8.18 -37.47
C ARG A 878 -9.83 -7.47 -36.20
N LEU A 879 -10.58 -7.53 -35.09
CA LEU A 879 -10.14 -6.96 -33.82
C LEU A 879 -8.95 -7.73 -33.25
N THR A 880 -8.98 -9.07 -33.29
CA THR A 880 -7.86 -9.94 -32.90
C THR A 880 -6.59 -9.65 -33.73
N ASP A 881 -6.73 -9.46 -35.05
CA ASP A 881 -5.62 -9.11 -35.94
C ASP A 881 -5.04 -7.73 -35.64
N ILE A 882 -5.89 -6.75 -35.28
CA ILE A 882 -5.44 -5.42 -34.83
C ILE A 882 -4.64 -5.52 -33.53
N VAL A 883 -5.11 -6.27 -32.52
CA VAL A 883 -4.37 -6.48 -31.27
C VAL A 883 -3.04 -7.16 -31.53
N ARG A 884 -3.02 -8.29 -32.24
CA ARG A 884 -1.80 -9.04 -32.58
C ARG A 884 -0.78 -8.22 -33.39
N THR A 885 -1.23 -7.17 -34.10
CA THR A 885 -0.35 -6.22 -34.81
C THR A 885 0.36 -5.24 -33.86
N GLU A 886 -0.27 -4.86 -32.75
CA GLU A 886 0.26 -3.86 -31.79
C GLU A 886 0.94 -4.47 -30.56
N ASP A 887 0.49 -5.66 -30.14
CA ASP A 887 1.05 -6.51 -29.09
C ASP A 887 0.79 -8.00 -29.38
N PRO A 888 1.76 -8.74 -29.95
CA PRO A 888 1.67 -10.18 -30.14
C PRO A 888 2.02 -11.00 -28.87
N THR A 889 2.32 -10.34 -27.73
CA THR A 889 2.83 -11.01 -26.51
C THR A 889 1.73 -11.41 -25.51
N ARG A 890 0.49 -10.99 -25.74
CA ARG A 890 -0.66 -11.30 -24.89
C ARG A 890 -1.82 -11.82 -25.73
N PRO A 891 -2.55 -12.84 -25.26
CA PRO A 891 -3.67 -13.41 -25.99
C PRO A 891 -4.91 -12.50 -26.00
N VAL A 892 -5.71 -12.68 -27.04
CA VAL A 892 -7.00 -12.00 -27.25
C VAL A 892 -8.16 -12.86 -26.71
N THR A 893 -9.17 -12.21 -26.15
CA THR A 893 -10.37 -12.86 -25.60
C THR A 893 -11.63 -11.99 -25.83
N ALA A 894 -12.80 -12.51 -25.43
CA ALA A 894 -14.06 -11.79 -25.36
C ALA A 894 -14.95 -12.41 -24.27
N GLY A 895 -15.87 -11.63 -23.71
CA GLY A 895 -16.86 -12.10 -22.73
C GLY A 895 -18.13 -12.61 -23.42
N CYS A 896 -18.28 -13.94 -23.55
CA CYS A 896 -19.38 -14.56 -24.30
C CYS A 896 -20.49 -15.08 -23.39
N ASN A 897 -21.66 -14.45 -23.42
CA ASN A 897 -22.85 -14.86 -22.66
C ASN A 897 -23.75 -15.85 -23.39
N MET A 898 -23.62 -15.98 -24.72
CA MET A 898 -24.47 -16.87 -25.51
C MET A 898 -23.84 -18.26 -25.63
N PRO A 899 -24.53 -19.35 -25.24
CA PRO A 899 -24.00 -20.71 -25.29
C PRO A 899 -23.43 -21.14 -26.66
N ALA A 900 -23.98 -20.60 -27.75
CA ALA A 900 -23.58 -20.96 -29.12
C ALA A 900 -22.22 -20.40 -29.54
N ALA A 901 -21.76 -19.27 -28.96
CA ALA A 901 -20.47 -18.65 -29.30
C ALA A 901 -19.25 -19.53 -29.01
N GLY A 902 -19.41 -20.54 -28.15
CA GLY A 902 -18.40 -21.55 -27.86
C GLY A 902 -18.44 -22.80 -28.76
N PHE A 903 -19.29 -22.82 -29.81
CA PHE A 903 -19.47 -23.98 -30.70
C PHE A 903 -19.88 -23.61 -32.15
N ASN A 904 -19.88 -22.33 -32.54
CA ASN A 904 -20.40 -21.86 -33.84
C ASN A 904 -19.30 -21.39 -34.81
N GLY A 905 -18.05 -21.32 -34.36
CA GLY A 905 -16.91 -20.74 -35.08
C GLY A 905 -16.42 -19.41 -34.52
N PHE A 906 -17.19 -18.74 -33.66
CA PHE A 906 -16.73 -17.53 -32.97
C PHE A 906 -15.55 -17.85 -32.04
N GLU A 907 -15.56 -19.03 -31.40
CA GLU A 907 -14.50 -19.50 -30.51
C GLU A 907 -13.10 -19.57 -31.16
N LYS A 908 -13.05 -19.63 -32.50
CA LYS A 908 -11.81 -19.75 -33.30
C LYS A 908 -11.20 -18.40 -33.68
N THR A 909 -11.88 -17.29 -33.34
CA THR A 909 -11.47 -15.92 -33.68
C THR A 909 -10.69 -15.22 -32.57
N ILE A 910 -10.55 -15.87 -31.41
CA ILE A 910 -9.89 -15.40 -30.19
C ILE A 910 -9.01 -16.51 -29.62
N ASP A 911 -8.00 -16.15 -28.83
CA ASP A 911 -7.03 -17.09 -28.28
C ASP A 911 -7.60 -17.81 -27.04
N LEU A 912 -8.23 -17.08 -26.11
CA LEU A 912 -8.81 -17.61 -24.88
C LEU A 912 -10.34 -17.45 -24.87
N PHE A 913 -11.07 -18.52 -24.54
CA PHE A 913 -12.52 -18.45 -24.49
C PHE A 913 -13.03 -18.01 -23.10
N GLY A 914 -13.79 -16.91 -23.06
CA GLY A 914 -14.42 -16.39 -21.85
C GLY A 914 -15.93 -16.65 -21.84
N TYR A 915 -16.43 -17.38 -20.84
CA TYR A 915 -17.87 -17.54 -20.64
C TYR A 915 -18.42 -16.57 -19.58
N ASN A 916 -19.38 -15.74 -19.97
CA ASN A 916 -20.23 -15.01 -19.04
C ASN A 916 -21.35 -15.93 -18.54
N TYR A 917 -21.33 -16.28 -17.25
CA TYR A 917 -22.39 -17.01 -16.54
C TYR A 917 -22.76 -18.39 -17.13
N LYS A 918 -21.78 -19.20 -17.58
CA LYS A 918 -22.02 -20.57 -18.11
C LYS A 918 -21.16 -21.70 -17.48
N PRO A 919 -21.00 -21.79 -16.14
CA PRO A 919 -20.26 -22.88 -15.50
C PRO A 919 -20.68 -24.29 -15.95
N GLN A 920 -21.96 -24.49 -16.23
CA GLN A 920 -22.53 -25.75 -16.71
C GLN A 920 -22.04 -26.18 -18.11
N LEU A 921 -21.36 -25.31 -18.87
CA LEU A 921 -20.81 -25.63 -20.18
C LEU A 921 -19.32 -25.99 -20.15
N TYR A 922 -18.61 -25.77 -19.04
CA TYR A 922 -17.16 -25.94 -18.96
C TYR A 922 -16.69 -27.34 -19.36
N GLY A 923 -17.32 -28.39 -18.81
CA GLY A 923 -17.01 -29.77 -19.17
C GLY A 923 -17.29 -30.11 -20.64
N LYS A 924 -18.35 -29.53 -21.24
CA LYS A 924 -18.63 -29.72 -22.67
C LYS A 924 -17.59 -29.01 -23.54
N PHE A 925 -17.26 -27.76 -23.21
CA PHE A 925 -16.28 -26.98 -23.96
C PHE A 925 -14.90 -27.65 -23.93
N ARG A 926 -14.43 -28.07 -22.75
CA ARG A 926 -13.16 -28.82 -22.58
C ARG A 926 -13.16 -30.19 -23.27
N GLN A 927 -14.34 -30.79 -23.52
CA GLN A 927 -14.44 -32.03 -24.30
C GLN A 927 -14.34 -31.78 -25.82
N THR A 928 -14.85 -30.65 -26.33
CA THR A 928 -14.85 -30.34 -27.78
C THR A 928 -13.66 -29.49 -28.24
N HIS A 929 -13.07 -28.73 -27.33
CA HIS A 929 -11.93 -27.83 -27.53
C HIS A 929 -10.87 -28.11 -26.44
N PRO A 930 -10.28 -29.31 -26.42
CA PRO A 930 -9.37 -29.72 -25.33
C PRO A 930 -8.15 -28.81 -25.23
N ASP A 931 -7.64 -28.33 -26.37
CA ASP A 931 -6.43 -27.51 -26.48
C ASP A 931 -6.67 -25.99 -26.24
N GLN A 932 -7.92 -25.54 -26.08
CA GLN A 932 -8.23 -24.10 -25.91
C GLN A 932 -8.46 -23.73 -24.44
N PRO A 933 -7.69 -22.79 -23.85
CA PRO A 933 -7.88 -22.37 -22.47
C PRO A 933 -9.22 -21.66 -22.23
N LEU A 934 -9.76 -21.83 -21.03
CA LEU A 934 -11.13 -21.47 -20.65
C LEU A 934 -11.17 -20.78 -19.28
N TYR A 935 -12.03 -19.77 -19.14
CA TYR A 935 -12.29 -19.07 -17.87
C TYR A 935 -13.71 -18.52 -17.78
N GLY A 936 -14.11 -18.14 -16.56
CA GLY A 936 -15.31 -17.34 -16.34
C GLY A 936 -15.01 -15.86 -16.54
N SER A 937 -15.31 -15.32 -17.72
CA SER A 937 -15.12 -13.88 -18.02
C SER A 937 -16.06 -12.99 -17.22
N GLU A 938 -17.21 -13.52 -16.80
CA GLU A 938 -18.15 -12.84 -15.92
C GLU A 938 -18.93 -13.88 -15.13
N THR A 939 -18.76 -13.91 -13.80
CA THR A 939 -19.33 -14.97 -12.95
C THR A 939 -20.22 -14.42 -11.84
N ALA A 940 -20.98 -15.32 -11.21
CA ALA A 940 -21.95 -15.05 -10.16
C ALA A 940 -23.08 -14.07 -10.56
N SER A 941 -22.85 -12.75 -10.61
CA SER A 941 -23.92 -11.72 -10.62
C SER A 941 -24.86 -11.84 -9.41
N THR A 942 -24.37 -12.42 -8.30
CA THR A 942 -25.13 -12.56 -7.04
C THR A 942 -25.46 -11.16 -6.50
N VAL A 943 -26.66 -11.00 -5.93
CA VAL A 943 -27.17 -9.69 -5.48
C VAL A 943 -27.45 -9.67 -3.97
N SER A 944 -26.97 -8.63 -3.27
CA SER A 944 -27.21 -8.43 -1.83
C SER A 944 -27.00 -6.98 -1.37
N SER A 945 -27.75 -6.57 -0.34
CA SER A 945 -27.64 -5.28 0.36
C SER A 945 -26.99 -5.48 1.73
N ARG A 946 -25.93 -4.71 2.04
CA ARG A 946 -25.15 -4.85 3.27
C ARG A 946 -26.02 -4.87 4.54
N GLY A 947 -26.00 -5.99 5.26
CA GLY A 947 -26.69 -6.15 6.55
C GLY A 947 -28.19 -6.49 6.48
N GLU A 948 -28.77 -6.70 5.30
CA GLU A 948 -30.19 -7.05 5.15
C GLU A 948 -30.43 -8.56 5.10
N TYR A 949 -31.34 -9.06 5.95
CA TYR A 949 -31.60 -10.50 6.10
C TYR A 949 -33.09 -10.79 6.09
N PHE A 950 -33.55 -11.55 5.10
CA PHE A 950 -34.99 -11.86 4.91
C PHE A 950 -35.30 -13.30 5.33
N PHE A 951 -36.54 -13.52 5.79
CA PHE A 951 -36.99 -14.79 6.32
C PHE A 951 -38.39 -15.15 5.77
N PRO A 952 -38.67 -16.42 5.44
CA PRO A 952 -37.78 -17.57 5.54
C PRO A 952 -36.63 -17.53 4.51
N VAL A 953 -35.46 -18.03 4.90
CA VAL A 953 -34.29 -18.12 4.01
C VAL A 953 -34.57 -19.16 2.91
N SER A 954 -34.20 -18.84 1.67
CA SER A 954 -34.57 -19.63 0.49
C SER A 954 -33.36 -19.93 -0.39
N ASN A 955 -33.16 -21.21 -0.71
CA ASN A 955 -32.17 -21.66 -1.70
C ASN A 955 -32.62 -21.39 -3.16
N ASN A 956 -33.88 -20.99 -3.38
CA ASN A 956 -34.30 -20.49 -4.69
C ASN A 956 -33.82 -19.04 -4.87
N LYS A 957 -32.91 -18.84 -5.83
CA LYS A 957 -32.22 -17.58 -6.15
C LYS A 957 -33.12 -16.39 -6.48
N SER A 958 -34.40 -16.60 -6.83
CA SER A 958 -35.35 -15.52 -7.12
C SER A 958 -36.11 -14.99 -5.89
N LYS A 959 -35.92 -15.57 -4.69
CA LYS A 959 -36.74 -15.26 -3.50
C LYS A 959 -36.08 -14.39 -2.43
N GLY A 960 -34.80 -14.05 -2.56
CA GLY A 960 -34.09 -13.23 -1.57
C GLY A 960 -34.17 -11.72 -1.79
N SER A 961 -35.09 -11.25 -2.63
CA SER A 961 -35.40 -9.83 -2.87
C SER A 961 -36.65 -9.40 -2.10
N GLY A 962 -36.84 -8.09 -1.89
CA GLY A 962 -38.14 -7.53 -1.46
C GLY A 962 -38.19 -6.85 -0.08
N GLY A 963 -37.04 -6.58 0.55
CA GLY A 963 -37.01 -5.80 1.79
C GLY A 963 -36.98 -4.29 1.50
N TRP A 964 -38.08 -3.71 1.03
CA TRP A 964 -38.13 -2.29 0.60
C TRP A 964 -37.05 -1.94 -0.43
N PHE A 965 -37.10 -2.64 -1.58
CA PHE A 965 -36.09 -2.62 -2.64
C PHE A 965 -34.69 -3.14 -2.25
N GLN A 966 -34.44 -3.53 -1.00
CA GLN A 966 -33.20 -4.21 -0.63
C GLN A 966 -33.22 -5.71 -1.00
N VAL A 967 -32.03 -6.32 -1.06
CA VAL A 967 -31.79 -7.74 -1.36
C VAL A 967 -31.01 -8.39 -0.22
N SER A 968 -31.28 -9.64 0.12
CA SER A 968 -30.71 -10.27 1.31
C SER A 968 -29.27 -10.76 1.16
N SER A 969 -28.42 -10.45 2.14
CA SER A 969 -27.02 -10.88 2.28
C SER A 969 -26.81 -12.32 2.76
N TYR A 970 -27.78 -13.23 2.61
CA TYR A 970 -27.48 -14.67 2.69
C TYR A 970 -26.72 -15.17 1.44
N ASP A 971 -26.53 -14.34 0.41
CA ASP A 971 -25.79 -14.64 -0.83
C ASP A 971 -26.28 -15.91 -1.55
N LEU A 972 -27.59 -16.12 -1.53
CA LEU A 972 -28.29 -17.14 -2.31
C LEU A 972 -29.03 -16.54 -3.52
N SER A 973 -29.16 -15.21 -3.57
CA SER A 973 -29.94 -14.45 -4.56
C SER A 973 -29.13 -14.14 -5.81
N ALA A 974 -29.65 -14.46 -7.00
CA ALA A 974 -29.00 -14.11 -8.27
C ALA A 974 -30.04 -13.97 -9.40
N PRO A 975 -29.81 -13.10 -10.40
CA PRO A 975 -30.71 -12.93 -11.54
C PRO A 975 -30.94 -14.22 -12.35
N PRO A 976 -31.98 -14.26 -13.21
CA PRO A 976 -32.34 -15.46 -13.97
C PRO A 976 -31.18 -16.05 -14.79
N TRP A 977 -30.34 -15.20 -15.40
CA TRP A 977 -29.21 -15.59 -16.25
C TRP A 977 -27.94 -16.03 -15.50
N ALA A 978 -27.87 -15.77 -14.19
CA ALA A 978 -26.64 -15.86 -13.39
C ALA A 978 -26.83 -16.76 -12.13
N ASN A 979 -25.83 -16.91 -11.26
CA ASN A 979 -25.83 -17.92 -10.20
C ASN A 979 -25.34 -17.39 -8.83
N ASN A 980 -25.46 -18.19 -7.77
CA ASN A 980 -24.68 -17.95 -6.56
C ASN A 980 -23.23 -18.45 -6.76
N PRO A 981 -22.26 -18.04 -5.91
CA PRO A 981 -20.85 -18.41 -6.08
C PRO A 981 -20.62 -19.93 -6.04
N ASP A 982 -21.41 -20.64 -5.24
CA ASP A 982 -21.29 -22.07 -4.98
C ASP A 982 -21.38 -22.92 -6.27
N ILE A 983 -22.19 -22.51 -7.25
CA ILE A 983 -22.29 -23.17 -8.56
C ILE A 983 -21.02 -22.96 -9.40
N GLU A 984 -20.46 -21.75 -9.38
CA GLU A 984 -19.25 -21.40 -10.12
C GLU A 984 -18.02 -22.10 -9.52
N PHE A 985 -17.91 -22.07 -8.20
CA PHE A 985 -16.91 -22.79 -7.42
C PHE A 985 -16.95 -24.30 -7.72
N THR A 986 -18.14 -24.89 -7.76
CA THR A 986 -18.33 -26.32 -8.10
C THR A 986 -17.84 -26.65 -9.51
N ALA A 987 -18.06 -25.77 -10.49
CA ALA A 987 -17.57 -25.99 -11.86
C ALA A 987 -16.05 -25.83 -11.96
N GLN A 988 -15.48 -24.81 -11.32
CA GLN A 988 -14.03 -24.58 -11.23
C GLN A 988 -13.27 -25.69 -10.50
N ASP A 989 -13.89 -26.34 -9.51
CA ASP A 989 -13.27 -27.43 -8.75
C ASP A 989 -13.37 -28.78 -9.50
N ARG A 990 -14.43 -28.98 -10.31
CA ARG A 990 -14.58 -30.15 -11.20
C ARG A 990 -13.73 -30.06 -12.47
N PHE A 991 -13.44 -28.85 -12.94
CA PHE A 991 -12.68 -28.60 -14.17
C PHE A 991 -11.47 -27.70 -13.86
N PRO A 992 -10.40 -28.23 -13.22
CA PRO A 992 -9.29 -27.43 -12.70
C PRO A 992 -8.48 -26.65 -13.75
N GLY A 993 -8.52 -27.06 -15.03
CA GLY A 993 -7.96 -26.28 -16.14
C GLY A 993 -8.70 -24.98 -16.47
N VAL A 994 -9.89 -24.76 -15.88
CA VAL A 994 -10.57 -23.46 -15.91
C VAL A 994 -9.79 -22.50 -15.02
N PHE A 995 -9.03 -21.59 -15.64
CA PHE A 995 -7.93 -20.90 -14.96
C PHE A 995 -8.36 -19.83 -13.93
N GLY A 996 -9.65 -19.54 -13.82
CA GLY A 996 -10.20 -18.65 -12.82
C GLY A 996 -11.53 -18.04 -13.26
N GLU A 997 -11.88 -16.95 -12.59
CA GLU A 997 -13.13 -16.22 -12.79
C GLU A 997 -12.93 -14.71 -12.65
N PHE A 998 -13.84 -13.92 -13.20
CA PHE A 998 -14.04 -12.52 -12.88
C PHE A 998 -15.47 -12.30 -12.37
N VAL A 999 -15.60 -12.15 -11.05
CA VAL A 999 -16.89 -12.03 -10.36
C VAL A 999 -17.56 -10.71 -10.71
N TRP A 1000 -18.85 -10.74 -11.06
CA TRP A 1000 -19.71 -9.57 -11.16
C TRP A 1000 -20.36 -9.25 -9.79
N THR A 1001 -19.92 -8.25 -9.03
CA THR A 1001 -18.74 -7.37 -9.20
C THR A 1001 -17.87 -7.36 -7.93
N GLY A 1002 -16.68 -6.75 -7.99
CA GLY A 1002 -15.88 -6.49 -6.79
C GLY A 1002 -16.59 -5.51 -5.85
N PHE A 1003 -16.75 -4.28 -6.31
CA PHE A 1003 -17.51 -3.20 -5.68
C PHE A 1003 -18.89 -3.03 -6.33
N ASP A 1004 -19.88 -2.54 -5.58
CA ASP A 1004 -21.04 -1.89 -6.18
C ASP A 1004 -20.59 -0.62 -6.91
N TYR A 1005 -21.29 -0.31 -7.99
CA TYR A 1005 -21.10 0.81 -8.90
C TYR A 1005 -22.43 1.55 -9.14
N LEU A 1006 -22.36 2.80 -9.59
CA LEU A 1006 -23.53 3.62 -9.86
C LEU A 1006 -24.32 3.13 -11.09
N GLY A 1007 -25.64 3.10 -10.97
CA GLY A 1007 -26.52 2.52 -11.98
C GLY A 1007 -26.73 1.00 -11.86
N GLU A 1008 -27.24 0.40 -12.93
CA GLU A 1008 -27.66 -1.01 -13.09
C GLU A 1008 -28.17 -1.72 -11.81
N PRO A 1009 -29.22 -1.18 -11.14
CA PRO A 1009 -29.70 -1.60 -9.81
C PRO A 1009 -30.49 -2.91 -9.81
N THR A 1010 -29.96 -3.94 -10.48
CA THR A 1010 -30.56 -5.28 -10.61
C THR A 1010 -30.80 -5.89 -9.22
N PRO A 1011 -32.01 -6.39 -8.90
CA PRO A 1011 -33.11 -6.77 -9.79
C PRO A 1011 -34.17 -5.69 -10.07
N TYR A 1012 -33.93 -4.43 -9.71
CA TYR A 1012 -34.90 -3.32 -9.78
C TYR A 1012 -34.66 -2.38 -10.98
N ASN A 1013 -34.34 -2.97 -12.14
CA ASN A 1013 -33.99 -2.25 -13.37
C ASN A 1013 -35.19 -1.68 -14.15
N ASN A 1014 -36.41 -2.15 -13.89
CA ASN A 1014 -37.62 -1.72 -14.59
C ASN A 1014 -38.81 -1.71 -13.63
N ASP A 1015 -39.48 -0.57 -13.56
CA ASP A 1015 -40.46 -0.27 -12.54
C ASP A 1015 -41.71 -1.15 -12.63
N ALA A 1016 -42.10 -1.53 -13.86
CA ALA A 1016 -43.22 -2.43 -14.13
C ALA A 1016 -42.97 -3.88 -13.65
N THR A 1017 -41.72 -4.29 -13.40
CA THR A 1017 -41.40 -5.66 -12.94
C THR A 1017 -41.15 -5.76 -11.43
N ASN A 1018 -41.09 -4.64 -10.71
CA ASN A 1018 -40.66 -4.64 -9.31
C ASN A 1018 -41.53 -5.49 -8.37
N LEU A 1019 -42.84 -5.63 -8.64
CA LEU A 1019 -43.71 -6.53 -7.89
C LEU A 1019 -43.35 -8.02 -8.01
N LEU A 1020 -42.61 -8.43 -9.03
CA LEU A 1020 -42.16 -9.81 -9.20
C LEU A 1020 -41.03 -10.15 -8.19
N ASN A 1021 -40.37 -9.14 -7.63
CA ASN A 1021 -39.29 -9.28 -6.64
C ASN A 1021 -39.80 -9.48 -5.20
N PHE A 1022 -41.11 -9.65 -4.97
CA PHE A 1022 -41.71 -9.76 -3.62
C PHE A 1022 -42.51 -11.07 -3.50
N SER A 1023 -42.01 -12.00 -2.68
CA SER A 1023 -42.57 -13.35 -2.54
C SER A 1023 -43.37 -13.60 -1.25
N ASP A 1024 -43.28 -12.72 -0.25
CA ASP A 1024 -44.19 -12.68 0.91
C ASP A 1024 -45.47 -11.91 0.52
N PRO A 1025 -46.69 -12.47 0.71
CA PRO A 1025 -47.94 -11.80 0.35
C PRO A 1025 -48.15 -10.45 1.02
N GLU A 1026 -47.77 -10.28 2.29
CA GLU A 1026 -47.95 -9.00 2.97
C GLU A 1026 -46.94 -7.95 2.49
N ALA A 1027 -45.66 -8.30 2.35
CA ALA A 1027 -44.63 -7.39 1.81
C ALA A 1027 -44.95 -7.02 0.36
N ARG A 1028 -45.48 -7.96 -0.42
CA ARG A 1028 -46.03 -7.70 -1.74
C ARG A 1028 -47.20 -6.72 -1.66
N GLN A 1029 -48.20 -6.91 -0.81
CA GLN A 1029 -49.34 -5.98 -0.68
C GLN A 1029 -48.90 -4.59 -0.21
N ARG A 1030 -47.96 -4.51 0.75
CA ARG A 1030 -47.32 -3.26 1.17
C ARG A 1030 -46.64 -2.58 -0.02
N MET A 1031 -45.92 -3.33 -0.85
CA MET A 1031 -45.28 -2.82 -2.07
C MET A 1031 -46.28 -2.49 -3.19
N GLU A 1032 -47.42 -3.16 -3.29
CA GLU A 1032 -48.50 -2.81 -4.22
C GLU A 1032 -49.19 -1.49 -3.84
N THR A 1033 -49.22 -1.13 -2.55
CA THR A 1033 -49.60 0.20 -2.09
C THR A 1033 -48.47 1.21 -2.28
N GLU A 1034 -47.22 0.84 -1.97
CA GLU A 1034 -46.08 1.73 -2.08
C GLU A 1034 -45.76 2.11 -3.54
N LEU A 1035 -45.80 1.17 -4.49
CA LEU A 1035 -45.63 1.48 -5.91
C LEU A 1035 -46.78 2.35 -6.46
N LYS A 1036 -47.99 2.27 -5.89
CA LYS A 1036 -49.08 3.22 -6.20
C LYS A 1036 -48.86 4.60 -5.57
N ARG A 1037 -48.06 4.70 -4.50
CA ARG A 1037 -47.65 5.96 -3.86
C ARG A 1037 -46.46 6.60 -4.56
N LEU A 1038 -45.52 5.79 -5.05
CA LEU A 1038 -44.32 6.22 -5.77
C LEU A 1038 -44.59 6.51 -7.25
N GLY A 1039 -45.44 5.72 -7.92
CA GLY A 1039 -45.53 5.75 -9.39
C GLY A 1039 -44.17 5.44 -10.00
N ASP A 1040 -43.69 6.34 -10.85
CA ASP A 1040 -42.38 6.26 -11.52
C ASP A 1040 -41.20 6.67 -10.60
N HIS A 1041 -41.47 7.15 -9.37
CA HIS A 1041 -40.45 7.59 -8.39
C HIS A 1041 -39.75 6.41 -7.68
N ILE A 1042 -39.14 5.52 -8.44
CA ILE A 1042 -38.63 4.24 -7.95
C ILE A 1042 -37.19 4.39 -7.43
N PRO A 1043 -36.89 4.09 -6.14
CA PRO A 1043 -35.64 4.54 -5.51
C PRO A 1043 -34.29 3.99 -6.03
N PRO A 1044 -34.13 2.70 -6.40
CA PRO A 1044 -32.80 2.14 -6.66
C PRO A 1044 -31.96 2.86 -7.74
N ARG A 1045 -30.75 3.30 -7.35
CA ARG A 1045 -29.81 4.07 -8.18
C ARG A 1045 -28.38 3.52 -8.24
N SER A 1046 -28.10 2.40 -7.60
CA SER A 1046 -26.82 1.68 -7.74
C SER A 1046 -27.02 0.18 -7.68
N SER A 1047 -26.02 -0.56 -8.13
CA SER A 1047 -26.02 -2.01 -8.17
C SER A 1047 -26.09 -2.64 -6.77
N TYR A 1048 -26.47 -3.92 -6.75
CA TYR A 1048 -26.45 -4.81 -5.58
C TYR A 1048 -25.41 -5.94 -5.76
N PHE A 1049 -24.64 -5.90 -6.84
CA PHE A 1049 -23.78 -6.99 -7.32
C PHE A 1049 -22.48 -7.14 -6.54
N GLY A 1050 -21.95 -6.04 -6.01
CA GLY A 1050 -20.66 -5.98 -5.36
C GLY A 1050 -20.59 -6.88 -4.14
N MET A 1051 -19.43 -7.52 -3.93
CA MET A 1051 -19.08 -8.13 -2.64
C MET A 1051 -18.76 -7.07 -1.58
N ILE A 1052 -18.45 -5.86 -2.04
CA ILE A 1052 -18.15 -4.66 -1.26
C ILE A 1052 -19.14 -3.58 -1.71
N ASP A 1053 -19.68 -2.77 -0.78
CA ASP A 1053 -20.63 -1.71 -1.13
C ASP A 1053 -19.97 -0.47 -1.79
N LEU A 1054 -20.81 0.44 -2.28
CA LEU A 1054 -20.40 1.67 -2.98
C LEU A 1054 -19.45 2.57 -2.13
N CYS A 1055 -19.40 2.40 -0.81
CA CYS A 1055 -18.52 3.14 0.10
C CYS A 1055 -17.26 2.35 0.49
N GLY A 1056 -17.11 1.10 0.06
CA GLY A 1056 -16.00 0.24 0.45
C GLY A 1056 -16.21 -0.48 1.78
N PHE A 1057 -17.46 -0.74 2.17
CA PHE A 1057 -17.77 -1.61 3.30
C PHE A 1057 -18.10 -3.03 2.80
N PRO A 1058 -17.39 -4.09 3.28
CA PRO A 1058 -17.71 -5.46 2.92
C PRO A 1058 -19.17 -5.85 3.19
N LYS A 1059 -19.77 -6.58 2.25
CA LYS A 1059 -20.96 -7.39 2.48
C LYS A 1059 -20.53 -8.80 2.87
N ASP A 1060 -21.45 -9.62 3.37
CA ASP A 1060 -21.15 -10.98 3.86
C ASP A 1060 -20.39 -11.84 2.84
N ARG A 1061 -20.72 -11.72 1.54
CA ARG A 1061 -20.08 -12.43 0.43
C ARG A 1061 -18.56 -12.23 0.35
N PHE A 1062 -18.05 -11.08 0.78
CA PHE A 1062 -16.61 -10.82 0.87
C PHE A 1062 -15.91 -11.92 1.67
N TYR A 1063 -16.51 -12.36 2.78
CA TYR A 1063 -15.93 -13.36 3.66
C TYR A 1063 -16.10 -14.79 3.12
N LEU A 1064 -17.10 -15.06 2.27
CA LEU A 1064 -17.21 -16.32 1.52
C LEU A 1064 -16.10 -16.44 0.47
N TYR A 1065 -15.83 -15.36 -0.27
CA TYR A 1065 -14.71 -15.33 -1.22
C TYR A 1065 -13.36 -15.35 -0.51
N GLN A 1066 -13.18 -14.60 0.58
CA GLN A 1066 -11.97 -14.65 1.41
C GLN A 1066 -11.71 -16.06 1.95
N ALA A 1067 -12.74 -16.79 2.40
CA ALA A 1067 -12.62 -18.18 2.85
C ALA A 1067 -12.10 -19.15 1.76
N ARG A 1068 -12.43 -18.91 0.48
CA ARG A 1068 -12.02 -19.74 -0.67
C ARG A 1068 -10.71 -19.30 -1.31
N TRP A 1069 -10.51 -18.00 -1.48
CA TRP A 1069 -9.35 -17.40 -2.12
C TRP A 1069 -8.17 -17.25 -1.16
N ARG A 1070 -8.40 -17.29 0.16
CA ARG A 1070 -7.38 -17.29 1.21
C ARG A 1070 -7.52 -18.48 2.18
N PRO A 1071 -7.37 -19.73 1.71
CA PRO A 1071 -7.48 -20.92 2.56
C PRO A 1071 -6.38 -20.98 3.64
N GLU A 1072 -5.29 -20.20 3.50
CA GLU A 1072 -4.21 -20.09 4.48
C GLU A 1072 -4.53 -19.13 5.63
N LEU A 1073 -5.48 -18.21 5.45
CA LEU A 1073 -5.87 -17.21 6.44
C LEU A 1073 -6.82 -17.83 7.46
N PRO A 1074 -6.49 -17.92 8.76
CA PRO A 1074 -7.44 -18.39 9.76
C PRO A 1074 -8.54 -17.34 9.95
N MET A 1075 -9.76 -17.65 9.50
CA MET A 1075 -10.90 -16.72 9.57
C MET A 1075 -12.24 -17.41 9.80
N ALA A 1076 -13.16 -16.68 10.42
CA ALA A 1076 -14.53 -17.08 10.72
C ALA A 1076 -15.45 -15.85 10.66
N HIS A 1077 -16.56 -15.97 9.91
CA HIS A 1077 -17.56 -14.92 9.76
C HIS A 1077 -18.96 -15.51 10.01
N ILE A 1078 -19.76 -14.84 10.83
CA ILE A 1078 -21.14 -15.24 11.17
C ILE A 1078 -22.12 -14.26 10.52
N LEU A 1079 -23.19 -14.80 9.93
CA LEU A 1079 -24.37 -14.03 9.52
C LEU A 1079 -25.65 -14.79 9.92
N PRO A 1080 -26.76 -14.11 10.25
CA PRO A 1080 -26.98 -12.66 10.23
C PRO A 1080 -26.44 -11.93 11.48
N HIS A 1081 -26.67 -10.61 11.56
CA HIS A 1081 -26.60 -9.88 12.84
C HIS A 1081 -27.61 -10.45 13.86
N TRP A 1082 -27.43 -10.19 15.17
CA TRP A 1082 -28.21 -10.85 16.23
C TRP A 1082 -29.18 -9.91 16.98
N ASN A 1083 -29.89 -9.05 16.26
CA ASN A 1083 -30.87 -8.11 16.82
C ASN A 1083 -32.23 -8.32 16.14
N TRP A 1084 -33.06 -9.20 16.69
CA TRP A 1084 -34.36 -9.56 16.11
C TRP A 1084 -35.50 -9.54 17.13
N PRO A 1085 -35.85 -8.38 17.74
CA PRO A 1085 -36.90 -8.29 18.77
C PRO A 1085 -38.24 -8.88 18.28
N ASN A 1086 -38.60 -8.65 17.02
CA ASN A 1086 -39.82 -9.18 16.40
C ASN A 1086 -39.75 -10.69 16.05
N ARG A 1087 -38.64 -11.38 16.37
CA ARG A 1087 -38.39 -12.80 16.11
C ARG A 1087 -38.04 -13.64 17.35
N ILE A 1088 -38.17 -13.12 18.57
CA ILE A 1088 -38.00 -13.92 19.79
C ILE A 1088 -38.87 -15.18 19.70
N GLY A 1089 -38.26 -16.36 19.88
CA GLY A 1089 -38.94 -17.65 19.74
C GLY A 1089 -39.22 -18.11 18.30
N LYS A 1090 -38.67 -17.45 17.27
CA LYS A 1090 -38.83 -17.83 15.85
C LYS A 1090 -37.51 -18.28 15.22
N VAL A 1091 -37.58 -19.25 14.31
CA VAL A 1091 -36.43 -19.76 13.56
C VAL A 1091 -35.78 -18.64 12.74
N THR A 1092 -34.46 -18.52 12.88
CA THR A 1092 -33.60 -17.46 12.32
C THR A 1092 -32.28 -18.15 11.95
N PRO A 1093 -32.15 -18.66 10.70
CA PRO A 1093 -30.97 -19.40 10.24
C PRO A 1093 -29.66 -18.67 10.46
N VAL A 1094 -28.60 -19.42 10.76
CA VAL A 1094 -27.24 -18.91 10.89
C VAL A 1094 -26.35 -19.57 9.83
N HIS A 1095 -25.64 -18.77 9.05
CA HIS A 1095 -24.58 -19.25 8.16
C HIS A 1095 -23.20 -18.83 8.70
N VAL A 1096 -22.19 -19.66 8.45
CA VAL A 1096 -20.79 -19.41 8.78
C VAL A 1096 -19.94 -19.55 7.53
N TYR A 1097 -19.17 -18.51 7.21
CA TYR A 1097 -18.09 -18.56 6.23
C TYR A 1097 -16.76 -18.73 6.98
N THR A 1098 -15.93 -19.68 6.54
CA THR A 1098 -14.62 -19.96 7.15
C THR A 1098 -13.71 -20.66 6.16
N SER A 1099 -12.40 -20.39 6.24
CA SER A 1099 -11.36 -21.15 5.54
C SER A 1099 -11.12 -22.54 6.15
N GLY A 1100 -11.61 -22.81 7.37
CA GLY A 1100 -11.56 -24.12 8.02
C GLY A 1100 -12.43 -25.18 7.34
N ASP A 1101 -12.25 -26.45 7.70
CA ASP A 1101 -13.05 -27.57 7.20
C ASP A 1101 -14.26 -27.90 8.10
N GLU A 1102 -14.26 -27.42 9.34
CA GLU A 1102 -15.32 -27.63 10.33
C GLU A 1102 -15.63 -26.36 11.14
N ALA A 1103 -16.83 -26.27 11.71
CA ALA A 1103 -17.17 -25.25 12.68
C ALA A 1103 -18.22 -25.72 13.70
N GLU A 1104 -18.13 -25.21 14.93
CA GLU A 1104 -19.09 -25.42 16.01
C GLU A 1104 -19.68 -24.09 16.44
N LEU A 1105 -21.01 -24.00 16.37
CA LEU A 1105 -21.77 -22.80 16.72
C LEU A 1105 -22.31 -22.92 18.14
N PHE A 1106 -22.30 -21.82 18.89
CA PHE A 1106 -22.78 -21.71 20.26
C PHE A 1106 -23.77 -20.55 20.34
N LEU A 1107 -24.86 -20.71 21.10
CA LEU A 1107 -25.80 -19.66 21.47
C LEU A 1107 -25.84 -19.57 23.00
N ASN A 1108 -25.56 -18.41 23.57
CA ASN A 1108 -25.53 -18.18 25.02
C ASN A 1108 -24.70 -19.24 25.78
N GLY A 1109 -23.51 -19.56 25.24
CA GLY A 1109 -22.58 -20.57 25.75
C GLY A 1109 -22.94 -22.04 25.46
N LYS A 1110 -24.14 -22.33 24.96
CA LYS A 1110 -24.59 -23.69 24.66
C LYS A 1110 -24.26 -24.07 23.22
N SER A 1111 -23.54 -25.18 23.01
CA SER A 1111 -23.28 -25.71 21.67
C SER A 1111 -24.57 -26.10 20.94
N LEU A 1112 -24.64 -25.70 19.67
CA LEU A 1112 -25.65 -26.02 18.68
C LEU A 1112 -25.17 -27.11 17.69
N GLY A 1113 -24.08 -27.80 18.06
CA GLY A 1113 -23.48 -28.90 17.31
C GLY A 1113 -22.43 -28.45 16.29
N ARG A 1114 -21.36 -29.26 16.18
CA ARG A 1114 -20.27 -29.12 15.22
C ARG A 1114 -20.66 -29.70 13.86
N ARG A 1115 -20.32 -28.99 12.78
CA ARG A 1115 -20.57 -29.38 11.38
C ARG A 1115 -19.26 -29.39 10.59
N LYS A 1116 -19.17 -30.29 9.61
CA LYS A 1116 -18.05 -30.42 8.64
C LYS A 1116 -18.57 -30.13 7.24
N LYS A 1117 -17.77 -29.46 6.42
CA LYS A 1117 -18.09 -29.24 5.00
C LYS A 1117 -18.10 -30.56 4.23
N GLY A 1118 -19.17 -30.80 3.47
CA GLY A 1118 -19.24 -31.84 2.45
C GLY A 1118 -18.47 -31.49 1.17
N GLU A 1119 -18.51 -32.42 0.20
CA GLU A 1119 -17.98 -32.17 -1.15
C GLU A 1119 -18.76 -31.03 -1.83
N TYR A 1120 -18.06 -30.01 -2.32
CA TYR A 1120 -18.62 -28.76 -2.86
C TYR A 1120 -19.47 -27.94 -1.86
N GLU A 1121 -19.27 -28.07 -0.54
CA GLU A 1121 -19.89 -27.21 0.48
C GLU A 1121 -18.94 -26.08 0.92
N TYR A 1122 -19.23 -24.85 0.51
CA TYR A 1122 -18.36 -23.69 0.75
C TYR A 1122 -18.73 -22.88 2.01
N ARG A 1123 -19.92 -23.13 2.57
CA ARG A 1123 -20.52 -22.40 3.70
C ARG A 1123 -21.20 -23.38 4.65
N LEU A 1124 -21.02 -23.22 5.95
CA LEU A 1124 -21.69 -24.05 6.96
C LEU A 1124 -23.00 -23.37 7.42
N ARG A 1125 -24.02 -24.16 7.74
CA ARG A 1125 -25.39 -23.65 8.02
C ARG A 1125 -26.03 -24.34 9.22
N TRP A 1126 -26.78 -23.59 10.01
CA TRP A 1126 -27.73 -24.07 11.01
C TRP A 1126 -29.09 -23.41 10.74
N ASP A 1127 -29.94 -24.11 9.98
CA ASP A 1127 -31.20 -23.55 9.46
C ASP A 1127 -32.37 -23.53 10.47
N GLU A 1128 -32.21 -24.16 11.64
CA GLU A 1128 -33.28 -24.37 12.62
C GLU A 1128 -33.08 -23.58 13.93
N ILE A 1129 -32.07 -22.70 14.01
CA ILE A 1129 -31.78 -21.93 15.23
C ILE A 1129 -32.94 -21.01 15.58
N VAL A 1130 -33.48 -21.15 16.80
CA VAL A 1130 -34.50 -20.25 17.34
C VAL A 1130 -33.81 -19.00 17.89
N TYR A 1131 -34.29 -17.81 17.53
CA TYR A 1131 -33.69 -16.57 18.02
C TYR A 1131 -34.01 -16.32 19.50
N GLU A 1132 -32.93 -16.17 20.27
CA GLU A 1132 -32.86 -15.76 21.67
C GLU A 1132 -31.81 -14.64 21.77
N PRO A 1133 -32.11 -13.49 22.41
CA PRO A 1133 -31.12 -12.43 22.60
C PRO A 1133 -29.88 -12.89 23.36
N GLY A 1134 -28.73 -12.29 23.07
CA GLY A 1134 -27.45 -12.59 23.71
C GLY A 1134 -26.32 -12.75 22.70
N GLU A 1135 -25.51 -13.81 22.82
CA GLU A 1135 -24.32 -14.05 21.99
C GLU A 1135 -24.45 -15.32 21.14
N LEU A 1136 -24.25 -15.17 19.82
CA LEU A 1136 -23.75 -16.26 18.98
C LEU A 1136 -22.22 -16.22 18.97
N LYS A 1137 -21.57 -17.35 19.26
CA LYS A 1137 -20.14 -17.56 19.05
C LYS A 1137 -19.92 -18.74 18.12
N VAL A 1138 -18.90 -18.68 17.26
CA VAL A 1138 -18.43 -19.83 16.48
C VAL A 1138 -16.96 -20.11 16.80
N VAL A 1139 -16.62 -21.40 16.86
CA VAL A 1139 -15.24 -21.90 16.85
C VAL A 1139 -15.07 -22.72 15.58
N THR A 1140 -14.14 -22.34 14.71
CA THR A 1140 -13.84 -23.06 13.47
C THR A 1140 -12.59 -23.90 13.62
N TYR A 1141 -12.48 -24.96 12.83
CA TYR A 1141 -11.38 -25.90 12.89
C TYR A 1141 -10.84 -26.16 11.48
N ASN A 1142 -9.55 -26.48 11.41
CA ASN A 1142 -8.85 -26.90 10.20
C ASN A 1142 -8.08 -28.19 10.53
N GLN A 1143 -8.43 -29.29 9.85
CA GLN A 1143 -7.90 -30.64 10.13
C GLN A 1143 -8.09 -31.03 11.61
N GLY A 1144 -9.25 -30.67 12.17
CA GLY A 1144 -9.64 -30.94 13.55
C GLY A 1144 -9.05 -30.00 14.62
N LYS A 1145 -8.02 -29.21 14.31
CA LYS A 1145 -7.41 -28.22 15.23
C LYS A 1145 -8.21 -26.91 15.22
N PRO A 1146 -8.34 -26.17 16.35
CA PRO A 1146 -8.91 -24.83 16.34
C PRO A 1146 -8.20 -23.93 15.34
N TRP A 1147 -8.95 -23.08 14.65
CA TRP A 1147 -8.49 -22.32 13.49
C TRP A 1147 -8.81 -20.83 13.63
N ALA A 1148 -10.07 -20.47 13.82
CA ALA A 1148 -10.49 -19.11 14.15
C ALA A 1148 -11.74 -19.12 15.05
N GLU A 1149 -11.99 -18.01 15.73
CA GLU A 1149 -13.23 -17.76 16.45
C GLU A 1149 -13.87 -16.47 15.97
N SER A 1150 -15.19 -16.35 16.13
CA SER A 1150 -15.94 -15.13 15.83
C SER A 1150 -17.22 -15.08 16.67
N SER A 1151 -17.76 -13.89 16.91
CA SER A 1151 -18.95 -13.70 17.74
C SER A 1151 -19.79 -12.53 17.26
N VAL A 1152 -21.12 -12.69 17.27
CA VAL A 1152 -22.09 -11.60 17.07
C VAL A 1152 -23.06 -11.56 18.25
N LYS A 1153 -23.32 -10.36 18.76
CA LYS A 1153 -24.12 -10.12 19.97
C LYS A 1153 -25.36 -9.30 19.63
N THR A 1154 -26.42 -9.47 20.41
CA THR A 1154 -27.52 -8.50 20.47
C THR A 1154 -27.01 -7.22 21.10
N THR A 1155 -27.06 -6.11 20.35
CA THR A 1155 -26.68 -4.78 20.87
C THR A 1155 -27.80 -4.18 21.72
N ASP A 1156 -27.45 -3.22 22.58
CA ASP A 1156 -28.40 -2.24 23.11
C ASP A 1156 -28.79 -1.20 22.04
N ASP A 1157 -29.60 -0.21 22.43
CA ASP A 1157 -29.95 0.95 21.61
C ASP A 1157 -28.71 1.79 21.22
N ALA A 1158 -28.79 2.48 20.09
CA ALA A 1158 -27.74 3.36 19.59
C ALA A 1158 -27.42 4.50 20.57
N ALA A 1159 -26.15 4.63 20.95
CA ALA A 1159 -25.69 5.56 21.99
C ALA A 1159 -24.52 6.46 21.59
N LYS A 1160 -23.65 6.04 20.65
CA LYS A 1160 -22.45 6.80 20.24
C LYS A 1160 -22.12 6.66 18.76
N ILE A 1161 -21.34 7.62 18.26
CA ILE A 1161 -20.72 7.60 16.93
C ILE A 1161 -19.24 7.27 17.05
N GLU A 1162 -18.74 6.41 16.16
CA GLU A 1162 -17.34 6.02 16.08
C GLU A 1162 -16.76 6.37 14.70
N LEU A 1163 -15.72 7.20 14.69
CA LEU A 1163 -15.01 7.64 13.49
C LEU A 1163 -13.66 6.92 13.36
N VAL A 1164 -13.42 6.27 12.22
CA VAL A 1164 -12.17 5.54 11.94
C VAL A 1164 -11.68 5.89 10.54
N ALA A 1165 -10.53 6.57 10.46
CA ALA A 1165 -9.88 6.91 9.20
C ALA A 1165 -8.98 5.76 8.70
N ASP A 1166 -8.98 5.48 7.39
CA ASP A 1166 -8.01 4.58 6.76
C ASP A 1166 -6.57 5.09 6.93
N ARG A 1167 -6.41 6.42 6.82
CA ARG A 1167 -5.15 7.14 6.93
C ARG A 1167 -5.35 8.43 7.72
N THR A 1168 -4.65 8.57 8.83
CA THR A 1168 -4.59 9.81 9.64
C THR A 1168 -3.60 10.84 9.08
N VAL A 1169 -2.76 10.49 8.10
CA VAL A 1169 -1.79 11.40 7.48
C VAL A 1169 -1.92 11.41 5.96
N ILE A 1170 -2.13 12.60 5.40
CA ILE A 1170 -2.31 12.86 3.97
C ILE A 1170 -1.36 13.95 3.45
N THR A 1171 -1.15 13.96 2.14
CA THR A 1171 -0.27 14.89 1.43
C THR A 1171 -1.02 16.16 1.07
N ALA A 1172 -0.45 17.32 1.34
CA ALA A 1172 -0.98 18.66 1.06
C ALA A 1172 -0.86 19.05 -0.43
N ASP A 1173 -1.24 18.16 -1.35
CA ASP A 1173 -1.15 18.36 -2.80
C ASP A 1173 -2.48 18.73 -3.48
N GLY A 1174 -3.61 18.64 -2.76
CA GLY A 1174 -4.94 18.89 -3.32
C GLY A 1174 -5.58 17.66 -3.96
N ARG A 1175 -5.01 16.46 -3.79
CA ARG A 1175 -5.47 15.21 -4.41
C ARG A 1175 -5.51 14.03 -3.45
N ASP A 1176 -4.57 13.93 -2.50
CA ASP A 1176 -4.49 12.83 -1.53
C ASP A 1176 -5.70 12.84 -0.57
N LEU A 1177 -6.25 11.65 -0.29
CA LEU A 1177 -7.52 11.45 0.41
C LEU A 1177 -7.35 10.68 1.72
N SER A 1178 -8.28 10.90 2.65
CA SER A 1178 -8.55 10.07 3.84
C SER A 1178 -10.02 9.63 3.79
N PHE A 1179 -10.27 8.34 3.94
CA PHE A 1179 -11.59 7.71 3.96
C PHE A 1179 -11.95 7.38 5.40
N VAL A 1180 -12.94 8.09 5.94
CA VAL A 1180 -13.37 7.95 7.34
C VAL A 1180 -14.66 7.15 7.41
N ARG A 1181 -14.58 5.92 7.94
CA ARG A 1181 -15.75 5.15 8.34
C ARG A 1181 -16.41 5.84 9.54
N VAL A 1182 -17.71 6.04 9.43
CA VAL A 1182 -18.62 6.44 10.49
C VAL A 1182 -19.42 5.22 10.88
N GLN A 1183 -19.48 4.92 12.17
CA GLN A 1183 -20.22 3.81 12.74
C GLN A 1183 -21.14 4.34 13.85
N VAL A 1184 -22.38 3.85 13.90
CA VAL A 1184 -23.28 4.05 15.04
C VAL A 1184 -23.23 2.79 15.89
N SER A 1185 -22.84 2.96 17.15
CA SER A 1185 -22.64 1.89 18.12
C SER A 1185 -23.54 2.07 19.35
N ASP A 1186 -23.79 0.97 20.05
CA ASP A 1186 -24.36 0.97 21.40
C ASP A 1186 -23.36 1.53 22.43
N ILE A 1187 -23.69 1.49 23.72
CA ILE A 1187 -22.83 2.06 24.76
C ILE A 1187 -21.46 1.35 24.86
N GLU A 1188 -21.43 0.04 24.61
CA GLU A 1188 -20.22 -0.79 24.67
C GLU A 1188 -19.33 -0.60 23.42
N GLY A 1189 -19.92 -0.36 22.24
CA GLY A 1189 -19.18 -0.19 20.98
C GLY A 1189 -19.55 -1.18 19.88
N LEU A 1190 -20.59 -1.98 20.09
CA LEU A 1190 -21.10 -2.87 19.07
C LEU A 1190 -21.89 -2.05 18.03
N LEU A 1191 -21.57 -2.24 16.75
CA LEU A 1191 -22.31 -1.70 15.62
C LEU A 1191 -23.80 -2.03 15.76
N VAL A 1192 -24.67 -1.03 15.91
CA VAL A 1192 -26.11 -1.26 16.01
C VAL A 1192 -26.67 -1.57 14.62
N PRO A 1193 -27.07 -2.82 14.33
CA PRO A 1193 -27.61 -3.17 13.03
C PRO A 1193 -28.96 -2.47 12.83
N ARG A 1194 -29.25 -2.10 11.57
CA ARG A 1194 -30.50 -1.42 11.19
C ARG A 1194 -30.72 -0.02 11.80
N SER A 1195 -29.70 0.58 12.40
CA SER A 1195 -29.63 2.03 12.63
C SER A 1195 -29.60 2.78 11.28
N ASP A 1196 -30.42 3.84 11.19
CA ASP A 1196 -30.52 4.77 10.05
C ASP A 1196 -30.32 6.24 10.45
N ASN A 1197 -29.70 6.48 11.61
CA ASN A 1197 -29.51 7.81 12.22
C ASN A 1197 -28.85 8.81 11.24
N ARG A 1198 -29.38 10.04 11.19
CA ARG A 1198 -28.80 11.15 10.41
C ARG A 1198 -27.58 11.70 11.14
N VAL A 1199 -26.41 11.58 10.53
CA VAL A 1199 -25.15 12.13 11.06
C VAL A 1199 -24.80 13.42 10.32
N ARG A 1200 -24.52 14.49 11.07
CA ARG A 1200 -23.99 15.77 10.59
C ARG A 1200 -22.47 15.80 10.75
N PHE A 1201 -21.77 16.40 9.80
CA PHE A 1201 -20.31 16.47 9.77
C PHE A 1201 -19.82 17.92 9.74
N THR A 1202 -18.82 18.24 10.55
CA THR A 1202 -18.11 19.52 10.51
C THR A 1202 -16.60 19.28 10.36
N LEU A 1203 -15.94 20.12 9.56
CA LEU A 1203 -14.52 19.98 9.24
C LEU A 1203 -13.78 21.30 9.45
N GLU A 1204 -12.73 21.26 10.27
CA GLU A 1204 -11.83 22.38 10.53
C GLU A 1204 -10.43 22.12 9.96
N GLY A 1205 -9.68 23.20 9.69
CA GLY A 1205 -8.30 23.12 9.19
C GLY A 1205 -8.17 23.02 7.67
N PRO A 1206 -7.00 22.60 7.15
CA PRO A 1206 -6.67 22.65 5.73
C PRO A 1206 -7.16 21.42 4.93
N GLY A 1207 -8.40 20.98 5.18
CA GLY A 1207 -9.07 19.89 4.45
C GLY A 1207 -10.41 20.31 3.88
N GLU A 1208 -11.03 19.43 3.10
CA GLU A 1208 -12.37 19.58 2.51
C GLU A 1208 -13.10 18.24 2.59
N ILE A 1209 -14.37 18.21 3.04
CA ILE A 1209 -15.26 17.07 2.77
C ILE A 1209 -15.62 17.16 1.30
N ILE A 1210 -15.29 16.13 0.52
CA ILE A 1210 -15.55 16.09 -0.93
C ILE A 1210 -16.63 15.08 -1.32
N ALA A 1211 -16.87 14.09 -0.47
CA ALA A 1211 -17.98 13.17 -0.60
C ALA A 1211 -18.41 12.60 0.76
N VAL A 1212 -19.68 12.26 0.87
CA VAL A 1212 -20.30 11.42 1.91
C VAL A 1212 -21.12 10.33 1.23
N GLY A 1213 -21.41 9.24 1.94
CA GLY A 1213 -22.30 8.18 1.42
C GLY A 1213 -22.46 7.05 2.42
N ASN A 1214 -23.43 6.15 2.21
CA ASN A 1214 -23.68 5.03 3.14
C ASN A 1214 -23.76 3.64 2.48
N GLY A 1215 -23.66 3.56 1.16
CA GLY A 1215 -23.78 2.28 0.43
C GLY A 1215 -25.20 1.75 0.28
N ASP A 1216 -26.22 2.46 0.78
CA ASP A 1216 -27.63 2.15 0.48
C ASP A 1216 -27.90 2.40 -1.01
N PRO A 1217 -28.35 1.40 -1.79
CA PRO A 1217 -28.65 1.59 -3.20
C PRO A 1217 -29.92 2.41 -3.47
N THR A 1218 -30.77 2.62 -2.46
CA THR A 1218 -32.04 3.36 -2.55
C THR A 1218 -31.93 4.84 -2.16
N SER A 1219 -30.83 5.25 -1.54
CA SER A 1219 -30.68 6.62 -1.02
C SER A 1219 -30.39 7.64 -2.12
N HIS A 1220 -31.23 8.68 -2.20
CA HIS A 1220 -31.04 9.87 -3.05
C HIS A 1220 -30.40 11.06 -2.30
N GLU A 1221 -29.79 10.82 -1.14
CA GLU A 1221 -29.02 11.85 -0.45
C GLU A 1221 -27.79 12.26 -1.29
N SER A 1222 -27.57 13.57 -1.49
CA SER A 1222 -26.45 14.07 -2.26
C SER A 1222 -25.12 13.67 -1.63
N PHE A 1223 -24.22 13.12 -2.43
CA PHE A 1223 -22.86 12.79 -1.99
C PHE A 1223 -22.05 14.04 -1.60
N GLN A 1224 -22.44 15.24 -2.02
CA GLN A 1224 -21.79 16.51 -1.70
C GLN A 1224 -22.34 17.14 -0.39
N ALA A 1225 -23.27 16.48 0.29
CA ALA A 1225 -23.85 16.98 1.54
C ALA A 1225 -22.85 16.94 2.70
N VAL A 1226 -23.04 17.83 3.68
CA VAL A 1226 -22.33 17.81 4.97
C VAL A 1226 -23.06 17.00 6.05
N ASN A 1227 -24.02 16.16 5.65
CA ASN A 1227 -24.75 15.24 6.53
C ASN A 1227 -25.37 14.10 5.70
N HIS A 1228 -25.51 12.91 6.30
CA HIS A 1228 -26.04 11.72 5.62
C HIS A 1228 -26.65 10.77 6.65
N LYS A 1229 -27.63 9.93 6.29
CA LYS A 1229 -28.02 8.79 7.14
C LYS A 1229 -26.94 7.72 7.14
N VAL A 1230 -26.70 7.05 8.27
CA VAL A 1230 -26.11 5.70 8.23
C VAL A 1230 -27.06 4.73 7.54
N PHE A 1231 -26.51 3.68 6.93
CA PHE A 1231 -27.28 2.53 6.44
C PHE A 1231 -26.77 1.28 7.14
N ASN A 1232 -27.66 0.60 7.85
CA ASN A 1232 -27.32 -0.51 8.74
C ASN A 1232 -26.10 -0.17 9.63
N GLY A 1233 -26.19 0.99 10.31
CA GLY A 1233 -25.21 1.50 11.26
C GLY A 1233 -23.91 2.08 10.68
N LEU A 1234 -23.68 2.08 9.35
CA LEU A 1234 -22.45 2.63 8.74
C LEU A 1234 -22.71 3.76 7.73
N CYS A 1235 -21.80 4.75 7.69
CA CYS A 1235 -21.59 5.63 6.53
C CYS A 1235 -20.12 6.05 6.38
N LEU A 1236 -19.80 6.81 5.33
CA LEU A 1236 -18.46 7.22 4.91
C LEU A 1236 -18.40 8.75 4.79
N VAL A 1237 -17.26 9.32 5.20
CA VAL A 1237 -16.85 10.69 4.85
C VAL A 1237 -15.50 10.63 4.14
N VAL A 1238 -15.37 11.31 3.00
CA VAL A 1238 -14.11 11.41 2.24
C VAL A 1238 -13.53 12.82 2.39
N VAL A 1239 -12.35 12.91 3.00
CA VAL A 1239 -11.64 14.17 3.26
C VAL A 1239 -10.46 14.31 2.31
N ARG A 1240 -10.42 15.41 1.54
CA ARG A 1240 -9.31 15.81 0.67
C ARG A 1240 -8.44 16.87 1.33
N SER A 1241 -7.13 16.85 1.09
CA SER A 1241 -6.24 17.93 1.52
C SER A 1241 -6.44 19.22 0.68
N LYS A 1242 -6.16 20.39 1.26
CA LYS A 1242 -6.05 21.63 0.48
C LYS A 1242 -4.62 21.78 -0.08
N LYS A 1243 -4.50 22.00 -1.40
CA LYS A 1243 -3.20 22.14 -2.10
C LYS A 1243 -2.30 23.17 -1.43
N ASN A 1244 -1.04 22.79 -1.19
CA ASN A 1244 0.01 23.55 -0.53
C ASN A 1244 -0.31 24.04 0.91
N LYS A 1245 -1.39 23.55 1.54
CA LYS A 1245 -1.78 23.90 2.91
C LYS A 1245 -1.58 22.71 3.86
N PRO A 1246 -0.39 22.55 4.46
CA PRO A 1246 -0.18 21.59 5.55
C PRO A 1246 -0.79 22.11 6.86
N GLY A 1247 -1.06 21.20 7.79
CA GLY A 1247 -1.64 21.50 9.10
C GLY A 1247 -2.55 20.37 9.59
N ASP A 1248 -2.99 20.48 10.83
CA ASP A 1248 -3.94 19.53 11.41
C ASP A 1248 -5.37 19.85 10.96
N ILE A 1249 -6.12 18.81 10.63
CA ILE A 1249 -7.52 18.82 10.18
C ILE A 1249 -8.33 18.14 11.28
N SER A 1250 -9.47 18.70 11.65
CA SER A 1250 -10.39 18.08 12.60
C SER A 1250 -11.71 17.75 11.92
N LEU A 1251 -12.18 16.51 12.06
CA LEU A 1251 -13.48 16.06 11.57
C LEU A 1251 -14.34 15.66 12.77
N THR A 1252 -15.49 16.29 12.92
CA THR A 1252 -16.48 15.98 13.96
C THR A 1252 -17.74 15.39 13.32
N ALA A 1253 -18.34 14.39 13.98
CA ALA A 1253 -19.60 13.78 13.59
C ALA A 1253 -20.59 13.80 14.77
N GLU A 1254 -21.81 14.22 14.50
CA GLU A 1254 -22.89 14.41 15.48
C GLU A 1254 -24.21 13.83 14.98
N SER A 1255 -25.06 13.32 15.87
CA SER A 1255 -26.43 12.93 15.55
C SER A 1255 -27.33 13.17 16.74
N ASP A 1256 -28.59 13.49 16.49
CA ASP A 1256 -29.53 13.86 17.56
C ASP A 1256 -29.83 12.63 18.44
N GLY A 1257 -29.53 12.75 19.74
CA GLY A 1257 -29.64 11.65 20.72
C GLY A 1257 -28.38 10.80 20.88
N LEU A 1258 -27.36 10.91 20.01
CA LEU A 1258 -26.12 10.13 20.10
C LEU A 1258 -24.95 10.96 20.64
N ARG A 1259 -24.01 10.30 21.35
CA ARG A 1259 -22.71 10.90 21.68
C ARG A 1259 -21.88 11.05 20.41
N GLY A 1260 -21.65 12.30 19.99
CA GLY A 1260 -20.77 12.64 18.87
C GLY A 1260 -19.29 12.35 19.14
N HIS A 1261 -18.48 12.40 18.09
CA HIS A 1261 -17.05 12.05 18.12
C HIS A 1261 -16.28 12.92 17.13
N GLN A 1262 -15.08 13.35 17.53
CA GLN A 1262 -14.13 14.11 16.72
C GLN A 1262 -12.81 13.33 16.55
N ILE A 1263 -12.29 13.26 15.33
CA ILE A 1263 -10.95 12.74 15.03
C ILE A 1263 -10.04 13.81 14.41
N LYS A 1264 -8.73 13.56 14.46
CA LYS A 1264 -7.70 14.43 13.87
C LYS A 1264 -6.97 13.73 12.74
N LEU A 1265 -6.85 14.43 11.62
CA LEU A 1265 -6.06 14.05 10.45
C LEU A 1265 -4.94 15.10 10.26
N LYS A 1266 -3.87 14.75 9.54
CA LYS A 1266 -2.72 15.65 9.33
C LYS A 1266 -2.38 15.82 7.86
N SER A 1267 -2.55 17.04 7.35
CA SER A 1267 -2.08 17.46 6.02
C SER A 1267 -0.59 17.80 6.09
N THR A 1268 0.24 17.17 5.27
CA THR A 1268 1.71 17.28 5.32
C THR A 1268 2.29 17.74 3.99
N LYS A 1269 3.33 18.59 4.00
CA LYS A 1269 3.96 19.06 2.76
C LYS A 1269 4.48 17.87 1.94
N LYS A 1270 4.12 17.80 0.65
CA LYS A 1270 4.74 16.85 -0.30
C LYS A 1270 6.27 17.00 -0.21
N ARG A 1271 6.96 15.92 0.19
CA ARG A 1271 8.42 15.94 0.36
C ARG A 1271 9.06 16.14 -1.02
N LYS A 1272 9.73 17.29 -1.26
CA LYS A 1272 10.58 17.47 -2.44
C LYS A 1272 11.59 16.31 -2.48
N GLY A 1273 11.64 15.58 -3.60
CA GLY A 1273 12.37 14.32 -3.74
C GLY A 1273 11.48 13.07 -3.88
N LEU A 1274 10.17 13.13 -3.56
CA LEU A 1274 9.21 12.11 -4.00
C LEU A 1274 8.32 12.65 -5.11
N ASN A 1275 8.69 12.36 -6.36
CA ASN A 1275 7.69 12.15 -7.40
C ASN A 1275 6.92 10.87 -7.04
N ARG A 1276 5.58 10.91 -7.06
CA ARG A 1276 4.73 9.71 -7.00
C ARG A 1276 4.69 9.07 -8.40
N ALA A 1277 5.87 8.62 -8.84
CA ALA A 1277 6.07 7.51 -9.76
C ALA A 1277 6.75 6.40 -8.91
N LEU A 1278 6.06 6.06 -7.82
CA LEU A 1278 6.47 5.27 -6.66
C LEU A 1278 5.23 4.55 -6.12
#